data_AF-A0A4R1YWY2-F1
#
_entry.id   AF-A0A4R1YWY2-F1
#
_cell.length_a   1.000
_cell.length_b   1.000
_cell.length_c   1.000
_cell.angle_alpha   90.00
_cell.angle_beta   90.00
_cell.angle_gamma   90.00
#
_symmetry.space_group_name_H-M   'P 1'
#
loop_
_entity.id
_entity.type
_entity.pdbx_description
1 polymer ?
#
loop_
_entity_poly.entity_id
_entity_poly.type
_entity_poly.pdbx_seq_one_letter_code
_entity_poly.pdbx_strand_id
1 'polypeptide(L)'
;MRIVRPYGESRTDLGGERGQTRVLVDNTAARARHEIPDFAQSHDALVIAQWISVLDRIATKPQGTQGATRAQHAFRDRLGRAAWAQMCAADRISAAAQADPYVAALWRFKTHPYGDAKYRPRKGKDGKPLGEPKPQGRWYGRFAANAEPEQADVAAIAALMDHHLHVAELRIDPKRPEKRKGLIEARAKSIEGNVLVAEPRKRPVGSWSREAITRYFMRQDVAAEIFAAARDREQGLNDVPRGPVRLALAAKILHGHWTRLFHAPGTRTAYSIREAEEKEPELFALHMAVKDAYAKLLKRRTQPKTLKKGVKPPQQAPVTTVLPKNAGELLRLVQHRSRNRDLSALIRRGKLIHYTAFDIAAAAAEAESKTPDVPDADRLAYVLTHWPDDLSASRYLTSDGQSAIKRSEAFVRVWRHTIAMASLTLRDWASMNNDLGDVLGSANKVDQAIGRANFDPAWHDKKVRLLFGARAALFPSDDDGRKALLASVIRAGLALRNSSFHFTGRGGFLAALKKLGSEEVMVPSILAAAHALWREDATARAGRLRAALTGAHAAHYFEEDQNASILTLLDEAPPKESLPIPRFRRVLGRAENTWKGKEALVLPPTANRRQLEDPARRCRYTILKALYERPFRSWLIARAPEEVNAWIDRAIERTTRAAKDMNAKRGEDDKRSVIAAKAESLPRLSGERGIGDFFFDLSSATASEMRVQRGYGHDGEAAKEQAGYIDDLLCDVVALAFDAWLRNPQANGRPLTFICDLKPETPLPAAPKCTLQEIGSAAEPVRPEDWQAALYLLLHLVPVGEAGRLLHQLAKWTVTSRLADDLLNANVTDDPSKAERTADEEDLKRLVHTLIQHLDMHDAKFEGGDALTGCEPFAALFASRPGFARIFPAEADERLDRRVPKRGLREIMRFGHHGLVASFAEDTRITDKEVGDYLRLEIEERPDNVAALQARKEEAHERWVKAKEKRKTVDPKHLEDYVTALCGIARHRRLASRVTLTDQVQVHRLLMTVLGRLVDFSGMFERDLYFAMLGLLDEKGARPDEVFSGPIDEPKSRLALLANGRVLAALREQIPHSKDLAEELRKDLERLFGMDCSGIRLLEADERGDTCLRDIRNDLSHFNLLHDDSFALDLTTLVNRTRGLMSYDRKLKNAVSKSIKELLAREGLTLSWDMTDRHDLENARIGAKPAVHLGGRKLAFRGGDRRPEPVRENLHSPTHLEAVARLFGGKVVEEDDVTNLDLSSIDWAAEPHNSKETHRHRPAGPRKSPPKRRAYHAPR
;
A
#
# COMPACT_ATOMS: atom_id res chain seq x y z
N MET A 1 -23.22 -6.20 1.42
CA MET A 1 -21.88 -5.79 1.91
C MET A 1 -21.85 -4.51 2.73
N ARG A 2 -22.50 -3.39 2.34
CA ARG A 2 -22.52 -2.17 3.19
C ARG A 2 -23.30 -2.33 4.51
N ILE A 3 -24.20 -3.30 4.55
CA ILE A 3 -25.08 -3.66 5.68
C ILE A 3 -24.33 -4.54 6.71
N VAL A 4 -23.43 -5.41 6.23
CA VAL A 4 -22.84 -6.49 7.02
C VAL A 4 -21.44 -6.14 7.54
N ARG A 5 -20.61 -5.53 6.69
CA ARG A 5 -19.20 -5.25 7.00
C ARG A 5 -18.90 -4.36 8.21
N PRO A 6 -19.74 -3.38 8.60
CA PRO A 6 -19.46 -2.58 9.79
C PRO A 6 -19.56 -3.39 11.10
N TYR A 7 -20.28 -4.51 11.07
CA TYR A 7 -20.64 -5.27 12.26
C TYR A 7 -19.92 -6.61 12.36
N GLY A 8 -19.18 -7.00 11.32
CA GLY A 8 -18.53 -8.29 11.25
C GLY A 8 -17.90 -8.61 9.90
N GLU A 9 -17.35 -9.81 9.80
CA GLU A 9 -16.81 -10.40 8.58
C GLU A 9 -17.85 -11.31 7.92
N SER A 10 -17.99 -11.23 6.60
CA SER A 10 -18.85 -12.17 5.88
C SER A 10 -18.03 -13.40 5.51
N ARG A 11 -18.47 -14.57 6.00
CA ARG A 11 -17.90 -15.87 5.64
C ARG A 11 -18.84 -16.61 4.72
N THR A 12 -18.28 -17.48 3.89
CA THR A 12 -19.08 -18.45 3.13
C THR A 12 -19.08 -19.71 3.97
N ASP A 13 -20.26 -20.21 4.30
CA ASP A 13 -20.44 -21.52 4.88
C ASP A 13 -20.66 -22.55 3.77
N LEU A 14 -20.05 -23.71 3.92
CA LEU A 14 -20.18 -24.84 2.98
C LEU A 14 -21.31 -25.79 3.42
N GLY A 15 -22.03 -25.49 4.52
CA GLY A 15 -22.93 -26.44 5.19
C GLY A 15 -24.19 -26.88 4.43
N GLY A 16 -24.33 -28.21 4.29
CA GLY A 16 -25.59 -28.98 4.20
C GLY A 16 -26.46 -28.84 2.94
N GLU A 17 -27.61 -29.54 2.91
CA GLU A 17 -28.57 -29.63 1.79
C GLU A 17 -29.00 -28.29 1.15
N ARG A 18 -28.77 -27.15 1.82
CA ARG A 18 -29.09 -25.80 1.35
C ARG A 18 -28.05 -25.19 0.40
N GLY A 19 -26.90 -25.84 0.21
CA GLY A 19 -25.80 -25.34 -0.62
C GLY A 19 -25.04 -24.17 0.02
N GLN A 20 -24.06 -23.62 -0.71
CA GLN A 20 -23.17 -22.59 -0.15
C GLN A 20 -23.91 -21.28 0.16
N THR A 21 -23.85 -20.81 1.40
CA THR A 21 -24.48 -19.55 1.84
C THR A 21 -23.47 -18.63 2.50
N ARG A 22 -23.77 -17.33 2.59
CA ARG A 22 -22.96 -16.39 3.36
C ARG A 22 -23.56 -16.14 4.73
N VAL A 23 -22.72 -16.30 5.74
CA VAL A 23 -23.00 -15.95 7.14
C VAL A 23 -22.20 -14.71 7.54
N LEU A 24 -22.65 -14.06 8.61
CA LEU A 24 -21.92 -12.99 9.29
C LEU A 24 -21.24 -13.56 10.53
N VAL A 25 -19.96 -13.29 10.70
CA VAL A 25 -19.23 -13.49 11.95
C VAL A 25 -19.04 -12.11 12.55
N ASP A 26 -19.66 -11.83 13.69
CA ASP A 26 -19.56 -10.50 14.28
C ASP A 26 -18.13 -10.15 14.73
N ASN A 27 -17.88 -8.86 14.96
CA ASN A 27 -16.59 -8.36 15.44
C ASN A 27 -16.46 -8.40 16.98
N THR A 28 -17.36 -9.09 17.69
CA THR A 28 -17.28 -9.17 19.15
C THR A 28 -16.17 -10.15 19.56
N ALA A 29 -15.74 -10.11 20.82
CA ALA A 29 -14.78 -11.07 21.35
C ALA A 29 -15.24 -12.53 21.16
N ALA A 30 -16.56 -12.77 21.19
CA ALA A 30 -17.16 -14.08 20.98
C ALA A 30 -17.19 -14.52 19.50
N ARG A 31 -17.05 -13.58 18.55
CA ARG A 31 -17.13 -13.82 17.10
C ARG A 31 -18.32 -14.70 16.72
N ALA A 32 -19.50 -14.40 17.26
CA ALA A 32 -20.67 -15.25 17.07
C ALA A 32 -21.08 -15.28 15.58
N ARG A 33 -21.57 -16.45 15.15
CA ARG A 33 -22.04 -16.67 13.77
C ARG A 33 -23.52 -16.35 13.70
N HIS A 34 -23.90 -15.59 12.67
CA HIS A 34 -25.26 -15.15 12.44
C HIS A 34 -25.67 -15.36 10.98
N GLU A 35 -26.90 -15.82 10.76
CA GLU A 35 -27.53 -15.73 9.44
C GLU A 35 -27.72 -14.25 9.07
N ILE A 36 -27.33 -13.88 7.85
CA ILE A 36 -27.38 -12.48 7.40
C ILE A 36 -28.82 -11.92 7.41
N PRO A 37 -29.86 -12.67 6.98
CA PRO A 37 -31.25 -12.23 7.08
C PRO A 37 -31.69 -11.92 8.51
N ASP A 38 -31.34 -12.76 9.47
CA ASP A 38 -31.76 -12.62 10.86
C ASP A 38 -31.05 -11.44 11.51
N PHE A 39 -29.71 -11.39 11.38
CA PHE A 39 -28.91 -10.29 11.89
C PHE A 39 -29.33 -8.93 11.33
N ALA A 40 -29.69 -8.87 10.04
CA ALA A 40 -30.12 -7.63 9.41
C ALA A 40 -31.45 -7.11 9.94
N GLN A 41 -32.26 -7.97 10.57
CA GLN A 41 -33.56 -7.66 11.13
C GLN A 41 -33.51 -7.44 12.64
N SER A 42 -32.58 -8.07 13.36
CA SER A 42 -32.50 -8.02 14.83
C SER A 42 -31.42 -7.08 15.38
N HIS A 43 -30.40 -6.72 14.61
CA HIS A 43 -29.30 -5.89 15.13
C HIS A 43 -29.67 -4.40 15.19
N ASP A 44 -29.87 -3.87 16.40
CA ASP A 44 -30.42 -2.53 16.69
C ASP A 44 -29.76 -1.39 15.89
N ALA A 45 -28.42 -1.29 15.93
CA ALA A 45 -27.71 -0.22 15.23
C ALA A 45 -27.83 -0.31 13.68
N LEU A 46 -28.07 -1.50 13.14
CA LEU A 46 -28.22 -1.72 11.71
C LEU A 46 -29.65 -1.39 11.27
N VAL A 47 -30.64 -1.76 12.06
CA VAL A 47 -32.05 -1.37 11.88
C VAL A 47 -32.13 0.16 11.84
N ILE A 48 -31.55 0.85 12.82
CA ILE A 48 -31.45 2.32 12.87
C ILE A 48 -30.84 2.87 11.57
N ALA A 49 -29.74 2.29 11.09
CA ALA A 49 -29.09 2.76 9.86
C ALA A 49 -29.98 2.59 8.62
N GLN A 50 -30.80 1.53 8.52
CA GLN A 50 -31.74 1.34 7.41
C GLN A 50 -32.88 2.36 7.48
N TRP A 51 -33.45 2.58 8.67
CA TRP A 51 -34.50 3.56 8.91
C TRP A 51 -34.05 4.98 8.58
N ILE A 52 -32.87 5.40 9.04
CA ILE A 52 -32.28 6.69 8.71
C ILE A 52 -32.04 6.84 7.20
N SER A 53 -31.63 5.77 6.51
CA SER A 53 -31.45 5.80 5.04
C SER A 53 -32.78 6.04 4.31
N VAL A 54 -33.91 5.56 4.83
CA VAL A 54 -35.24 5.83 4.26
C VAL A 54 -35.69 7.25 4.61
N LEU A 55 -35.51 7.66 5.87
CA LEU A 55 -35.79 9.03 6.32
C LEU A 55 -35.05 10.06 5.45
N ASP A 56 -33.76 9.85 5.15
CA ASP A 56 -32.95 10.71 4.27
C ASP A 56 -33.46 10.82 2.82
N ARG A 57 -34.27 9.85 2.36
CA ARG A 57 -34.89 9.86 1.03
C ARG A 57 -36.24 10.58 1.02
N ILE A 58 -36.92 10.61 2.16
CA ILE A 58 -38.23 11.25 2.37
C ILE A 58 -38.03 12.71 2.77
N ALA A 59 -37.08 12.99 3.66
CA ALA A 59 -36.79 14.32 4.20
C ALA A 59 -35.36 14.73 3.86
N THR A 60 -35.20 15.83 3.11
CA THR A 60 -33.89 16.25 2.59
C THR A 60 -32.96 16.71 3.71
N LYS A 61 -31.71 16.23 3.69
CA LYS A 61 -30.64 16.78 4.54
C LYS A 61 -29.97 18.00 3.90
N PRO A 62 -29.51 18.97 4.69
CA PRO A 62 -28.73 20.09 4.17
C PRO A 62 -27.41 19.63 3.57
N GLN A 63 -26.96 20.31 2.50
CA GLN A 63 -25.71 19.97 1.82
C GLN A 63 -24.53 20.77 2.38
N GLY A 64 -23.52 20.07 2.89
CA GLY A 64 -22.27 20.67 3.37
C GLY A 64 -22.43 21.41 4.70
N THR A 65 -21.67 22.48 4.91
CA THR A 65 -21.62 23.25 6.17
C THR A 65 -22.76 24.27 6.35
N GLN A 66 -23.84 24.16 5.55
CA GLN A 66 -24.85 25.21 5.47
C GLN A 66 -25.94 25.15 6.53
N GLY A 67 -25.97 24.14 7.42
CA GLY A 67 -27.05 23.98 8.41
C GLY A 67 -28.42 23.68 7.77
N ALA A 68 -29.42 23.29 8.57
CA ALA A 68 -30.78 23.04 8.08
C ALA A 68 -31.67 24.29 8.19
N THR A 69 -32.59 24.47 7.25
CA THR A 69 -33.67 25.47 7.42
C THR A 69 -34.58 25.07 8.58
N ARG A 70 -35.32 26.04 9.14
CA ARG A 70 -36.26 25.76 10.25
C ARG A 70 -37.31 24.72 9.84
N ALA A 71 -37.84 24.81 8.62
CA ALA A 71 -38.79 23.85 8.07
C ALA A 71 -38.16 22.45 7.87
N GLN A 72 -36.92 22.37 7.38
CA GLN A 72 -36.19 21.11 7.26
C GLN A 72 -35.94 20.44 8.61
N HIS A 73 -35.50 21.23 9.59
CA HIS A 73 -35.25 20.73 10.94
C HIS A 73 -36.56 20.23 11.57
N ALA A 74 -37.61 21.05 11.59
CA ALA A 74 -38.89 20.70 12.19
C ALA A 74 -39.52 19.45 11.55
N PHE A 75 -39.50 19.35 10.21
CA PHE A 75 -40.05 18.17 9.54
C PHE A 75 -39.26 16.91 9.86
N ARG A 76 -37.93 16.95 9.80
CA ARG A 76 -37.07 15.79 10.13
C ARG A 76 -37.20 15.37 11.59
N ASP A 77 -37.32 16.33 12.50
CA ASP A 77 -37.47 16.08 13.93
C ASP A 77 -38.81 15.40 14.25
N ARG A 78 -39.93 15.90 13.70
CA ARG A 78 -41.25 15.26 13.84
C ARG A 78 -41.26 13.86 13.23
N LEU A 79 -40.75 13.71 12.01
CA LEU A 79 -40.68 12.41 11.34
C LEU A 79 -39.74 11.44 12.08
N GLY A 80 -38.60 11.93 12.59
CA GLY A 80 -37.66 11.14 13.38
C GLY A 80 -38.26 10.63 14.69
N ARG A 81 -39.06 11.45 15.39
CA ARG A 81 -39.80 11.01 16.59
C ARG A 81 -40.85 9.95 16.25
N ALA A 82 -41.64 10.17 15.20
CA ALA A 82 -42.66 9.22 14.78
C ALA A 82 -42.06 7.88 14.35
N ALA A 83 -40.96 7.92 13.58
CA ALA A 83 -40.23 6.72 13.19
C ALA A 83 -39.61 5.98 14.38
N TRP A 84 -39.07 6.69 15.38
CA TRP A 84 -38.60 6.07 16.62
C TRP A 84 -39.72 5.36 17.38
N ALA A 85 -40.85 6.06 17.58
CA ALA A 85 -42.01 5.47 18.25
C ALA A 85 -42.54 4.23 17.51
N GLN A 86 -42.58 4.26 16.17
CA GLN A 86 -42.98 3.11 15.36
C GLN A 86 -42.01 1.93 15.49
N MET A 87 -40.70 2.17 15.51
CA MET A 87 -39.71 1.11 15.72
C MET A 87 -39.86 0.45 17.09
N CYS A 88 -40.09 1.24 18.15
CA CYS A 88 -40.37 0.73 19.50
C CYS A 88 -41.67 -0.08 19.53
N ALA A 89 -42.77 0.46 18.98
CA ALA A 89 -44.08 -0.17 19.02
C ALA A 89 -44.17 -1.48 18.20
N ALA A 90 -43.35 -1.60 17.15
CA ALA A 90 -43.26 -2.80 16.32
C ALA A 90 -42.12 -3.74 16.72
N ASP A 91 -41.52 -3.56 17.91
CA ASP A 91 -40.42 -4.35 18.46
C ASP A 91 -39.24 -4.54 17.48
N ARG A 92 -38.94 -3.49 16.68
CA ARG A 92 -37.82 -3.51 15.72
C ARG A 92 -36.48 -3.24 16.37
N ILE A 93 -36.48 -2.69 17.57
CA ILE A 93 -35.30 -2.47 18.41
C ILE A 93 -35.55 -3.08 19.79
N SER A 94 -34.55 -3.78 20.32
CA SER A 94 -34.65 -4.51 21.59
C SER A 94 -34.98 -3.60 22.77
N ALA A 95 -35.68 -4.10 23.79
CA ALA A 95 -36.01 -3.32 24.99
C ALA A 95 -34.74 -2.79 25.71
N ALA A 96 -33.65 -3.57 25.69
CA ALA A 96 -32.35 -3.15 26.19
C ALA A 96 -31.79 -1.95 25.40
N ALA A 97 -31.87 -1.97 24.06
CA ALA A 97 -31.44 -0.85 23.23
C ALA A 97 -32.36 0.39 23.35
N GLN A 98 -33.64 0.20 23.66
CA GLN A 98 -34.55 1.32 23.94
C GLN A 98 -34.17 2.02 25.26
N ALA A 99 -33.72 1.25 26.26
CA ALA A 99 -33.23 1.77 27.53
C ALA A 99 -31.80 2.34 27.45
N ASP A 100 -31.02 1.94 26.43
CA ASP A 100 -29.65 2.40 26.22
C ASP A 100 -29.62 3.89 25.75
N PRO A 101 -29.08 4.81 26.58
CA PRO A 101 -28.95 6.22 26.22
C PRO A 101 -28.13 6.45 24.93
N TYR A 102 -27.20 5.54 24.61
CA TYR A 102 -26.38 5.63 23.41
C TYR A 102 -27.21 5.46 22.14
N VAL A 103 -28.09 4.45 22.11
CA VAL A 103 -28.90 4.15 20.92
C VAL A 103 -29.84 5.31 20.61
N ALA A 104 -30.45 5.89 21.66
CA ALA A 104 -31.27 7.10 21.54
C ALA A 104 -30.46 8.32 21.05
N ALA A 105 -29.24 8.54 21.58
CA ALA A 105 -28.35 9.61 21.12
C ALA A 105 -27.89 9.41 19.68
N LEU A 106 -27.57 8.18 19.28
CA LEU A 106 -27.21 7.81 17.91
C LEU A 106 -28.35 8.10 16.94
N TRP A 107 -29.59 7.76 17.30
CA TRP A 107 -30.77 8.08 16.49
C TRP A 107 -30.94 9.59 16.30
N ARG A 108 -30.86 10.37 17.38
CA ARG A 108 -30.96 11.85 17.33
C ARG A 108 -29.86 12.44 16.46
N PHE A 109 -28.62 12.03 16.68
CA PHE A 109 -27.48 12.47 15.88
C PHE A 109 -27.65 12.16 14.39
N LYS A 110 -28.15 10.97 14.05
CA LYS A 110 -28.37 10.56 12.64
C LYS A 110 -29.56 11.26 12.00
N THR A 111 -30.56 11.63 12.79
CA THR A 111 -31.70 12.43 12.33
C THR A 111 -31.25 13.87 12.04
N HIS A 112 -30.36 14.42 12.89
CA HIS A 112 -29.80 15.77 12.79
C HIS A 112 -28.26 15.78 12.74
N PRO A 113 -27.61 15.26 11.68
CA PRO A 113 -26.15 15.15 11.62
C PRO A 113 -25.43 16.51 11.55
N TYR A 114 -26.19 17.59 11.43
CA TYR A 114 -25.76 18.99 11.37
C TYR A 114 -25.91 19.73 12.72
N GLY A 115 -26.48 19.10 13.75
CA GLY A 115 -26.77 19.73 15.05
C GLY A 115 -27.56 21.04 14.91
N ASP A 116 -27.29 22.00 15.79
CA ASP A 116 -27.96 23.32 15.81
C ASP A 116 -27.38 24.34 14.81
N ALA A 117 -26.67 23.87 13.78
CA ALA A 117 -26.05 24.76 12.81
C ALA A 117 -27.13 25.59 12.06
N LYS A 118 -27.08 26.92 12.24
CA LYS A 118 -28.00 27.86 11.57
C LYS A 118 -27.85 27.79 10.05
N TYR A 119 -28.99 27.77 9.33
CA TYR A 119 -29.03 27.81 7.87
C TYR A 119 -28.27 29.02 7.31
N ARG A 120 -27.43 28.78 6.30
CA ARG A 120 -26.75 29.83 5.54
C ARG A 120 -27.18 29.79 4.06
N PRO A 121 -27.88 30.82 3.55
CA PRO A 121 -28.36 30.84 2.17
C PRO A 121 -27.21 30.68 1.17
N ARG A 122 -27.45 29.87 0.13
CA ARG A 122 -26.45 29.65 -0.92
C ARG A 122 -26.57 30.77 -1.96
N LYS A 123 -25.48 31.45 -2.28
CA LYS A 123 -25.47 32.41 -3.40
C LYS A 123 -25.25 31.66 -4.72
N GLY A 124 -26.05 31.96 -5.73
CA GLY A 124 -25.86 31.53 -7.12
C GLY A 124 -24.61 32.16 -7.74
N LYS A 125 -24.27 31.76 -8.98
CA LYS A 125 -23.13 32.33 -9.72
C LYS A 125 -23.26 33.85 -9.90
N ASP A 126 -24.49 34.34 -9.86
CA ASP A 126 -24.90 35.72 -10.10
C ASP A 126 -25.00 36.51 -8.78
N GLY A 127 -24.57 35.93 -7.65
CA GLY A 127 -24.59 36.56 -6.32
C GLY A 127 -25.97 36.57 -5.63
N LYS A 128 -27.05 36.26 -6.35
CA LYS A 128 -28.41 36.15 -5.80
C LYS A 128 -28.55 34.92 -4.90
N PRO A 129 -29.29 34.99 -3.78
CA PRO A 129 -29.59 33.81 -2.98
C PRO A 129 -30.42 32.82 -3.81
N LEU A 130 -29.96 31.58 -3.90
CA LEU A 130 -30.77 30.44 -4.31
C LEU A 130 -31.90 30.27 -3.28
N GLY A 131 -33.10 29.97 -3.76
CA GLY A 131 -34.26 29.74 -2.90
C GLY A 131 -34.00 28.69 -1.82
N GLU A 132 -34.73 28.78 -0.71
CA GLU A 132 -34.56 27.87 0.41
C GLU A 132 -34.78 26.41 -0.04
N PRO A 133 -33.91 25.47 0.37
CA PRO A 133 -34.05 24.08 0.00
C PRO A 133 -35.32 23.51 0.62
N LYS A 134 -36.15 22.87 -0.22
CA LYS A 134 -37.37 22.20 0.24
C LYS A 134 -37.03 21.10 1.25
N PRO A 135 -37.88 20.88 2.28
CA PRO A 135 -37.72 19.79 3.23
C PRO A 135 -38.05 18.40 2.65
N GLN A 136 -38.64 18.37 1.45
CA GLN A 136 -39.09 17.17 0.76
C GLN A 136 -37.96 16.52 -0.06
N GLY A 137 -37.70 15.24 0.21
CA GLY A 137 -36.82 14.39 -0.57
C GLY A 137 -37.53 13.73 -1.76
N ARG A 138 -36.77 12.93 -2.53
CA ARG A 138 -37.27 12.29 -3.76
C ARG A 138 -38.40 11.30 -3.52
N TRP A 139 -38.46 10.66 -2.36
CA TRP A 139 -39.48 9.68 -2.02
C TRP A 139 -40.69 10.29 -1.31
N TYR A 140 -40.65 11.59 -1.00
CA TYR A 140 -41.68 12.27 -0.22
C TYR A 140 -43.09 12.01 -0.75
N GLY A 141 -43.33 12.20 -2.06
CA GLY A 141 -44.65 12.01 -2.66
C GLY A 141 -45.22 10.59 -2.52
N ARG A 142 -44.36 9.56 -2.47
CA ARG A 142 -44.82 8.18 -2.25
C ARG A 142 -45.25 7.92 -0.81
N PHE A 143 -44.57 8.53 0.16
CA PHE A 143 -44.82 8.29 1.58
C PHE A 143 -45.84 9.26 2.18
N ALA A 144 -45.90 10.49 1.69
CA ALA A 144 -46.72 11.58 2.25
C ALA A 144 -47.89 11.98 1.33
N ALA A 145 -48.15 11.24 0.25
CA ALA A 145 -49.20 11.54 -0.75
C ALA A 145 -49.17 13.01 -1.28
N ASN A 146 -47.98 13.63 -1.31
CA ASN A 146 -47.75 15.03 -1.66
C ASN A 146 -48.39 16.08 -0.71
N ALA A 147 -48.80 15.71 0.52
CA ALA A 147 -49.22 16.67 1.54
C ALA A 147 -48.12 17.70 1.82
N GLU A 148 -48.46 18.91 2.28
CA GLU A 148 -47.44 19.88 2.69
C GLU A 148 -46.67 19.36 3.92
N PRO A 149 -45.34 19.58 4.03
CA PRO A 149 -44.49 19.01 5.08
C PRO A 149 -44.94 19.35 6.50
N GLU A 150 -45.62 20.48 6.67
CA GLU A 150 -46.17 20.97 7.93
C GLU A 150 -47.43 20.19 8.35
N GLN A 151 -48.22 19.73 7.38
CA GLN A 151 -49.49 19.02 7.56
C GLN A 151 -49.36 17.50 7.35
N ALA A 152 -48.20 17.02 6.92
CA ALA A 152 -47.96 15.61 6.67
C ALA A 152 -48.15 14.78 7.94
N ASP A 153 -48.94 13.72 7.83
CA ASP A 153 -49.09 12.71 8.88
C ASP A 153 -47.81 11.88 9.00
N VAL A 154 -46.96 12.30 9.93
CA VAL A 154 -45.66 11.65 10.18
C VAL A 154 -45.81 10.24 10.78
N ALA A 155 -46.93 9.92 11.44
CA ALA A 155 -47.19 8.59 11.96
C ALA A 155 -47.55 7.63 10.82
N ALA A 156 -48.42 8.05 9.90
CA ALA A 156 -48.71 7.27 8.69
C ALA A 156 -47.45 7.08 7.81
N ILE A 157 -46.61 8.12 7.69
CA ILE A 157 -45.32 8.00 6.99
C ILE A 157 -44.42 6.97 7.68
N ALA A 158 -44.31 6.99 9.01
CA ALA A 158 -43.51 6.04 9.78
C ALA A 158 -44.01 4.60 9.64
N ALA A 159 -45.33 4.38 9.66
CA ALA A 159 -45.93 3.06 9.41
C ALA A 159 -45.61 2.57 7.98
N LEU A 160 -45.69 3.45 6.97
CA LEU A 160 -45.28 3.12 5.60
C LEU A 160 -43.78 2.84 5.49
N MET A 161 -42.94 3.49 6.31
CA MET A 161 -41.50 3.19 6.39
C MET A 161 -41.26 1.78 6.93
N ASP A 162 -41.96 1.37 7.99
CA ASP A 162 -41.90 -0.01 8.51
C ASP A 162 -42.32 -1.01 7.43
N HIS A 163 -43.46 -0.76 6.78
CA HIS A 163 -43.95 -1.59 5.67
C HIS A 163 -42.93 -1.70 4.53
N HIS A 164 -42.32 -0.58 4.12
CA HIS A 164 -41.29 -0.57 3.07
C HIS A 164 -40.06 -1.41 3.43
N LEU A 165 -39.65 -1.37 4.70
CA LEU A 165 -38.43 -2.00 5.17
C LEU A 165 -38.61 -3.48 5.46
N HIS A 166 -39.73 -3.86 6.07
CA HIS A 166 -39.96 -5.20 6.63
C HIS A 166 -41.00 -6.02 5.87
N VAL A 167 -42.03 -5.40 5.29
CA VAL A 167 -43.16 -6.11 4.66
C VAL A 167 -43.00 -6.19 3.13
N ALA A 168 -43.01 -5.05 2.43
CA ALA A 168 -42.96 -5.00 0.97
C ALA A 168 -42.20 -3.75 0.46
N GLU A 169 -41.19 -3.94 -0.40
CA GLU A 169 -40.43 -2.82 -0.96
C GLU A 169 -41.30 -1.99 -1.93
N LEU A 170 -41.81 -0.86 -1.41
CA LEU A 170 -42.45 0.21 -2.18
C LEU A 170 -41.59 0.70 -3.37
N ARG A 171 -42.26 1.11 -4.46
CA ARG A 171 -41.66 1.79 -5.62
C ARG A 171 -41.97 3.28 -5.58
N ILE A 172 -41.08 4.11 -6.16
CA ILE A 172 -41.30 5.56 -6.29
C ILE A 172 -42.56 5.85 -7.11
N ASP A 173 -42.80 5.05 -8.15
CA ASP A 173 -44.00 5.12 -8.98
C ASP A 173 -45.09 4.23 -8.38
N PRO A 174 -46.19 4.80 -7.85
CA PRO A 174 -47.26 4.04 -7.20
C PRO A 174 -48.03 3.13 -8.14
N LYS A 175 -47.94 3.35 -9.47
CA LYS A 175 -48.59 2.48 -10.47
C LYS A 175 -47.90 1.13 -10.65
N ARG A 176 -46.67 0.99 -10.14
CA ARG A 176 -45.94 -0.28 -10.20
C ARG A 176 -46.23 -1.10 -8.96
N PRO A 177 -46.48 -2.42 -9.10
CA PRO A 177 -46.71 -3.28 -7.96
C PRO A 177 -45.50 -3.28 -7.01
N GLU A 178 -45.80 -3.38 -5.73
CA GLU A 178 -44.82 -3.54 -4.66
C GLU A 178 -44.07 -4.86 -4.83
N LYS A 179 -42.84 -4.95 -4.31
CA LYS A 179 -42.16 -6.25 -4.29
C LYS A 179 -42.70 -7.09 -3.13
N ARG A 180 -42.71 -8.42 -3.32
CA ARG A 180 -43.17 -9.41 -2.32
C ARG A 180 -42.41 -9.41 -0.98
N LYS A 181 -41.25 -8.78 -0.89
CA LYS A 181 -40.39 -8.77 0.29
C LYS A 181 -40.03 -7.34 0.68
N GLY A 182 -39.88 -7.10 1.98
CA GLY A 182 -39.33 -5.86 2.51
C GLY A 182 -37.92 -5.58 2.00
N LEU A 183 -37.51 -4.31 2.02
CA LEU A 183 -36.19 -3.90 1.52
C LEU A 183 -35.03 -4.55 2.27
N ILE A 184 -35.17 -4.78 3.59
CA ILE A 184 -34.11 -5.37 4.44
C ILE A 184 -33.90 -6.83 4.04
N GLU A 185 -34.97 -7.62 4.10
CA GLU A 185 -34.94 -9.05 3.75
C GLU A 185 -34.46 -9.27 2.31
N ALA A 186 -34.98 -8.51 1.34
CA ALA A 186 -34.58 -8.64 -0.06
C ALA A 186 -33.09 -8.37 -0.27
N ARG A 187 -32.51 -7.41 0.47
CA ARG A 187 -31.07 -7.13 0.42
C ARG A 187 -30.25 -8.18 1.16
N ALA A 188 -30.73 -8.65 2.31
CA ALA A 188 -30.04 -9.66 3.11
C ALA A 188 -29.92 -10.98 2.34
N LYS A 189 -31.02 -11.49 1.79
CA LYS A 189 -31.05 -12.68 0.93
C LYS A 189 -30.18 -12.53 -0.32
N SER A 190 -30.12 -11.32 -0.90
CA SER A 190 -29.20 -11.03 -2.00
C SER A 190 -27.72 -11.03 -1.59
N ILE A 191 -27.38 -10.78 -0.33
CA ILE A 191 -25.99 -10.85 0.16
C ILE A 191 -25.64 -12.29 0.51
N GLU A 192 -26.54 -12.98 1.19
CA GLU A 192 -26.47 -14.40 1.54
C GLU A 192 -26.22 -15.28 0.31
N GLY A 193 -27.05 -15.15 -0.74
CA GLY A 193 -26.91 -15.91 -1.98
C GLY A 193 -25.78 -15.43 -2.91
N ASN A 194 -25.01 -14.39 -2.55
CA ASN A 194 -23.91 -13.89 -3.39
C ASN A 194 -22.61 -14.62 -3.06
N VAL A 195 -22.63 -15.94 -3.19
CA VAL A 195 -21.49 -16.81 -2.93
C VAL A 195 -20.65 -17.00 -4.20
N LEU A 196 -19.39 -17.35 -4.02
CA LEU A 196 -18.47 -17.66 -5.09
C LEU A 196 -18.74 -19.09 -5.55
N VAL A 197 -19.34 -19.25 -6.73
CA VAL A 197 -19.63 -20.57 -7.30
C VAL A 197 -18.40 -21.11 -8.03
N ALA A 198 -18.13 -22.41 -7.88
CA ALA A 198 -17.00 -23.11 -8.53
C ALA A 198 -17.16 -23.23 -10.05
N GLU A 199 -18.40 -23.38 -10.53
CA GLU A 199 -18.68 -23.51 -11.97
C GLU A 199 -18.69 -22.14 -12.67
N PRO A 200 -17.86 -21.93 -13.72
CA PRO A 200 -18.10 -20.86 -14.67
C PRO A 200 -19.46 -21.09 -15.34
N ARG A 201 -20.14 -19.99 -15.72
CA ARG A 201 -21.35 -20.12 -16.55
C ARG A 201 -20.99 -20.96 -17.77
N LYS A 202 -21.76 -22.03 -18.04
CA LYS A 202 -21.54 -23.07 -19.07
C LYS A 202 -21.28 -22.60 -20.52
N ARG A 203 -21.18 -21.30 -20.81
CA ARG A 203 -20.77 -20.78 -22.12
C ARG A 203 -19.74 -19.66 -21.95
N PRO A 204 -18.56 -19.76 -22.60
CA PRO A 204 -17.63 -18.63 -22.70
C PRO A 204 -18.37 -17.49 -23.37
N VAL A 205 -18.41 -16.34 -22.72
CA VAL A 205 -19.14 -15.21 -23.29
C VAL A 205 -18.19 -14.56 -24.28
N GLY A 206 -18.51 -14.59 -25.57
CA GLY A 206 -17.68 -13.91 -26.58
C GLY A 206 -17.33 -14.72 -27.82
N SER A 207 -17.65 -16.00 -27.86
CA SER A 207 -17.72 -16.80 -29.08
C SER A 207 -19.10 -16.65 -29.72
N TRP A 208 -19.45 -15.44 -30.16
CA TRP A 208 -20.66 -15.26 -30.97
C TRP A 208 -20.38 -15.70 -32.38
N SER A 209 -21.30 -16.47 -32.98
CA SER A 209 -21.19 -16.83 -34.39
C SER A 209 -21.09 -15.59 -35.28
N ARG A 210 -20.39 -15.72 -36.42
CA ARG A 210 -20.37 -14.64 -37.44
C ARG A 210 -21.79 -14.29 -37.88
N GLU A 211 -22.70 -15.26 -37.88
CA GLU A 211 -24.11 -15.06 -38.16
C GLU A 211 -24.80 -14.17 -37.12
N ALA A 212 -24.64 -14.44 -35.82
CA ALA A 212 -25.21 -13.60 -34.76
C ALA A 212 -24.66 -12.17 -34.80
N ILE A 213 -23.34 -12.00 -35.03
CA ILE A 213 -22.71 -10.69 -35.16
C ILE A 213 -23.28 -9.93 -36.37
N THR A 214 -23.32 -10.59 -37.54
CA THR A 214 -23.88 -10.02 -38.76
C THR A 214 -25.33 -9.63 -38.55
N ARG A 215 -26.18 -10.53 -38.03
CA ARG A 215 -27.60 -10.27 -37.77
C ARG A 215 -27.82 -9.11 -36.80
N TYR A 216 -26.96 -8.98 -35.77
CA TYR A 216 -27.02 -7.88 -34.81
C TYR A 216 -26.77 -6.52 -35.47
N PHE A 217 -25.71 -6.40 -36.27
CA PHE A 217 -25.29 -5.11 -36.85
C PHE A 217 -25.89 -4.80 -38.22
N MET A 218 -26.33 -5.81 -38.99
CA MET A 218 -26.93 -5.66 -40.32
C MET A 218 -28.22 -4.84 -40.27
N ARG A 219 -29.01 -4.98 -39.20
CA ARG A 219 -30.28 -4.25 -39.07
C ARG A 219 -30.07 -2.78 -38.70
N GLN A 220 -29.01 -2.46 -37.94
CA GLN A 220 -28.71 -1.11 -37.48
C GLN A 220 -27.33 -1.03 -36.79
N ASP A 221 -26.52 -0.03 -37.14
CA ASP A 221 -25.34 0.34 -36.34
C ASP A 221 -25.76 1.16 -35.10
N VAL A 222 -26.11 0.45 -34.03
CA VAL A 222 -26.47 1.07 -32.75
C VAL A 222 -25.34 1.91 -32.16
N ALA A 223 -24.08 1.68 -32.53
CA ALA A 223 -22.96 2.46 -32.02
C ALA A 223 -22.90 3.83 -32.68
N ALA A 224 -23.00 3.88 -34.01
CA ALA A 224 -23.07 5.13 -34.76
C ALA A 224 -24.25 6.00 -34.28
N GLU A 225 -25.42 5.41 -34.05
CA GLU A 225 -26.61 6.14 -33.57
C GLU A 225 -26.43 6.67 -32.15
N ILE A 226 -25.90 5.87 -31.22
CA ILE A 226 -25.62 6.32 -29.86
C ILE A 226 -24.55 7.42 -29.85
N PHE A 227 -23.52 7.30 -30.68
CA PHE A 227 -22.47 8.30 -30.83
C PHE A 227 -23.03 9.62 -31.37
N ALA A 228 -23.81 9.59 -32.45
CA ALA A 228 -24.45 10.76 -33.04
C ALA A 228 -25.39 11.44 -32.03
N ALA A 229 -26.27 10.68 -31.39
CA ALA A 229 -27.19 11.22 -30.39
C ALA A 229 -26.46 11.81 -29.16
N ALA A 230 -25.31 11.24 -28.78
CA ALA A 230 -24.47 11.78 -27.72
C ALA A 230 -23.79 13.08 -28.16
N ARG A 231 -23.26 13.14 -29.39
CA ARG A 231 -22.65 14.34 -29.98
C ARG A 231 -23.65 15.49 -30.07
N ASP A 232 -24.83 15.23 -30.61
CA ASP A 232 -25.89 16.23 -30.77
C ASP A 232 -26.31 16.79 -29.41
N ARG A 233 -26.42 15.93 -28.39
CA ARG A 233 -26.69 16.34 -27.00
C ARG A 233 -25.58 17.18 -26.39
N GLU A 234 -24.31 16.91 -26.70
CA GLU A 234 -23.14 17.64 -26.17
C GLU A 234 -22.92 18.99 -26.85
N GLN A 235 -23.25 19.07 -28.14
CA GLN A 235 -23.07 20.24 -29.00
C GLN A 235 -24.32 21.12 -29.07
N GLY A 236 -25.50 20.58 -28.76
CA GLY A 236 -26.78 21.28 -28.89
C GLY A 236 -27.29 21.32 -30.33
N LEU A 237 -27.06 20.26 -31.12
CA LEU A 237 -27.47 20.15 -32.52
C LEU A 237 -28.85 19.49 -32.65
N ASN A 238 -29.48 19.61 -33.83
CA ASN A 238 -30.72 18.91 -34.21
C ASN A 238 -31.88 19.10 -33.22
N ASP A 239 -32.11 20.33 -32.76
CA ASP A 239 -33.12 20.70 -31.78
C ASP A 239 -33.01 19.98 -30.41
N VAL A 240 -31.88 19.31 -30.16
CA VAL A 240 -31.59 18.67 -28.87
C VAL A 240 -30.90 19.69 -27.95
N PRO A 241 -31.49 20.06 -26.80
CA PRO A 241 -30.86 21.00 -25.88
C PRO A 241 -29.51 20.48 -25.39
N ARG A 242 -28.51 21.36 -25.39
CA ARG A 242 -27.16 21.05 -24.88
C ARG A 242 -27.24 20.54 -23.45
N GLY A 243 -26.72 19.35 -23.17
CA GLY A 243 -26.81 18.73 -21.86
C GLY A 243 -25.92 17.51 -21.66
N PRO A 244 -25.86 16.97 -20.42
CA PRO A 244 -25.04 15.79 -20.13
C PRO A 244 -25.62 14.54 -20.79
N VAL A 245 -24.75 13.74 -21.42
CA VAL A 245 -25.11 12.42 -21.95
C VAL A 245 -25.35 11.44 -20.79
N ARG A 246 -26.53 10.84 -20.75
CA ARG A 246 -26.97 9.92 -19.68
C ARG A 246 -27.21 8.52 -20.24
N LEU A 247 -27.17 7.50 -19.36
CA LEU A 247 -27.48 6.11 -19.71
C LEU A 247 -28.86 5.94 -20.39
N ALA A 248 -29.82 6.80 -20.06
CA ALA A 248 -31.15 6.78 -20.68
C ALA A 248 -31.11 6.95 -22.21
N LEU A 249 -30.14 7.69 -22.74
CA LEU A 249 -29.96 7.88 -24.19
C LEU A 249 -29.66 6.54 -24.88
N ALA A 250 -28.60 5.86 -24.43
CA ALA A 250 -28.22 4.54 -24.97
C ALA A 250 -29.31 3.49 -24.71
N ALA A 251 -29.96 3.53 -23.54
CA ALA A 251 -31.04 2.60 -23.22
C ALA A 251 -32.25 2.74 -24.17
N LYS A 252 -32.60 3.97 -24.58
CA LYS A 252 -33.69 4.21 -25.55
C LYS A 252 -33.36 3.59 -26.91
N ILE A 253 -32.15 3.83 -27.43
CA ILE A 253 -31.71 3.30 -28.72
C ILE A 253 -31.63 1.77 -28.69
N LEU A 254 -31.00 1.19 -27.65
CA LEU A 254 -30.92 -0.26 -27.48
C LEU A 254 -32.29 -0.92 -27.31
N HIS A 255 -33.24 -0.26 -26.65
CA HIS A 255 -34.61 -0.76 -26.55
C HIS A 255 -35.34 -0.75 -27.90
N GLY A 256 -35.15 0.31 -28.71
CA GLY A 256 -35.67 0.34 -30.09
C GLY A 256 -35.00 -0.67 -31.03
N HIS A 257 -33.78 -1.10 -30.70
CA HIS A 257 -33.08 -2.16 -31.42
C HIS A 257 -33.57 -3.56 -31.02
N TRP A 258 -33.95 -3.77 -29.74
CA TRP A 258 -34.51 -5.04 -29.24
C TRP A 258 -35.69 -5.53 -30.08
N THR A 259 -36.66 -4.65 -30.36
CA THR A 259 -37.88 -5.00 -31.11
C THR A 259 -37.59 -5.38 -32.57
N ARG A 260 -36.43 -4.99 -33.12
CA ARG A 260 -36.00 -5.36 -34.48
C ARG A 260 -35.25 -6.68 -34.51
N LEU A 261 -34.53 -7.00 -33.43
CA LEU A 261 -33.75 -8.23 -33.31
C LEU A 261 -34.61 -9.43 -32.91
N PHE A 262 -35.47 -9.25 -31.91
CA PHE A 262 -36.19 -10.34 -31.24
C PHE A 262 -37.69 -10.22 -31.53
N HIS A 263 -38.16 -10.86 -32.60
CA HIS A 263 -39.57 -10.91 -32.98
C HIS A 263 -39.93 -12.29 -33.52
N ALA A 264 -41.20 -12.70 -33.36
CA ALA A 264 -41.67 -13.95 -33.96
C ALA A 264 -41.72 -13.83 -35.50
N PRO A 265 -41.26 -14.84 -36.26
CA PRO A 265 -41.30 -14.83 -37.71
C PRO A 265 -42.70 -14.49 -38.24
N GLY A 266 -42.81 -13.52 -39.15
CA GLY A 266 -44.08 -13.09 -39.73
C GLY A 266 -44.94 -12.18 -38.84
N THR A 267 -44.50 -11.82 -37.63
CA THR A 267 -45.23 -10.90 -36.73
C THR A 267 -44.38 -9.69 -36.33
N ARG A 268 -45.03 -8.56 -35.97
CA ARG A 268 -44.35 -7.40 -35.35
C ARG A 268 -44.24 -7.53 -33.82
N THR A 269 -44.58 -8.68 -33.26
CA THR A 269 -44.61 -8.89 -31.81
C THR A 269 -43.21 -9.25 -31.31
N ALA A 270 -42.65 -8.40 -30.45
CA ALA A 270 -41.32 -8.63 -29.90
C ALA A 270 -41.32 -9.76 -28.86
N TYR A 271 -40.27 -10.59 -28.85
CA TYR A 271 -40.10 -11.60 -27.80
C TYR A 271 -39.98 -10.95 -26.43
N SER A 272 -40.53 -11.63 -25.42
CA SER A 272 -40.18 -11.39 -24.03
C SER A 272 -38.70 -11.71 -23.77
N ILE A 273 -38.14 -11.24 -22.65
CA ILE A 273 -36.74 -11.50 -22.29
C ILE A 273 -36.46 -13.00 -22.20
N ARG A 274 -37.40 -13.77 -21.63
CA ARG A 274 -37.29 -15.21 -21.46
C ARG A 274 -37.31 -15.93 -22.82
N GLU A 275 -38.23 -15.55 -23.71
CA GLU A 275 -38.29 -16.13 -25.05
C GLU A 275 -37.06 -15.80 -25.89
N ALA A 276 -36.50 -14.59 -25.78
CA ALA A 276 -35.26 -14.23 -26.47
C ALA A 276 -34.06 -15.04 -25.95
N GLU A 277 -34.00 -15.28 -24.64
CA GLU A 277 -32.96 -16.11 -24.02
C GLU A 277 -33.06 -17.59 -24.45
N GLU A 278 -34.27 -18.13 -24.56
CA GLU A 278 -34.51 -19.53 -24.94
C GLU A 278 -34.37 -19.75 -26.46
N LYS A 279 -34.94 -18.88 -27.30
CA LYS A 279 -35.02 -19.06 -28.76
C LYS A 279 -33.80 -18.52 -29.52
N GLU A 280 -33.17 -17.45 -29.03
CA GLU A 280 -32.07 -16.75 -29.71
C GLU A 280 -30.91 -16.47 -28.73
N PRO A 281 -30.35 -17.50 -28.06
CA PRO A 281 -29.45 -17.34 -26.92
C PRO A 281 -28.17 -16.56 -27.24
N GLU A 282 -27.58 -16.77 -28.43
CA GLU A 282 -26.36 -16.07 -28.84
C GLU A 282 -26.60 -14.57 -29.07
N LEU A 283 -27.67 -14.25 -29.80
CA LEU A 283 -28.04 -12.87 -30.11
C LEU A 283 -28.45 -12.12 -28.84
N PHE A 284 -29.16 -12.79 -27.93
CA PHE A 284 -29.48 -12.27 -26.60
C PHE A 284 -28.23 -11.98 -25.78
N ALA A 285 -27.27 -12.92 -25.74
CA ALA A 285 -26.00 -12.74 -25.05
C ALA A 285 -25.19 -11.55 -25.60
N LEU A 286 -25.13 -11.39 -26.93
CA LEU A 286 -24.48 -10.26 -27.59
C LEU A 286 -25.16 -8.93 -27.23
N HIS A 287 -26.50 -8.88 -27.29
CA HIS A 287 -27.27 -7.69 -26.90
C HIS A 287 -27.00 -7.27 -25.45
N MET A 288 -27.00 -8.22 -24.53
CA MET A 288 -26.72 -7.97 -23.12
C MET A 288 -25.29 -7.49 -22.89
N ALA A 289 -24.32 -8.03 -23.64
CA ALA A 289 -22.94 -7.58 -23.58
C ALA A 289 -22.77 -6.12 -24.09
N VAL A 290 -23.46 -5.75 -25.18
CA VAL A 290 -23.51 -4.36 -25.69
C VAL A 290 -24.16 -3.43 -24.67
N LYS A 291 -25.30 -3.82 -24.10
CA LYS A 291 -26.01 -3.04 -23.07
C LYS A 291 -25.13 -2.78 -21.85
N ASP A 292 -24.45 -3.81 -21.35
CA ASP A 292 -23.49 -3.70 -20.26
C ASP A 292 -22.28 -2.82 -20.63
N ALA A 293 -21.88 -2.85 -21.92
CA ALA A 293 -20.78 -2.04 -22.41
C ALA A 293 -21.06 -0.54 -22.20
N TYR A 294 -22.21 -0.08 -22.69
CA TYR A 294 -22.69 1.29 -22.56
C TYR A 294 -23.05 1.67 -21.13
N ALA A 295 -23.67 0.76 -20.37
CA ALA A 295 -23.98 0.99 -18.96
C ALA A 295 -22.72 1.38 -18.17
N LYS A 296 -21.61 0.68 -18.38
CA LYS A 296 -20.33 0.98 -17.72
C LYS A 296 -19.67 2.26 -18.23
N LEU A 297 -19.75 2.57 -19.53
CA LEU A 297 -19.20 3.81 -20.10
C LEU A 297 -19.91 5.05 -19.56
N LEU A 298 -21.25 5.04 -19.56
CA LEU A 298 -22.07 6.21 -19.21
C LEU A 298 -22.30 6.39 -17.70
N LYS A 299 -22.28 5.31 -16.90
CA LYS A 299 -22.44 5.39 -15.43
C LYS A 299 -21.21 5.97 -14.72
N ARG A 300 -20.01 5.85 -15.30
CA ARG A 300 -18.76 6.37 -14.72
C ARG A 300 -18.59 7.89 -14.82
N ARG A 301 -19.21 8.55 -15.81
CA ARG A 301 -19.11 10.00 -16.02
C ARG A 301 -20.27 10.81 -15.42
N THR A 302 -21.39 10.16 -15.09
CA THR A 302 -22.57 10.83 -14.51
C THR A 302 -22.48 11.07 -13.00
N GLN A 303 -21.50 10.50 -12.31
CA GLN A 303 -21.26 10.84 -10.90
C GLN A 303 -20.46 12.15 -10.82
N PRO A 304 -21.03 13.24 -10.27
CA PRO A 304 -20.24 14.43 -9.97
C PRO A 304 -19.18 14.00 -8.96
N LYS A 305 -17.91 13.93 -9.39
CA LYS A 305 -16.80 13.86 -8.44
C LYS A 305 -17.00 15.06 -7.51
N THR A 306 -17.10 14.80 -6.21
CA THR A 306 -17.11 15.79 -5.15
C THR A 306 -15.75 16.52 -5.14
N LEU A 307 -15.55 17.41 -6.11
CA LEU A 307 -14.41 18.30 -6.16
C LEU A 307 -14.52 19.28 -4.99
N LYS A 308 -13.40 19.49 -4.29
CA LYS A 308 -13.28 20.47 -3.22
C LYS A 308 -13.88 21.81 -3.66
N LYS A 309 -14.70 22.41 -2.80
CA LYS A 309 -15.37 23.70 -2.99
C LYS A 309 -14.34 24.74 -3.47
N GLY A 310 -14.43 25.18 -4.72
CA GLY A 310 -13.57 26.26 -5.28
C GLY A 310 -12.66 25.87 -6.44
N VAL A 311 -12.48 24.59 -6.75
CA VAL A 311 -11.73 24.16 -7.95
C VAL A 311 -12.73 23.95 -9.08
N LYS A 312 -12.66 24.76 -10.15
CA LYS A 312 -13.41 24.48 -11.37
C LYS A 312 -13.00 23.09 -11.85
N PRO A 313 -13.94 22.15 -12.11
CA PRO A 313 -13.56 20.88 -12.70
C PRO A 313 -12.75 21.17 -13.98
N PRO A 314 -11.61 20.50 -14.21
CA PRO A 314 -11.04 20.49 -15.54
C PRO A 314 -12.19 20.10 -16.49
N GLN A 315 -12.36 20.85 -17.58
CA GLN A 315 -13.42 20.58 -18.57
C GLN A 315 -13.41 19.09 -18.84
N GLN A 316 -14.43 18.37 -18.37
CA GLN A 316 -14.47 16.93 -18.57
C GLN A 316 -14.54 16.73 -20.07
N ALA A 317 -13.59 15.97 -20.62
CA ALA A 317 -13.59 15.63 -22.04
C ALA A 317 -15.01 15.16 -22.45
N PRO A 318 -15.48 15.48 -23.66
CA PRO A 318 -16.78 15.05 -24.16
C PRO A 318 -16.97 13.53 -24.01
N VAL A 319 -18.14 13.05 -23.61
CA VAL A 319 -18.52 11.61 -23.55
C VAL A 319 -18.29 10.92 -24.88
N THR A 320 -18.51 11.64 -25.97
CA THR A 320 -18.18 11.20 -27.32
C THR A 320 -16.73 10.76 -27.50
N THR A 321 -15.75 11.26 -26.73
CA THR A 321 -14.34 10.81 -26.86
C THR A 321 -14.10 9.37 -26.41
N VAL A 322 -15.04 8.74 -25.72
CA VAL A 322 -14.90 7.36 -25.19
C VAL A 322 -16.02 6.43 -25.66
N LEU A 323 -16.93 6.91 -26.49
CA LEU A 323 -17.98 6.08 -27.09
C LEU A 323 -17.45 5.46 -28.39
N PRO A 324 -17.74 4.18 -28.66
CA PRO A 324 -17.42 3.59 -29.95
C PRO A 324 -18.21 4.31 -31.05
N LYS A 325 -17.53 4.63 -32.14
CA LYS A 325 -18.09 5.42 -33.27
C LYS A 325 -18.89 4.57 -34.24
N ASN A 326 -18.64 3.27 -34.28
CA ASN A 326 -19.25 2.32 -35.22
C ASN A 326 -19.32 0.90 -34.62
N ALA A 327 -20.02 0.02 -35.33
CA ALA A 327 -20.21 -1.37 -34.98
C ALA A 327 -18.88 -2.11 -34.72
N GLY A 328 -17.85 -1.87 -35.53
CA GLY A 328 -16.54 -2.51 -35.40
C GLY A 328 -15.81 -2.13 -34.11
N GLU A 329 -15.81 -0.85 -33.73
CA GLU A 329 -15.27 -0.38 -32.45
C GLU A 329 -16.06 -0.93 -31.26
N LEU A 330 -17.40 -0.98 -31.35
CA LEU A 330 -18.25 -1.53 -30.30
C LEU A 330 -18.01 -3.04 -30.12
N LEU A 331 -17.91 -3.79 -31.22
CA LEU A 331 -17.65 -5.22 -31.19
C LEU A 331 -16.28 -5.51 -30.56
N ARG A 332 -15.22 -4.80 -30.97
CA ARG A 332 -13.89 -4.91 -30.35
C ARG A 332 -13.94 -4.64 -28.84
N LEU A 333 -14.64 -3.59 -28.43
CA LEU A 333 -14.81 -3.24 -27.01
C LEU A 333 -15.54 -4.35 -26.22
N VAL A 334 -16.60 -4.90 -26.80
CA VAL A 334 -17.43 -5.95 -26.18
C VAL A 334 -16.65 -7.27 -26.10
N GLN A 335 -15.98 -7.68 -27.17
CA GLN A 335 -15.11 -8.86 -27.22
C GLN A 335 -13.98 -8.74 -26.19
N HIS A 336 -13.25 -7.62 -26.16
CA HIS A 336 -12.18 -7.40 -25.17
C HIS A 336 -12.70 -7.50 -23.74
N ARG A 337 -13.86 -6.90 -23.43
CA ARG A 337 -14.43 -6.98 -22.08
C ARG A 337 -14.82 -8.39 -21.70
N SER A 338 -15.27 -9.17 -22.67
CA SER A 338 -15.67 -10.55 -22.45
C SER A 338 -14.48 -11.45 -22.24
N ARG A 339 -13.46 -11.36 -23.11
CA ARG A 339 -12.16 -12.05 -22.94
C ARG A 339 -11.55 -11.78 -21.56
N ASN A 340 -11.51 -10.52 -21.10
CA ASN A 340 -11.02 -10.20 -19.77
C ASN A 340 -11.82 -10.88 -18.63
N ARG A 341 -13.13 -11.05 -18.79
CA ARG A 341 -13.96 -11.73 -17.79
C ARG A 341 -13.66 -13.22 -17.78
N ASP A 342 -13.58 -13.83 -18.96
CA ASP A 342 -13.38 -15.26 -19.11
C ASP A 342 -11.98 -15.66 -18.62
N LEU A 343 -10.95 -14.90 -18.98
CA LEU A 343 -9.60 -15.06 -18.44
C LEU A 343 -9.56 -14.90 -16.91
N SER A 344 -10.28 -13.92 -16.36
CA SER A 344 -10.38 -13.76 -14.89
C SER A 344 -11.06 -14.96 -14.21
N ALA A 345 -11.98 -15.65 -14.91
CA ALA A 345 -12.63 -16.85 -14.40
C ALA A 345 -11.67 -18.06 -14.45
N LEU A 346 -10.94 -18.23 -15.55
CA LEU A 346 -9.91 -19.26 -15.71
C LEU A 346 -8.80 -19.13 -14.66
N ILE A 347 -8.22 -17.94 -14.51
CA ILE A 347 -7.20 -17.65 -13.48
C ILE A 347 -7.75 -17.99 -12.09
N ARG A 348 -9.02 -17.70 -11.82
CA ARG A 348 -9.63 -18.01 -10.55
C ARG A 348 -9.80 -19.52 -10.35
N ARG A 349 -10.22 -20.25 -11.39
CA ARG A 349 -10.42 -21.70 -11.36
C ARG A 349 -9.10 -22.42 -11.14
N GLY A 350 -8.07 -22.12 -11.94
CA GLY A 350 -6.74 -22.71 -11.76
C GLY A 350 -6.10 -22.37 -10.41
N LYS A 351 -6.40 -21.20 -9.86
CA LYS A 351 -6.01 -20.86 -8.48
C LYS A 351 -6.69 -21.76 -7.44
N LEU A 352 -7.97 -22.10 -7.62
CA LEU A 352 -8.63 -23.06 -6.73
C LEU A 352 -8.01 -24.46 -6.86
N ILE A 353 -7.74 -24.90 -8.08
CA ILE A 353 -7.09 -26.20 -8.36
C ILE A 353 -5.76 -26.30 -7.62
N HIS A 354 -4.87 -25.33 -7.85
CA HIS A 354 -3.52 -25.33 -7.26
C HIS A 354 -3.54 -25.43 -5.74
N TYR A 355 -4.38 -24.63 -5.07
CA TYR A 355 -4.44 -24.62 -3.61
C TYR A 355 -5.22 -25.82 -3.03
N THR A 356 -6.22 -26.35 -3.74
CA THR A 356 -6.97 -27.53 -3.30
C THR A 356 -6.13 -28.80 -3.42
N ALA A 357 -5.36 -28.95 -4.51
CA ALA A 357 -4.42 -30.06 -4.67
C ALA A 357 -3.40 -30.14 -3.52
N PHE A 358 -2.96 -28.98 -3.01
CA PHE A 358 -2.09 -28.91 -1.84
C PHE A 358 -2.78 -29.42 -0.56
N ASP A 359 -4.03 -29.03 -0.31
CA ASP A 359 -4.77 -29.51 0.86
C ASP A 359 -5.01 -31.04 0.79
N ILE A 360 -5.28 -31.58 -0.41
CA ILE A 360 -5.44 -33.03 -0.63
C ILE A 360 -4.12 -33.77 -0.33
N ALA A 361 -3.01 -33.26 -0.85
CA ALA A 361 -1.69 -33.84 -0.60
C ALA A 361 -1.33 -33.87 0.89
N ALA A 362 -1.60 -32.78 1.60
CA ALA A 362 -1.38 -32.68 3.03
C ALA A 362 -2.22 -33.71 3.82
N ALA A 363 -3.51 -33.84 3.50
CA ALA A 363 -4.39 -34.81 4.14
C ALA A 363 -3.97 -36.26 3.86
N ALA A 364 -3.49 -36.55 2.64
CA ALA A 364 -2.98 -37.88 2.29
C ALA A 364 -1.71 -38.24 3.09
N ALA A 365 -0.79 -37.29 3.25
CA ALA A 365 0.43 -37.49 4.05
C ALA A 365 0.11 -37.77 5.54
N GLU A 366 -0.88 -37.07 6.10
CA GLU A 366 -1.35 -37.26 7.48
C GLU A 366 -1.99 -38.65 7.67
N ALA A 367 -2.82 -39.10 6.72
CA ALA A 367 -3.48 -40.40 6.78
C ALA A 367 -2.52 -41.59 6.74
N GLU A 368 -1.36 -41.46 6.09
CA GLU A 368 -0.38 -42.54 5.98
C GLU A 368 0.45 -42.77 7.27
N SER A 369 0.28 -41.96 8.33
CA SER A 369 1.04 -42.03 9.60
C SER A 369 2.57 -42.12 9.45
N LYS A 370 3.10 -41.83 8.25
CA LYS A 370 4.52 -41.62 8.04
C LYS A 370 4.81 -40.24 8.64
N THR A 371 5.67 -40.18 9.65
CA THR A 371 6.46 -38.96 9.87
C THR A 371 6.98 -38.53 8.50
N PRO A 372 6.86 -37.26 8.09
CA PRO A 372 7.19 -36.83 6.74
C PRO A 372 8.72 -36.80 6.56
N ASP A 373 9.36 -37.97 6.59
CA ASP A 373 10.57 -38.30 5.85
C ASP A 373 10.19 -38.74 4.42
N VAL A 374 9.06 -38.24 3.89
CA VAL A 374 8.75 -38.37 2.47
C VAL A 374 9.69 -37.40 1.73
N PRO A 375 10.53 -37.90 0.81
CA PRO A 375 11.59 -37.12 0.20
C PRO A 375 11.01 -36.02 -0.68
N ASP A 376 11.37 -34.79 -0.35
CA ASP A 376 12.00 -33.81 -1.24
C ASP A 376 11.35 -33.39 -2.57
N ALA A 377 10.21 -33.95 -2.97
CA ALA A 377 9.56 -33.66 -4.24
C ALA A 377 8.82 -32.31 -4.21
N ASP A 378 9.19 -31.44 -5.14
CA ASP A 378 8.64 -30.11 -5.37
C ASP A 378 7.11 -30.08 -5.35
N ARG A 379 6.53 -29.18 -4.54
CA ARG A 379 5.08 -29.06 -4.26
C ARG A 379 4.19 -28.79 -5.48
N LEU A 380 4.76 -28.48 -6.64
CA LEU A 380 4.01 -28.36 -7.89
C LEU A 380 3.70 -29.75 -8.49
N ALA A 381 4.45 -30.78 -8.11
CA ALA A 381 4.10 -32.18 -8.32
C ALA A 381 2.77 -32.56 -7.66
N TYR A 382 2.33 -31.86 -6.60
CA TYR A 382 1.02 -32.14 -6.00
C TYR A 382 -0.14 -31.84 -6.94
N VAL A 383 -0.03 -30.83 -7.82
CA VAL A 383 -1.06 -30.63 -8.85
C VAL A 383 -1.04 -31.78 -9.86
N LEU A 384 0.11 -32.42 -10.06
CA LEU A 384 0.26 -33.58 -10.95
C LEU A 384 -0.29 -34.86 -10.29
N THR A 385 -0.12 -35.04 -8.98
CA THR A 385 -0.49 -36.29 -8.26
C THR A 385 -1.80 -36.21 -7.48
N HIS A 386 -2.27 -35.02 -7.12
CA HIS A 386 -3.46 -34.76 -6.30
C HIS A 386 -4.42 -33.77 -6.97
N TRP A 387 -4.66 -33.94 -8.28
CA TRP A 387 -5.65 -33.15 -9.00
C TRP A 387 -7.04 -33.26 -8.34
N PRO A 388 -7.71 -32.14 -8.00
CA PRO A 388 -9.01 -32.20 -7.35
C PRO A 388 -10.12 -32.57 -8.33
N ASP A 389 -10.89 -33.61 -8.02
CA ASP A 389 -12.04 -34.03 -8.85
C ASP A 389 -13.27 -33.11 -8.66
N ASP A 390 -13.42 -32.49 -7.49
CA ASP A 390 -14.46 -31.50 -7.22
C ASP A 390 -13.92 -30.25 -6.52
N LEU A 391 -14.12 -29.09 -7.16
CA LEU A 391 -13.76 -27.79 -6.60
C LEU A 391 -14.87 -27.17 -5.75
N SER A 392 -16.09 -27.71 -5.77
CA SER A 392 -17.25 -27.16 -5.08
C SER A 392 -17.11 -27.20 -3.56
N ALA A 393 -16.39 -28.21 -3.03
CA ALA A 393 -16.06 -28.36 -1.62
C ALA A 393 -14.82 -27.56 -1.19
N SER A 394 -14.11 -26.90 -2.12
CA SER A 394 -12.86 -26.22 -1.80
C SER A 394 -13.07 -25.08 -0.81
N ARG A 395 -12.41 -25.15 0.36
CA ARG A 395 -12.41 -24.05 1.35
C ARG A 395 -11.87 -22.74 0.79
N TYR A 396 -11.11 -22.78 -0.31
CA TYR A 396 -10.60 -21.60 -0.99
C TYR A 396 -11.68 -20.81 -1.75
N LEU A 397 -12.91 -21.33 -1.86
CA LEU A 397 -14.09 -20.54 -2.27
C LEU A 397 -14.57 -19.57 -1.20
N THR A 398 -14.21 -19.80 0.06
CA THR A 398 -14.58 -18.93 1.18
C THR A 398 -13.77 -17.63 1.21
N SER A 399 -14.27 -16.62 1.92
CA SER A 399 -13.54 -15.35 2.10
C SER A 399 -12.21 -15.56 2.86
N ASP A 400 -12.17 -16.53 3.78
CA ASP A 400 -10.99 -16.83 4.58
C ASP A 400 -9.94 -17.54 3.75
N GLY A 401 -10.33 -18.55 2.97
CA GLY A 401 -9.43 -19.19 2.01
C GLY A 401 -8.88 -18.20 0.98
N GLN A 402 -9.70 -17.29 0.45
CA GLN A 402 -9.22 -16.20 -0.43
C GLN A 402 -8.27 -15.22 0.26
N SER A 403 -8.38 -15.07 1.58
CA SER A 403 -7.48 -14.23 2.37
C SER A 403 -6.16 -14.96 2.65
N ALA A 404 -6.21 -16.26 2.97
CA ALA A 404 -5.04 -17.13 3.09
C ALA A 404 -4.17 -17.08 1.83
N ILE A 405 -4.78 -17.28 0.66
CA ILE A 405 -4.03 -17.23 -0.59
C ILE A 405 -3.37 -15.85 -0.80
N LYS A 406 -4.08 -14.75 -0.52
CA LYS A 406 -3.50 -13.41 -0.66
C LYS A 406 -2.31 -13.17 0.26
N ARG A 407 -2.28 -13.80 1.44
CA ARG A 407 -1.16 -13.71 2.37
C ARG A 407 0.05 -14.43 1.82
N SER A 408 -0.10 -15.69 1.41
CA SER A 408 0.97 -16.49 0.80
C SER A 408 1.54 -15.77 -0.43
N GLU A 409 0.68 -15.32 -1.36
CA GLU A 409 1.12 -14.61 -2.57
C GLU A 409 1.81 -13.27 -2.27
N ALA A 410 1.41 -12.56 -1.21
CA ALA A 410 2.03 -11.30 -0.83
C ALA A 410 3.46 -11.49 -0.29
N PHE A 411 3.68 -12.55 0.50
CA PHE A 411 5.00 -12.93 0.97
C PHE A 411 5.90 -13.36 -0.20
N VAL A 412 5.42 -14.29 -1.04
CA VAL A 412 6.14 -14.78 -2.23
C VAL A 412 6.60 -13.66 -3.15
N ARG A 413 5.78 -12.61 -3.29
CA ARG A 413 6.17 -11.42 -4.07
C ARG A 413 7.38 -10.71 -3.47
N VAL A 414 7.40 -10.45 -2.16
CA VAL A 414 8.53 -9.76 -1.51
C VAL A 414 9.78 -10.62 -1.52
N TRP A 415 9.63 -11.94 -1.35
CA TRP A 415 10.74 -12.87 -1.48
C TRP A 415 11.34 -12.90 -2.89
N ARG A 416 10.51 -13.01 -3.94
CA ARG A 416 10.97 -12.94 -5.34
C ARG A 416 11.70 -11.64 -5.65
N HIS A 417 11.18 -10.50 -5.17
CA HIS A 417 11.89 -9.22 -5.28
C HIS A 417 13.25 -9.26 -4.59
N THR A 418 13.33 -9.83 -3.39
CA THR A 418 14.59 -9.99 -2.64
C THR A 418 15.61 -10.84 -3.42
N ILE A 419 15.18 -11.96 -4.00
CA ILE A 419 16.03 -12.82 -4.84
C ILE A 419 16.47 -12.09 -6.11
N ALA A 420 15.58 -11.35 -6.77
CA ALA A 420 15.91 -10.59 -7.97
C ALA A 420 17.00 -9.55 -7.67
N MET A 421 16.92 -8.87 -6.53
CA MET A 421 17.95 -7.94 -6.07
C MET A 421 19.27 -8.64 -5.73
N ALA A 422 19.23 -9.82 -5.10
CA ALA A 422 20.43 -10.62 -4.87
C ALA A 422 21.10 -11.07 -6.19
N SER A 423 20.27 -11.42 -7.19
CA SER A 423 20.73 -11.84 -8.51
C SER A 423 21.48 -10.73 -9.25
N LEU A 424 21.17 -9.46 -9.01
CA LEU A 424 21.92 -8.33 -9.57
C LEU A 424 23.33 -8.25 -8.98
N THR A 425 23.44 -8.33 -7.65
CA THR A 425 24.74 -8.38 -6.97
C THR A 425 25.56 -9.57 -7.45
N LEU A 426 24.91 -10.72 -7.62
CA LEU A 426 25.55 -11.94 -8.08
C LEU A 426 25.95 -11.87 -9.55
N ARG A 427 25.15 -11.22 -10.42
CA ARG A 427 25.52 -10.99 -11.82
C ARG A 427 26.77 -10.14 -11.92
N ASP A 428 26.82 -9.02 -11.21
CA ASP A 428 28.03 -8.19 -11.17
C ASP A 428 29.23 -8.96 -10.62
N TRP A 429 29.03 -9.85 -9.64
CA TRP A 429 30.10 -10.71 -9.13
C TRP A 429 30.55 -11.79 -10.14
N ALA A 430 29.61 -12.41 -10.85
CA ALA A 430 29.90 -13.51 -11.76
C ALA A 430 30.36 -13.03 -13.15
N SER A 431 30.00 -11.82 -13.60
CA SER A 431 30.31 -11.29 -14.93
C SER A 431 31.54 -10.38 -14.91
N MET A 432 32.68 -10.90 -14.44
CA MET A 432 33.89 -10.09 -14.27
C MET A 432 34.50 -9.65 -15.61
N ASN A 433 34.57 -10.56 -16.59
CA ASN A 433 35.12 -10.26 -17.92
C ASN A 433 34.09 -10.29 -19.05
N ASN A 434 33.05 -11.11 -18.93
CA ASN A 434 31.99 -11.25 -19.94
C ASN A 434 30.60 -11.15 -19.29
N ASP A 435 29.66 -10.49 -19.97
CA ASP A 435 28.26 -10.51 -19.53
C ASP A 435 27.66 -11.92 -19.70
N LEU A 436 27.22 -12.50 -18.58
CA LEU A 436 26.65 -13.84 -18.54
C LEU A 436 25.12 -13.82 -18.65
N GLY A 437 24.49 -12.64 -18.67
CA GLY A 437 23.04 -12.50 -18.66
C GLY A 437 22.41 -13.03 -17.37
N ASP A 438 21.44 -13.93 -17.48
CA ASP A 438 20.80 -14.59 -16.33
C ASP A 438 21.72 -15.63 -15.69
N VAL A 439 22.51 -15.21 -14.69
CA VAL A 439 23.43 -16.08 -13.93
C VAL A 439 22.70 -17.17 -13.15
N LEU A 440 21.43 -16.95 -12.79
CA LEU A 440 20.59 -17.94 -12.11
C LEU A 440 19.71 -18.75 -13.10
N GLY A 441 20.07 -18.79 -14.38
CA GLY A 441 19.24 -19.40 -15.43
C GLY A 441 19.42 -20.90 -15.61
N SER A 442 20.60 -21.45 -15.32
CA SER A 442 20.89 -22.88 -15.43
C SER A 442 22.17 -23.27 -14.69
N ALA A 443 22.35 -24.57 -14.43
CA ALA A 443 23.59 -25.10 -13.84
C ALA A 443 24.84 -24.77 -14.66
N ASN A 444 24.76 -24.80 -16.00
CA ASN A 444 25.87 -24.45 -16.90
C ASN A 444 26.39 -23.02 -16.71
N LYS A 445 25.59 -22.11 -16.13
CA LYS A 445 26.04 -20.75 -15.81
C LYS A 445 27.05 -20.71 -14.68
N VAL A 446 27.03 -21.70 -13.79
CA VAL A 446 28.06 -21.89 -12.76
C VAL A 446 29.41 -22.11 -13.43
N ASP A 447 29.48 -23.06 -14.38
CA ASP A 447 30.71 -23.41 -15.08
C ASP A 447 31.24 -22.25 -15.93
N GLN A 448 30.34 -21.50 -16.58
CA GLN A 448 30.72 -20.28 -17.31
C GLN A 448 31.29 -19.20 -16.39
N ALA A 449 30.70 -19.01 -15.20
CA ALA A 449 31.14 -18.00 -14.24
C ALA A 449 32.55 -18.28 -13.70
N ILE A 450 32.84 -19.54 -13.36
CA ILE A 450 34.14 -19.96 -12.81
C ILE A 450 35.17 -20.34 -13.87
N GLY A 451 34.78 -20.30 -15.15
CA GLY A 451 35.64 -20.64 -16.28
C GLY A 451 36.79 -19.64 -16.47
N ARG A 452 37.93 -20.13 -16.95
CA ARG A 452 39.16 -19.31 -17.15
C ARG A 452 38.95 -18.07 -18.01
N ALA A 453 38.02 -18.10 -18.98
CA ALA A 453 37.73 -16.98 -19.86
C ALA A 453 37.01 -15.81 -19.15
N ASN A 454 36.41 -16.06 -17.98
CA ASN A 454 35.54 -15.10 -17.32
C ASN A 454 35.97 -14.72 -15.90
N PHE A 455 36.67 -15.62 -15.19
CA PHE A 455 37.03 -15.42 -13.79
C PHE A 455 38.30 -14.57 -13.62
N ASP A 456 38.20 -13.45 -12.89
CA ASP A 456 39.31 -12.59 -12.48
C ASP A 456 39.49 -12.62 -10.94
N PRO A 457 40.59 -13.20 -10.42
CA PRO A 457 40.87 -13.25 -8.99
C PRO A 457 40.93 -11.88 -8.30
N ALA A 458 41.46 -10.84 -8.98
CA ALA A 458 41.60 -9.51 -8.39
C ALA A 458 40.24 -8.83 -8.24
N TRP A 459 39.40 -8.96 -9.26
CA TRP A 459 38.01 -8.50 -9.18
C TRP A 459 37.27 -9.26 -8.08
N HIS A 460 37.38 -10.59 -8.05
CA HIS A 460 36.75 -11.44 -7.04
C HIS A 460 37.05 -10.96 -5.62
N ASP A 461 38.34 -10.75 -5.31
CA ASP A 461 38.77 -10.34 -3.97
C ASP A 461 38.28 -8.93 -3.61
N LYS A 462 38.24 -8.00 -4.58
CA LYS A 462 37.64 -6.68 -4.40
C LYS A 462 36.16 -6.79 -4.01
N LYS A 463 35.42 -7.72 -4.63
CA LYS A 463 34.01 -7.92 -4.32
C LYS A 463 33.76 -8.61 -3.01
N VAL A 464 34.56 -9.62 -2.67
CA VAL A 464 34.49 -10.26 -1.35
C VAL A 464 34.72 -9.20 -0.26
N ARG A 465 35.70 -8.32 -0.41
CA ARG A 465 35.89 -7.17 0.50
C ARG A 465 34.68 -6.23 0.52
N LEU A 466 34.07 -5.94 -0.63
CA LEU A 466 32.88 -5.08 -0.70
C LEU A 466 31.65 -5.68 0.01
N LEU A 467 31.48 -7.02 -0.04
CA LEU A 467 30.33 -7.73 0.52
C LEU A 467 30.54 -8.12 2.00
N PHE A 468 31.78 -8.40 2.38
CA PHE A 468 32.12 -8.97 3.70
C PHE A 468 32.99 -8.06 4.57
N GLY A 469 33.55 -6.98 4.05
CA GLY A 469 34.35 -6.02 4.81
C GLY A 469 35.55 -6.69 5.47
N ALA A 470 35.79 -6.39 6.75
CA ALA A 470 36.85 -7.03 7.53
C ALA A 470 36.73 -8.57 7.61
N ARG A 471 35.54 -9.14 7.36
CA ARG A 471 35.29 -10.60 7.34
C ARG A 471 35.70 -11.27 6.03
N ALA A 472 36.23 -10.53 5.05
CA ALA A 472 36.69 -11.09 3.78
C ALA A 472 37.78 -12.16 3.95
N ALA A 473 38.62 -12.04 4.99
CA ALA A 473 39.70 -12.97 5.29
C ALA A 473 39.22 -14.37 5.72
N LEU A 474 37.93 -14.55 6.02
CA LEU A 474 37.35 -15.86 6.36
C LEU A 474 37.18 -16.77 5.15
N PHE A 475 37.24 -16.20 3.95
CA PHE A 475 37.04 -16.94 2.72
C PHE A 475 38.38 -17.36 2.12
N PRO A 476 38.43 -18.52 1.44
CA PRO A 476 39.65 -19.00 0.79
C PRO A 476 40.22 -17.98 -0.20
N SER A 477 41.54 -17.84 -0.19
CA SER A 477 42.30 -16.95 -1.09
C SER A 477 43.03 -17.70 -2.21
N ASP A 478 42.92 -19.02 -2.27
CA ASP A 478 43.40 -19.82 -3.41
C ASP A 478 42.33 -19.88 -4.51
N ASP A 479 42.75 -20.08 -5.76
CA ASP A 479 41.85 -20.01 -6.92
C ASP A 479 40.72 -21.04 -6.89
N ASP A 480 40.97 -22.24 -6.37
CA ASP A 480 39.96 -23.29 -6.29
C ASP A 480 38.92 -22.94 -5.22
N GLY A 481 39.37 -22.45 -4.06
CA GLY A 481 38.51 -21.95 -3.00
C GLY A 481 37.67 -20.74 -3.41
N ARG A 482 38.24 -19.78 -4.16
CA ARG A 482 37.49 -18.64 -4.71
C ARG A 482 36.38 -19.09 -5.68
N LYS A 483 36.71 -20.00 -6.60
CA LYS A 483 35.73 -20.58 -7.54
C LYS A 483 34.66 -21.37 -6.81
N ALA A 484 35.03 -22.15 -5.79
CA ALA A 484 34.09 -22.90 -4.96
C ALA A 484 33.10 -21.96 -4.24
N LEU A 485 33.56 -20.84 -3.69
CA LEU A 485 32.68 -19.83 -3.08
C LEU A 485 31.66 -19.29 -4.07
N LEU A 486 32.11 -18.82 -5.23
CA LEU A 486 31.23 -18.29 -6.27
C LEU A 486 30.23 -19.34 -6.76
N ALA A 487 30.69 -20.57 -6.99
CA ALA A 487 29.84 -21.68 -7.43
C ALA A 487 28.75 -22.03 -6.40
N SER A 488 29.11 -22.15 -5.11
CA SER A 488 28.16 -22.42 -4.04
C SER A 488 27.12 -21.31 -3.89
N VAL A 489 27.52 -20.05 -3.99
CA VAL A 489 26.59 -18.91 -3.95
C VAL A 489 25.61 -18.93 -5.14
N ILE A 490 26.08 -19.23 -6.35
CA ILE A 490 25.22 -19.35 -7.55
C ILE A 490 24.23 -20.51 -7.40
N ARG A 491 24.69 -21.69 -6.98
CA ARG A 491 23.82 -22.87 -6.78
C ARG A 491 22.75 -22.60 -5.73
N ALA A 492 23.13 -21.98 -4.62
CA ALA A 492 22.20 -21.60 -3.56
C ALA A 492 21.16 -20.57 -4.03
N GLY A 493 21.59 -19.55 -4.78
CA GLY A 493 20.69 -18.58 -5.40
C GLY A 493 19.71 -19.22 -6.39
N LEU A 494 20.18 -20.18 -7.18
CA LEU A 494 19.37 -20.95 -8.13
C LEU A 494 18.32 -21.80 -7.41
N ALA A 495 18.71 -22.51 -6.35
CA ALA A 495 17.80 -23.32 -5.53
C ALA A 495 16.67 -22.48 -4.91
N LEU A 496 17.00 -21.31 -4.35
CA LEU A 496 16.00 -20.39 -3.78
C LEU A 496 15.10 -19.76 -4.84
N ARG A 497 15.66 -19.44 -6.01
CA ARG A 497 14.89 -18.86 -7.11
C ARG A 497 13.86 -19.86 -7.65
N ASN A 498 14.29 -21.10 -7.92
CA ASN A 498 13.41 -22.12 -8.48
C ASN A 498 12.27 -22.48 -7.51
N SER A 499 12.58 -22.61 -6.23
CA SER A 499 11.57 -22.87 -5.19
C SER A 499 10.61 -21.70 -4.94
N SER A 500 11.03 -20.45 -5.21
CA SER A 500 10.23 -19.25 -4.90
C SER A 500 8.88 -19.15 -5.61
N PHE A 501 8.70 -19.85 -6.74
CA PHE A 501 7.42 -19.89 -7.45
C PHE A 501 6.39 -20.82 -6.80
N HIS A 502 6.84 -21.73 -5.92
CA HIS A 502 6.09 -22.90 -5.46
C HIS A 502 5.58 -22.81 -4.03
N PHE A 503 5.83 -21.69 -3.36
CA PHE A 503 5.43 -21.57 -1.96
C PHE A 503 3.91 -21.44 -1.83
N THR A 504 3.25 -22.57 -1.57
CA THR A 504 1.83 -22.64 -1.21
C THR A 504 1.57 -22.16 0.23
N GLY A 505 2.59 -22.21 1.09
CA GLY A 505 2.52 -21.85 2.51
C GLY A 505 3.88 -21.83 3.22
N ARG A 506 3.85 -21.76 4.56
CA ARG A 506 5.04 -21.60 5.44
C ARG A 506 6.04 -22.74 5.31
N GLY A 507 5.60 -23.99 5.52
CA GLY A 507 6.51 -25.14 5.50
C GLY A 507 7.28 -25.29 4.18
N GLY A 508 6.70 -24.90 3.04
CA GLY A 508 7.37 -25.05 1.72
C GLY A 508 8.51 -24.08 1.53
N PHE A 509 8.35 -22.88 2.08
CA PHE A 509 9.43 -21.90 2.14
C PHE A 509 10.54 -22.35 3.11
N LEU A 510 10.18 -22.86 4.29
CA LEU A 510 11.17 -23.34 5.27
C LEU A 510 11.95 -24.56 4.76
N ALA A 511 11.27 -25.52 4.11
CA ALA A 511 11.93 -26.66 3.47
C ALA A 511 12.96 -26.24 2.41
N ALA A 512 12.60 -25.26 1.56
CA ALA A 512 13.53 -24.72 0.57
C ALA A 512 14.77 -24.05 1.21
N LEU A 513 14.62 -23.43 2.39
CA LEU A 513 15.75 -22.90 3.14
C LEU A 513 16.63 -24.01 3.69
N LYS A 514 16.07 -25.07 4.27
CA LYS A 514 16.84 -26.18 4.85
C LYS A 514 17.78 -26.85 3.85
N LYS A 515 17.39 -26.94 2.58
CA LYS A 515 18.25 -27.46 1.49
C LYS A 515 19.52 -26.66 1.25
N LEU A 516 19.60 -25.40 1.72
CA LEU A 516 20.80 -24.57 1.53
C LEU A 516 22.05 -25.13 2.23
N GLY A 517 21.87 -25.90 3.31
CA GLY A 517 22.96 -26.49 4.06
C GLY A 517 23.50 -27.79 3.46
N SER A 518 22.89 -28.34 2.41
CA SER A 518 23.32 -29.62 1.84
C SER A 518 24.63 -29.50 1.07
N GLU A 519 25.38 -30.59 1.00
CA GLU A 519 26.65 -30.67 0.27
C GLU A 519 26.49 -30.43 -1.24
N GLU A 520 25.29 -30.70 -1.79
CA GLU A 520 24.96 -30.41 -3.20
C GLU A 520 24.97 -28.90 -3.50
N VAL A 521 24.59 -28.08 -2.51
CA VAL A 521 24.45 -26.63 -2.63
C VAL A 521 25.71 -25.91 -2.13
N MET A 522 26.15 -26.23 -0.91
CA MET A 522 27.30 -25.61 -0.24
C MET A 522 28.42 -26.61 -0.05
N VAL A 523 29.59 -26.33 -0.64
CA VAL A 523 30.78 -27.15 -0.42
C VAL A 523 31.19 -27.06 1.07
N PRO A 524 31.61 -28.17 1.73
CA PRO A 524 31.89 -28.19 3.17
C PRO A 524 32.84 -27.08 3.66
N SER A 525 33.87 -26.74 2.88
CA SER A 525 34.81 -25.65 3.23
C SER A 525 34.14 -24.26 3.22
N ILE A 526 33.22 -24.02 2.28
CA ILE A 526 32.47 -22.76 2.20
C ILE A 526 31.41 -22.70 3.30
N LEU A 527 30.77 -23.83 3.63
CA LEU A 527 29.84 -23.93 4.75
C LEU A 527 30.57 -23.66 6.09
N ALA A 528 31.78 -24.19 6.27
CA ALA A 528 32.62 -23.89 7.43
C ALA A 528 32.98 -22.40 7.52
N ALA A 529 33.32 -21.75 6.39
CA ALA A 529 33.53 -20.31 6.33
C ALA A 529 32.25 -19.51 6.66
N ALA A 530 31.08 -19.97 6.22
CA ALA A 530 29.79 -19.35 6.56
C ALA A 530 29.48 -19.46 8.06
N HIS A 531 29.79 -20.60 8.69
CA HIS A 531 29.71 -20.78 10.15
C HIS A 531 30.67 -19.85 10.89
N ALA A 532 31.90 -19.70 10.41
CA ALA A 532 32.87 -18.77 10.98
C ALA A 532 32.37 -17.32 10.88
N LEU A 533 31.83 -16.92 9.71
CA LEU A 533 31.24 -15.60 9.49
C LEU A 533 30.11 -15.32 10.48
N TRP A 534 29.18 -16.26 10.65
CA TRP A 534 28.11 -16.12 11.64
C TRP A 534 28.67 -15.98 13.05
N ARG A 535 29.59 -16.86 13.45
CA ARG A 535 30.14 -16.91 14.80
C ARG A 535 30.88 -15.62 15.14
N GLU A 536 31.72 -15.12 14.25
CA GLU A 536 32.44 -13.87 14.48
C GLU A 536 31.50 -12.68 14.63
N ASP A 537 30.45 -12.60 13.82
CA ASP A 537 29.45 -11.54 13.91
C ASP A 537 28.56 -11.70 15.16
N ALA A 538 28.24 -12.93 15.57
CA ALA A 538 27.49 -13.21 16.80
C ALA A 538 28.29 -12.79 18.04
N THR A 539 29.57 -13.14 18.10
CA THR A 539 30.48 -12.73 19.18
C THR A 539 30.73 -11.23 19.17
N ALA A 540 30.85 -10.60 18.00
CA ALA A 540 31.08 -9.16 17.88
C ALA A 540 29.85 -8.31 18.22
N ARG A 541 28.64 -8.88 18.24
CA ARG A 541 27.38 -8.17 18.54
C ARG A 541 27.40 -7.48 19.90
N ALA A 542 27.87 -8.16 20.94
CA ALA A 542 28.02 -7.56 22.28
C ALA A 542 29.05 -6.40 22.27
N GLY A 543 30.15 -6.57 21.52
CA GLY A 543 31.13 -5.49 21.28
C GLY A 543 30.49 -4.25 20.64
N ARG A 544 29.60 -4.44 19.67
CA ARG A 544 28.89 -3.34 19.02
C ARG A 544 27.89 -2.64 19.94
N LEU A 545 27.16 -3.37 20.76
CA LEU A 545 26.27 -2.77 21.76
C LEU A 545 27.07 -1.90 22.73
N ARG A 546 28.23 -2.39 23.19
CA ARG A 546 29.18 -1.61 23.99
C ARG A 546 29.66 -0.37 23.24
N ALA A 547 30.08 -0.48 21.97
CA ALA A 547 30.49 0.66 21.16
C ALA A 547 29.36 1.70 20.98
N ALA A 548 28.11 1.26 20.80
CA ALA A 548 26.95 2.15 20.72
C ALA A 548 26.69 2.89 22.04
N LEU A 549 26.84 2.22 23.19
CA LEU A 549 26.72 2.84 24.51
C LEU A 549 27.89 3.79 24.80
N THR A 550 29.12 3.44 24.39
CA THR A 550 30.30 4.32 24.46
C THR A 550 30.09 5.58 23.63
N GLY A 551 29.64 5.45 22.38
CA GLY A 551 29.31 6.58 21.51
C GLY A 551 28.10 7.39 21.98
N ALA A 552 27.31 6.86 22.91
CA ALA A 552 26.24 7.57 23.61
C ALA A 552 26.69 8.11 24.98
N HIS A 553 27.97 7.98 25.34
CA HIS A 553 28.56 8.41 26.62
C HIS A 553 27.95 7.76 27.87
N ALA A 554 27.37 6.56 27.75
CA ALA A 554 26.70 5.88 28.86
C ALA A 554 27.63 5.65 30.07
N ALA A 555 28.89 5.28 29.80
CA ALA A 555 29.95 5.07 30.79
C ALA A 555 30.25 6.32 31.64
N HIS A 556 29.96 7.52 31.14
CA HIS A 556 30.20 8.76 31.88
C HIS A 556 29.03 9.14 32.78
N TYR A 557 27.80 8.78 32.39
CA TYR A 557 26.59 9.18 33.12
C TYR A 557 26.12 8.13 34.14
N PHE A 558 26.31 6.85 33.85
CA PHE A 558 25.78 5.75 34.64
C PHE A 558 26.89 4.94 35.31
N GLU A 559 26.60 4.37 36.47
CA GLU A 559 27.49 3.49 37.21
C GLU A 559 27.67 2.13 36.51
N GLU A 560 28.66 1.34 36.94
CA GLU A 560 28.95 0.02 36.36
C GLU A 560 27.73 -0.91 36.41
N ASP A 561 27.05 -0.98 37.56
CA ASP A 561 25.87 -1.83 37.77
C ASP A 561 24.67 -1.42 36.89
N GLN A 562 24.49 -0.12 36.66
CA GLN A 562 23.48 0.43 35.76
C GLN A 562 23.79 0.10 34.30
N ASN A 563 25.05 0.25 33.88
CA ASN A 563 25.48 -0.12 32.53
C ASN A 563 25.40 -1.63 32.30
N ALA A 564 25.75 -2.44 33.30
CA ALA A 564 25.58 -3.88 33.26
C ALA A 564 24.11 -4.26 33.10
N SER A 565 23.20 -3.64 33.87
CA SER A 565 21.75 -3.83 33.70
C SER A 565 21.26 -3.51 32.29
N ILE A 566 21.72 -2.41 31.69
CA ILE A 566 21.34 -2.01 30.33
C ILE A 566 21.87 -3.02 29.32
N LEU A 567 23.14 -3.41 29.45
CA LEU A 567 23.78 -4.37 28.56
C LEU A 567 23.09 -5.72 28.62
N THR A 568 22.83 -6.27 29.81
CA THR A 568 22.10 -7.54 29.96
C THR A 568 20.76 -7.51 29.23
N LEU A 569 19.94 -6.48 29.43
CA LEU A 569 18.64 -6.35 28.75
C LEU A 569 18.77 -6.19 27.23
N LEU A 570 19.81 -5.50 26.75
CA LEU A 570 20.03 -5.33 25.31
C LEU A 570 20.61 -6.58 24.65
N ASP A 571 21.33 -7.40 25.42
CA ASP A 571 21.99 -8.62 24.96
C ASP A 571 21.04 -9.84 24.98
N GLU A 572 19.91 -9.74 25.69
CA GLU A 572 18.82 -10.71 25.62
C GLU A 572 18.46 -11.07 24.17
N ALA A 573 18.15 -12.35 23.96
CA ALA A 573 17.77 -12.87 22.65
C ALA A 573 16.62 -12.04 22.05
N PRO A 574 16.63 -11.79 20.72
CA PRO A 574 15.57 -11.04 20.08
C PRO A 574 14.19 -11.65 20.37
N PRO A 575 13.12 -10.83 20.40
CA PRO A 575 11.79 -11.28 20.78
C PRO A 575 11.33 -12.51 20.00
N LYS A 576 10.71 -13.46 20.71
CA LYS A 576 10.12 -14.69 20.14
C LYS A 576 9.07 -14.40 19.07
N GLU A 577 8.47 -13.21 19.07
CA GLU A 577 7.47 -12.76 18.10
C GLU A 577 7.66 -11.29 17.70
N SER A 578 7.33 -10.94 16.46
CA SER A 578 7.47 -9.57 15.97
C SER A 578 6.17 -8.77 16.16
N LEU A 579 6.10 -7.99 17.24
CA LEU A 579 4.97 -7.09 17.52
C LEU A 579 5.11 -5.72 16.85
N PRO A 580 4.30 -5.29 15.86
CA PRO A 580 4.53 -4.05 15.12
C PRO A 580 4.26 -2.78 15.94
N ILE A 581 5.22 -2.36 16.77
CA ILE A 581 5.14 -1.16 17.62
C ILE A 581 5.33 0.15 16.82
N PRO A 582 4.71 1.27 17.22
CA PRO A 582 4.93 2.58 16.59
C PRO A 582 6.39 3.03 16.65
N ARG A 583 6.77 4.00 15.81
CA ARG A 583 8.13 4.58 15.86
C ARG A 583 8.33 5.30 17.20
N PHE A 584 9.45 5.02 17.87
CA PHE A 584 9.78 5.59 19.19
C PHE A 584 9.59 7.12 19.28
N ARG A 585 10.10 7.88 18.30
CA ARG A 585 9.93 9.35 18.25
C ARG A 585 8.47 9.79 18.21
N ARG A 586 7.59 9.03 17.56
CA ARG A 586 6.15 9.33 17.52
C ARG A 586 5.50 9.07 18.88
N VAL A 587 5.90 7.99 19.57
CA VAL A 587 5.44 7.68 20.92
C VAL A 587 5.85 8.76 21.90
N LEU A 588 7.12 9.18 21.91
CA LEU A 588 7.58 10.30 22.75
C LEU A 588 6.85 11.60 22.41
N GLY A 589 6.67 11.90 21.12
CA GLY A 589 6.04 13.16 20.69
C GLY A 589 4.55 13.18 21.02
N ARG A 590 3.91 12.01 20.99
CA ARG A 590 2.55 11.85 21.50
C ARG A 590 2.57 12.08 23.00
N ALA A 591 3.37 11.33 23.76
CA ALA A 591 3.47 11.38 25.21
C ALA A 591 3.64 12.82 25.73
N GLU A 592 4.62 13.55 25.20
CA GLU A 592 4.92 14.95 25.53
C GLU A 592 3.73 15.87 25.31
N ASN A 593 2.99 15.68 24.20
CA ASN A 593 1.86 16.54 23.86
C ASN A 593 0.60 16.20 24.67
N THR A 594 0.44 14.95 25.09
CA THR A 594 -0.84 14.43 25.58
C THR A 594 -0.91 14.10 27.05
N TRP A 595 0.18 13.65 27.66
CA TRP A 595 0.24 13.21 29.05
C TRP A 595 1.01 14.24 29.88
N LYS A 596 0.31 15.27 30.38
CA LYS A 596 0.87 16.40 31.15
C LYS A 596 0.26 16.49 32.55
N GLY A 597 0.92 17.19 33.47
CA GLY A 597 0.40 17.43 34.82
C GLY A 597 0.40 16.18 35.69
N LYS A 598 -0.71 15.91 36.41
CA LYS A 598 -0.83 14.76 37.33
C LYS A 598 -0.80 13.39 36.63
N GLU A 599 -1.04 13.35 35.32
CA GLU A 599 -0.99 12.13 34.51
C GLU A 599 0.29 12.03 33.67
N ALA A 600 1.31 12.85 33.96
CA ALA A 600 2.55 12.86 33.20
C ALA A 600 3.28 11.51 33.28
N LEU A 601 3.79 11.06 32.13
CA LEU A 601 4.67 9.90 32.03
C LEU A 601 6.10 10.34 32.33
N VAL A 602 6.96 9.41 32.78
CA VAL A 602 8.40 9.64 33.01
C VAL A 602 9.16 9.78 31.67
N LEU A 603 8.49 9.50 30.56
CA LEU A 603 9.08 9.57 29.23
C LEU A 603 9.59 10.98 28.91
N PRO A 604 10.82 11.11 28.37
CA PRO A 604 11.39 12.41 28.05
C PRO A 604 10.68 13.07 26.86
N PRO A 605 10.78 14.39 26.71
CA PRO A 605 10.28 15.09 25.54
C PRO A 605 11.02 14.64 24.27
N THR A 606 10.38 14.85 23.12
CA THR A 606 11.03 14.56 21.84
C THR A 606 12.24 15.44 21.61
N ALA A 607 13.33 14.81 21.15
CA ALA A 607 14.53 15.52 20.77
C ALA A 607 14.59 15.74 19.25
N ASN A 608 14.90 16.96 18.82
CA ASN A 608 15.34 17.26 17.46
C ASN A 608 16.85 16.98 17.29
N ARG A 609 17.39 17.15 16.09
CA ARG A 609 18.80 16.81 15.79
C ARG A 609 19.80 17.60 16.64
N ARG A 610 19.57 18.91 16.82
CA ARG A 610 20.41 19.79 17.64
C ARG A 610 20.37 19.42 19.11
N GLN A 611 19.19 19.12 19.63
CA GLN A 611 19.03 18.64 21.00
C GLN A 611 19.73 17.29 21.24
N LEU A 612 20.06 16.51 20.19
CA LEU A 612 20.85 15.29 20.30
C LEU A 612 22.37 15.54 20.17
N GLU A 613 22.82 16.79 19.97
CA GLU A 613 24.23 17.16 20.08
C GLU A 613 24.65 17.30 21.55
N ASP A 614 23.70 17.63 22.43
CA ASP A 614 23.90 17.56 23.87
C ASP A 614 24.17 16.10 24.30
N PRO A 615 25.33 15.82 24.94
CA PRO A 615 25.73 14.44 25.25
C PRO A 615 24.75 13.72 26.18
N ALA A 616 24.13 14.41 27.16
CA ALA A 616 23.20 13.80 28.11
C ALA A 616 21.87 13.44 27.41
N ARG A 617 21.33 14.34 26.58
CA ARG A 617 20.14 14.06 25.76
C ARG A 617 20.39 12.92 24.76
N ARG A 618 21.55 12.92 24.12
CA ARG A 618 21.97 11.84 23.21
C ARG A 618 22.03 10.50 23.93
N CYS A 619 22.65 10.47 25.11
CA CYS A 619 22.75 9.29 25.96
C CYS A 619 21.37 8.70 26.25
N ARG A 620 20.51 9.52 26.85
CA ARG A 620 19.13 9.14 27.24
C ARG A 620 18.31 8.65 26.05
N TYR A 621 18.29 9.40 24.94
CA TYR A 621 17.51 9.03 23.76
C TYR A 621 17.99 7.72 23.13
N THR A 622 19.32 7.54 23.02
CA THR A 622 19.90 6.35 22.38
C THR A 622 19.59 5.09 23.17
N ILE A 623 19.76 5.13 24.50
CA ILE A 623 19.48 3.99 25.38
C ILE A 623 17.98 3.66 25.39
N LEU A 624 17.11 4.65 25.62
CA LEU A 624 15.66 4.39 25.64
C LEU A 624 15.15 3.85 24.31
N LYS A 625 15.68 4.34 23.18
CA LYS A 625 15.35 3.81 21.86
C LYS A 625 15.78 2.35 21.71
N ALA A 626 17.00 2.00 22.12
CA ALA A 626 17.50 0.63 22.04
C ALA A 626 16.66 -0.33 22.91
N LEU A 627 16.30 0.10 24.13
CA LEU A 627 15.43 -0.65 25.03
C LEU A 627 14.00 -0.80 24.48
N TYR A 628 13.46 0.26 23.87
CA TYR A 628 12.13 0.25 23.25
C TYR A 628 12.04 -0.70 22.04
N GLU A 629 13.06 -0.72 21.18
CA GLU A 629 13.05 -1.49 19.93
C GLU A 629 13.34 -2.99 20.15
N ARG A 630 13.95 -3.36 21.29
CA ARG A 630 14.39 -4.74 21.60
C ARG A 630 13.70 -5.35 22.85
N PRO A 631 14.19 -5.18 24.09
CA PRO A 631 13.67 -5.92 25.25
C PRO A 631 12.23 -5.54 25.62
N PHE A 632 11.84 -4.27 25.48
CA PHE A 632 10.47 -3.84 25.76
C PHE A 632 9.45 -4.61 24.93
N ARG A 633 9.78 -4.90 23.66
CA ARG A 633 8.90 -5.62 22.74
C ARG A 633 8.61 -7.04 23.23
N SER A 634 9.65 -7.76 23.67
CA SER A 634 9.53 -9.09 24.27
C SER A 634 8.68 -9.04 25.54
N TRP A 635 8.96 -8.07 26.42
CA TRP A 635 8.22 -7.89 27.66
C TRP A 635 6.73 -7.61 27.43
N LEU A 636 6.42 -6.77 26.44
CA LEU A 636 5.05 -6.37 26.10
C LEU A 636 4.22 -7.54 25.56
N ILE A 637 4.83 -8.44 24.79
CA ILE A 637 4.15 -9.65 24.29
C ILE A 637 3.76 -10.58 25.43
N ALA A 638 4.60 -10.69 26.46
CA ALA A 638 4.38 -11.57 27.61
C ALA A 638 3.40 -11.01 28.66
N ARG A 639 2.68 -9.93 28.36
CA ARG A 639 1.74 -9.28 29.29
C ARG A 639 0.39 -9.96 29.30
N ALA A 640 -0.18 -10.10 30.49
CA ALA A 640 -1.52 -10.62 30.66
C ALA A 640 -2.57 -9.68 30.04
N PRO A 641 -3.69 -10.21 29.50
CA PRO A 641 -4.77 -9.42 28.90
C PRO A 641 -5.30 -8.30 29.81
N GLU A 642 -5.35 -8.55 31.12
CA GLU A 642 -5.86 -7.62 32.13
C GLU A 642 -4.96 -6.38 32.26
N GLU A 643 -3.64 -6.57 32.28
CA GLU A 643 -2.66 -5.47 32.31
C GLU A 643 -2.79 -4.61 31.05
N VAL A 644 -2.92 -5.26 29.89
CA VAL A 644 -3.06 -4.57 28.61
C VAL A 644 -4.37 -3.80 28.54
N ASN A 645 -5.49 -4.40 28.97
CA ASN A 645 -6.79 -3.74 29.00
C ASN A 645 -6.78 -2.48 29.88
N ALA A 646 -6.10 -2.51 31.03
CA ALA A 646 -5.96 -1.33 31.89
C ALA A 646 -5.29 -0.14 31.17
N TRP A 647 -4.28 -0.40 30.32
CA TRP A 647 -3.67 0.66 29.50
C TRP A 647 -4.61 1.16 28.40
N ILE A 648 -5.37 0.25 27.77
CA ILE A 648 -6.35 0.60 26.74
C ILE A 648 -7.46 1.46 27.33
N ASP A 649 -8.02 1.06 28.48
CA ASP A 649 -9.05 1.80 29.21
C ASP A 649 -8.58 3.20 29.56
N ARG A 650 -7.38 3.32 30.14
CA ARG A 650 -6.79 4.61 30.51
C ARG A 650 -6.57 5.52 29.30
N ALA A 651 -6.11 4.96 28.17
CA ALA A 651 -5.93 5.73 26.93
C ALA A 651 -7.26 6.21 26.34
N ILE A 652 -8.31 5.37 26.39
CA ILE A 652 -9.66 5.72 25.93
C ILE A 652 -10.31 6.77 26.83
N GLU A 653 -10.20 6.63 28.16
CA GLU A 653 -10.77 7.58 29.12
C GLU A 653 -10.19 8.98 28.88
N ARG A 654 -8.85 9.07 28.78
CA ARG A 654 -8.15 10.32 28.52
C ARG A 654 -8.55 10.92 27.18
N THR A 655 -8.65 10.10 26.13
CA THR A 655 -9.07 10.57 24.80
C THR A 655 -10.52 11.07 24.81
N THR A 656 -11.39 10.39 25.56
CA THR A 656 -12.79 10.79 25.79
C THR A 656 -12.88 12.12 26.52
N ARG A 657 -12.07 12.32 27.56
CA ARG A 657 -11.97 13.59 28.31
C ARG A 657 -11.46 14.72 27.42
N ALA A 658 -10.37 14.50 26.68
CA ALA A 658 -9.83 15.47 25.74
C ALA A 658 -10.82 15.80 24.60
N ALA A 659 -11.60 14.84 24.11
CA ALA A 659 -12.65 15.07 23.13
C ALA A 659 -13.81 15.91 23.69
N LYS A 660 -14.15 15.73 24.98
CA LYS A 660 -15.11 16.58 25.71
C LYS A 660 -14.60 18.03 25.82
N ASP A 661 -13.30 18.22 26.04
CA ASP A 661 -12.68 19.54 26.24
C ASP A 661 -12.38 20.30 24.94
N MET A 662 -11.82 19.64 23.91
CA MET A 662 -11.39 20.27 22.65
C MET A 662 -12.55 20.66 21.73
N ASN A 663 -13.65 19.91 21.75
CA ASN A 663 -14.84 20.20 20.93
C ASN A 663 -15.86 21.09 21.65
N ALA A 664 -15.44 21.81 22.69
CA ALA A 664 -16.28 22.72 23.45
C ALA A 664 -16.70 23.98 22.66
N LYS A 665 -17.57 23.80 21.66
CA LYS A 665 -18.63 24.78 21.40
C LYS A 665 -19.86 24.32 22.18
N ARG A 666 -20.50 25.22 22.92
CA ARG A 666 -21.82 24.99 23.55
C ARG A 666 -22.81 24.52 22.46
N GLY A 667 -23.43 23.35 22.64
CA GLY A 667 -24.51 22.83 21.77
C GLY A 667 -24.19 21.65 20.83
N GLU A 668 -23.07 20.93 21.00
CA GLU A 668 -22.76 19.72 20.19
C GLU A 668 -22.61 18.43 21.04
N ASP A 669 -23.45 18.26 22.07
CA ASP A 669 -23.35 17.13 23.01
C ASP A 669 -23.57 15.75 22.35
N ASP A 670 -24.42 15.68 21.31
CA ASP A 670 -24.66 14.45 20.54
C ASP A 670 -23.45 13.98 19.72
N LYS A 671 -22.55 14.89 19.30
CA LYS A 671 -21.28 14.50 18.66
C LYS A 671 -20.29 13.97 19.70
N ARG A 672 -20.35 14.48 20.93
CA ARG A 672 -19.47 14.06 22.05
C ARG A 672 -19.79 12.63 22.47
N SER A 673 -21.06 12.27 22.59
CA SER A 673 -21.50 10.91 22.94
C SER A 673 -21.15 9.89 21.86
N VAL A 674 -21.26 10.23 20.57
CA VAL A 674 -20.92 9.31 19.47
C VAL A 674 -19.41 9.05 19.35
N ILE A 675 -18.56 10.04 19.64
CA ILE A 675 -17.09 9.85 19.65
C ILE A 675 -16.67 9.01 20.86
N ALA A 676 -17.25 9.27 22.04
CA ALA A 676 -17.00 8.48 23.26
C ALA A 676 -17.44 7.01 23.08
N ALA A 677 -18.66 6.77 22.59
CA ALA A 677 -19.19 5.42 22.38
C ALA A 677 -18.43 4.64 21.28
N LYS A 678 -17.88 5.34 20.27
CA LYS A 678 -16.98 4.70 19.29
C LYS A 678 -15.68 4.23 19.93
N ALA A 679 -15.16 4.97 20.92
CA ALA A 679 -13.98 4.56 21.65
C ALA A 679 -14.28 3.37 22.58
N GLU A 680 -15.48 3.32 23.18
CA GLU A 680 -15.96 2.17 23.97
C GLU A 680 -16.19 0.92 23.10
N SER A 681 -16.56 1.07 21.83
CA SER A 681 -16.73 -0.05 20.88
C SER A 681 -15.42 -0.70 20.42
N LEU A 682 -14.26 -0.23 20.89
CA LEU A 682 -12.97 -0.81 20.55
C LEU A 682 -12.77 -2.14 21.29
N PRO A 683 -12.20 -3.15 20.61
CA PRO A 683 -12.06 -4.48 21.19
C PRO A 683 -11.20 -4.46 22.45
N ARG A 684 -11.70 -5.15 23.49
CA ARG A 684 -10.95 -5.53 24.69
C ARG A 684 -10.45 -6.96 24.53
N LEU A 685 -9.33 -7.26 25.17
CA LEU A 685 -8.76 -8.61 25.20
C LEU A 685 -9.51 -9.47 26.23
N SER A 686 -9.68 -10.75 25.93
CA SER A 686 -10.32 -11.75 26.81
C SER A 686 -9.72 -13.12 26.55
N GLY A 687 -9.61 -13.97 27.58
CA GLY A 687 -9.01 -15.31 27.46
C GLY A 687 -7.51 -15.24 27.18
N GLU A 688 -6.99 -16.13 26.34
CA GLU A 688 -5.55 -16.21 26.00
C GLU A 688 -5.05 -15.12 25.02
N ARG A 689 -5.90 -14.14 24.66
CA ARG A 689 -5.56 -13.12 23.65
C ARG A 689 -4.60 -12.05 24.18
N GLY A 690 -3.53 -11.79 23.45
CA GLY A 690 -2.47 -10.87 23.86
C GLY A 690 -2.48 -9.51 23.15
N ILE A 691 -1.46 -8.68 23.42
CA ILE A 691 -1.27 -7.37 22.79
C ILE A 691 -1.18 -7.44 21.25
N GLY A 692 -0.67 -8.55 20.70
CA GLY A 692 -0.58 -8.79 19.27
C GLY A 692 -1.95 -8.83 18.60
N ASP A 693 -2.92 -9.47 19.26
CA ASP A 693 -4.31 -9.54 18.82
C ASP A 693 -4.97 -8.17 18.83
N PHE A 694 -4.72 -7.37 19.87
CA PHE A 694 -5.21 -6.00 19.95
C PHE A 694 -4.68 -5.15 18.77
N PHE A 695 -3.38 -5.24 18.44
CA PHE A 695 -2.80 -4.48 17.32
C PHE A 695 -3.40 -4.93 15.98
N PHE A 696 -3.67 -6.23 15.84
CA PHE A 696 -4.32 -6.77 14.66
C PHE A 696 -5.76 -6.28 14.51
N ASP A 697 -6.55 -6.34 15.58
CA ASP A 697 -7.93 -5.87 15.60
C ASP A 697 -8.01 -4.38 15.27
N LEU A 698 -7.11 -3.58 15.85
CA LEU A 698 -7.00 -2.15 15.60
C LEU A 698 -6.65 -1.84 14.14
N SER A 699 -5.71 -2.60 13.57
CA SER A 699 -5.33 -2.51 12.14
C SER A 699 -6.48 -2.89 11.22
N SER A 700 -7.23 -3.94 11.59
CA SER A 700 -8.40 -4.43 10.85
C SER A 700 -9.55 -3.41 10.89
N ALA A 701 -9.81 -2.80 12.05
CA ALA A 701 -10.76 -1.70 12.21
C ALA A 701 -10.39 -0.51 11.31
N THR A 702 -9.11 -0.11 11.31
CA THR A 702 -8.59 0.97 10.44
C THR A 702 -8.80 0.66 8.95
N ALA A 703 -8.47 -0.56 8.52
CA ALA A 703 -8.61 -0.98 7.13
C ALA A 703 -10.09 -1.06 6.69
N SER A 704 -10.97 -1.48 7.59
CA SER A 704 -12.41 -1.53 7.38
C SER A 704 -13.01 -0.12 7.29
N GLU A 705 -12.68 0.78 8.21
CA GLU A 705 -13.12 2.19 8.15
C GLU A 705 -12.62 2.90 6.88
N MET A 706 -11.34 2.74 6.51
CA MET A 706 -10.79 3.29 5.27
C MET A 706 -11.53 2.78 4.02
N ARG A 707 -11.97 1.52 4.00
CA ARG A 707 -12.75 0.95 2.88
C ARG A 707 -14.19 1.44 2.86
N VAL A 708 -14.83 1.56 4.02
CA VAL A 708 -16.20 2.06 4.16
C VAL A 708 -16.27 3.50 3.68
N GLN A 709 -15.36 4.37 4.13
CA GLN A 709 -15.23 5.77 3.72
C GLN A 709 -15.01 5.94 2.20
N ARG A 710 -14.13 5.13 1.59
CA ARG A 710 -13.94 5.12 0.12
C ARG A 710 -15.23 4.78 -0.63
N GLY A 711 -16.10 3.95 -0.05
CA GLY A 711 -17.41 3.61 -0.61
C GLY A 711 -18.47 4.72 -0.52
N TYR A 712 -18.37 5.62 0.46
CA TYR A 712 -19.33 6.73 0.66
C TYR A 712 -19.00 8.00 -0.13
N GLY A 713 -17.84 8.04 -0.79
CA GLY A 713 -17.44 9.11 -1.70
C GLY A 713 -16.16 9.77 -1.23
N HIS A 714 -15.02 9.21 -1.64
CA HIS A 714 -13.73 9.85 -1.89
C HIS A 714 -13.18 10.96 -0.96
N ASP A 715 -13.60 11.09 0.29
CA ASP A 715 -12.92 11.97 1.24
C ASP A 715 -11.73 11.24 1.88
N GLY A 716 -10.64 11.17 1.12
CA GLY A 716 -9.38 10.57 1.56
C GLY A 716 -8.70 11.33 2.70
N GLU A 717 -9.08 12.59 2.95
CA GLU A 717 -8.58 13.35 4.10
C GLU A 717 -9.35 12.98 5.36
N ALA A 718 -10.69 12.92 5.32
CA ALA A 718 -11.48 12.43 6.46
C ALA A 718 -11.12 10.99 6.86
N ALA A 719 -10.85 10.12 5.88
CA ALA A 719 -10.37 8.76 6.13
C ALA A 719 -8.95 8.72 6.73
N LYS A 720 -8.09 9.69 6.41
CA LYS A 720 -6.75 9.82 7.00
C LYS A 720 -6.82 10.40 8.43
N GLU A 721 -7.69 11.38 8.67
CA GLU A 721 -7.92 11.94 10.00
C GLU A 721 -8.46 10.87 10.95
N GLN A 722 -9.41 10.04 10.49
CA GLN A 722 -9.93 8.91 11.28
C GLN A 722 -8.88 7.84 11.54
N ALA A 723 -8.08 7.46 10.54
CA ALA A 723 -6.95 6.55 10.77
C ALA A 723 -5.91 7.14 11.72
N GLY A 724 -5.72 8.46 11.70
CA GLY A 724 -4.86 9.17 12.65
C GLY A 724 -5.30 8.99 14.10
N TYR A 725 -6.61 9.00 14.38
CA TYR A 725 -7.14 8.75 15.72
C TYR A 725 -6.78 7.36 16.24
N ILE A 726 -6.90 6.34 15.39
CA ILE A 726 -6.60 4.95 15.74
C ILE A 726 -5.09 4.78 15.98
N ASP A 727 -4.26 5.32 15.09
CA ASP A 727 -2.80 5.30 15.29
C ASP A 727 -2.37 6.05 16.57
N ASP A 728 -3.07 7.13 16.91
CA ASP A 728 -2.80 7.92 18.12
C ASP A 728 -3.16 7.16 19.39
N LEU A 729 -4.27 6.41 19.38
CA LEU A 729 -4.63 5.51 20.48
C LEU A 729 -3.56 4.42 20.66
N LEU A 730 -3.10 3.82 19.56
CA LEU A 730 -1.99 2.85 19.60
C LEU A 730 -0.74 3.46 20.26
N CYS A 731 -0.40 4.70 19.91
CA CYS A 731 0.73 5.40 20.53
C CYS A 731 0.50 5.65 22.03
N ASP A 732 -0.73 6.01 22.44
CA ASP A 732 -1.06 6.25 23.85
C ASP A 732 -0.96 4.95 24.69
N VAL A 733 -1.49 3.82 24.19
CA VAL A 733 -1.37 2.51 24.87
C VAL A 733 0.09 2.08 24.99
N VAL A 734 0.87 2.20 23.90
CA VAL A 734 2.29 1.82 23.91
C VAL A 734 3.13 2.76 24.79
N ALA A 735 2.79 4.05 24.88
CA ALA A 735 3.45 4.98 25.79
C ALA A 735 3.22 4.60 27.26
N LEU A 736 1.98 4.25 27.62
CA LEU A 736 1.62 3.78 28.97
C LEU A 736 2.34 2.48 29.34
N ALA A 737 2.36 1.51 28.42
CA ALA A 737 3.06 0.25 28.61
C ALA A 737 4.57 0.45 28.79
N PHE A 738 5.17 1.34 27.99
CA PHE A 738 6.59 1.63 28.08
C PHE A 738 6.96 2.38 29.38
N ASP A 739 6.12 3.33 29.82
CA ASP A 739 6.27 3.98 31.13
C ASP A 739 6.20 2.98 32.28
N ALA A 740 5.22 2.06 32.24
CA ALA A 740 5.09 1.00 33.24
C ALA A 740 6.32 0.08 33.27
N TRP A 741 6.82 -0.33 32.09
CA TRP A 741 8.00 -1.18 32.01
C TRP A 741 9.26 -0.51 32.59
N LEU A 742 9.47 0.79 32.35
CA LEU A 742 10.60 1.52 32.91
C LEU A 742 10.53 1.64 34.44
N ARG A 743 9.33 1.70 35.00
CA ARG A 743 9.09 1.78 36.46
C ARG A 743 9.16 0.43 37.16
N ASN A 744 8.90 -0.66 36.44
CA ASN A 744 8.95 -2.00 37.01
C ASN A 744 10.41 -2.40 37.30
N PRO A 745 10.70 -2.99 38.48
CA PRO A 745 11.98 -3.62 38.74
C PRO A 745 12.30 -4.67 37.68
N GLN A 746 13.51 -4.64 37.12
CA GLN A 746 14.00 -5.65 36.19
C GLN A 746 14.50 -6.88 36.96
N ALA A 747 15.03 -7.90 36.27
CA ALA A 747 15.51 -9.14 36.89
C ALA A 747 16.57 -8.93 38.00
N ASN A 748 17.26 -7.78 37.99
CA ASN A 748 18.22 -7.35 39.01
C ASN A 748 17.59 -6.52 40.15
N GLY A 749 16.27 -6.43 40.23
CA GLY A 749 15.53 -5.71 41.27
C GLY A 749 15.50 -4.19 41.15
N ARG A 750 16.05 -3.59 40.08
CA ARG A 750 16.08 -2.12 39.90
C ARG A 750 15.20 -1.63 38.75
N PRO A 751 14.50 -0.49 38.92
CA PRO A 751 13.78 0.17 37.82
C PRO A 751 14.74 0.90 36.88
N LEU A 752 14.32 1.10 35.62
CA LEU A 752 15.09 1.80 34.58
C LEU A 752 14.84 3.32 34.55
N THR A 753 14.12 3.86 35.54
CA THR A 753 13.77 5.29 35.62
C THR A 753 14.98 6.21 35.70
N PHE A 754 16.11 5.72 36.21
CA PHE A 754 17.37 6.49 36.30
C PHE A 754 17.85 7.03 34.95
N ILE A 755 17.51 6.35 33.84
CA ILE A 755 17.81 6.83 32.47
C ILE A 755 17.01 8.10 32.16
N CYS A 756 15.76 8.15 32.62
CA CYS A 756 14.88 9.30 32.41
C CYS A 756 15.23 10.47 33.32
N ASP A 757 15.74 10.18 34.53
CA ASP A 757 16.18 11.15 35.52
C ASP A 757 17.45 11.93 35.09
N LEU A 758 18.19 11.42 34.10
CA LEU A 758 19.31 12.14 33.48
C LEU A 758 18.81 13.45 32.89
N LYS A 759 19.20 14.57 33.53
CA LYS A 759 18.76 15.90 33.13
C LYS A 759 19.41 16.29 31.80
N PRO A 760 18.67 16.94 30.88
CA PRO A 760 19.19 17.33 29.59
C PRO A 760 20.34 18.35 29.61
N GLU A 761 20.56 19.02 30.74
CA GLU A 761 21.58 20.06 30.91
C GLU A 761 22.83 19.52 31.64
N THR A 762 22.91 18.20 31.87
CA THR A 762 24.00 17.60 32.65
C THR A 762 25.27 17.61 31.80
N PRO A 763 26.37 18.28 32.25
CA PRO A 763 27.62 18.29 31.50
C PRO A 763 28.23 16.90 31.48
N LEU A 764 28.97 16.58 30.41
CA LEU A 764 29.69 15.32 30.28
C LEU A 764 30.80 15.24 31.33
N PRO A 765 30.78 14.27 32.26
CA PRO A 765 31.86 14.09 33.24
C PRO A 765 33.21 13.82 32.57
N ALA A 766 34.28 14.42 33.11
CA ALA A 766 35.63 14.34 32.54
C ALA A 766 36.21 12.91 32.55
N ALA A 767 35.90 12.11 33.58
CA ALA A 767 36.28 10.71 33.67
C ALA A 767 35.04 9.81 33.51
N PRO A 768 35.14 8.66 32.81
CA PRO A 768 34.09 7.65 32.83
C PRO A 768 33.98 7.03 34.22
N LYS A 769 32.76 6.66 34.62
CA LYS A 769 32.46 5.99 35.89
C LYS A 769 32.78 4.49 35.87
N CYS A 770 32.80 3.90 34.67
CA CYS A 770 33.13 2.49 34.46
C CYS A 770 33.72 2.26 33.07
N THR A 771 34.33 1.09 32.85
CA THR A 771 34.79 0.65 31.53
C THR A 771 33.79 -0.33 30.94
N LEU A 772 33.05 0.05 29.89
CA LEU A 772 32.02 -0.81 29.30
C LEU A 772 32.56 -2.14 28.74
N GLN A 773 33.84 -2.17 28.37
CA GLN A 773 34.54 -3.34 27.83
C GLN A 773 34.80 -4.41 28.90
N GLU A 774 34.91 -4.02 30.17
CA GLU A 774 35.13 -4.92 31.31
C GLU A 774 33.83 -5.57 31.78
N ILE A 775 32.67 -5.01 31.40
CA ILE A 775 31.37 -5.60 31.66
C ILE A 775 31.17 -6.83 30.77
N GLY A 776 31.10 -8.01 31.38
CA GLY A 776 30.88 -9.29 30.72
C GLY A 776 29.55 -9.33 29.95
N SER A 777 29.55 -10.03 28.81
CA SER A 777 28.31 -10.43 28.12
C SER A 777 27.84 -11.74 28.73
N ALA A 778 26.54 -11.82 29.07
CA ALA A 778 25.95 -13.03 29.64
C ALA A 778 25.42 -14.00 28.57
N ALA A 779 25.41 -13.60 27.29
CA ALA A 779 24.81 -14.37 26.21
C ALA A 779 25.85 -15.27 25.53
N GLU A 780 25.67 -16.57 25.60
CA GLU A 780 26.41 -17.49 24.73
C GLU A 780 25.95 -17.31 23.27
N PRO A 781 26.88 -17.23 22.30
CA PRO A 781 26.52 -17.12 20.90
C PRO A 781 25.77 -18.38 20.45
N VAL A 782 24.54 -18.20 19.97
CA VAL A 782 23.70 -19.29 19.45
C VAL A 782 24.39 -19.91 18.24
N ARG A 783 24.62 -21.24 18.31
CA ARG A 783 25.16 -22.01 17.19
C ARG A 783 24.11 -22.10 16.08
N PRO A 784 24.39 -21.65 14.85
CA PRO A 784 23.45 -21.75 13.75
C PRO A 784 23.38 -23.18 13.22
N GLU A 785 22.24 -23.56 12.65
CA GLU A 785 22.16 -24.72 11.75
C GLU A 785 22.83 -24.41 10.40
N ASP A 786 23.19 -25.44 9.63
CA ASP A 786 23.91 -25.29 8.36
C ASP A 786 23.17 -24.38 7.37
N TRP A 787 21.84 -24.52 7.27
CA TRP A 787 21.04 -23.66 6.41
C TRP A 787 20.97 -22.21 6.90
N GLN A 788 21.06 -21.95 8.22
CA GLN A 788 21.08 -20.59 8.75
C GLN A 788 22.41 -19.91 8.39
N ALA A 789 23.53 -20.61 8.53
CA ALA A 789 24.84 -20.13 8.13
C ALA A 789 24.89 -19.86 6.62
N ALA A 790 24.41 -20.80 5.80
CA ALA A 790 24.30 -20.63 4.35
C ALA A 790 23.40 -19.45 3.96
N LEU A 791 22.22 -19.30 4.58
CA LEU A 791 21.34 -18.16 4.34
C LEU A 791 21.99 -16.83 4.77
N TYR A 792 22.69 -16.81 5.91
CA TYR A 792 23.39 -15.64 6.39
C TYR A 792 24.47 -15.16 5.41
N LEU A 793 25.19 -16.10 4.79
CA LEU A 793 26.11 -15.81 3.69
C LEU A 793 25.36 -15.12 2.52
N LEU A 794 24.25 -15.69 2.05
CA LEU A 794 23.48 -15.17 0.92
C LEU A 794 22.82 -13.81 1.18
N LEU A 795 22.43 -13.52 2.42
CA LEU A 795 21.85 -12.22 2.78
C LEU A 795 22.81 -11.06 2.49
N HIS A 796 24.12 -11.30 2.38
CA HIS A 796 25.10 -10.28 1.99
C HIS A 796 25.02 -9.86 0.52
N LEU A 797 24.32 -10.63 -0.31
CA LEU A 797 23.96 -10.22 -1.68
C LEU A 797 22.75 -9.29 -1.71
N VAL A 798 21.97 -9.26 -0.63
CA VAL A 798 20.70 -8.54 -0.53
C VAL A 798 20.93 -7.15 0.07
N PRO A 799 20.31 -6.09 -0.48
CA PRO A 799 20.27 -4.79 0.18
C PRO A 799 19.62 -4.86 1.56
N VAL A 800 20.23 -4.21 2.55
CA VAL A 800 19.73 -4.17 3.94
C VAL A 800 18.26 -3.73 4.01
N GLY A 801 17.86 -2.78 3.16
CA GLY A 801 16.48 -2.30 3.08
C GLY A 801 15.48 -3.38 2.66
N GLU A 802 15.88 -4.30 1.78
CA GLU A 802 15.03 -5.41 1.32
C GLU A 802 14.98 -6.55 2.35
N ALA A 803 16.10 -6.86 3.02
CA ALA A 803 16.10 -7.78 4.16
C ALA A 803 15.16 -7.31 5.29
N GLY A 804 15.16 -5.99 5.58
CA GLY A 804 14.23 -5.39 6.53
C GLY A 804 12.76 -5.48 6.09
N ARG A 805 12.48 -5.32 4.80
CA ARG A 805 11.11 -5.51 4.25
C ARG A 805 10.67 -6.97 4.32
N LEU A 806 11.58 -7.91 4.06
CA LEU A 806 11.32 -9.33 4.20
C LEU A 806 10.97 -9.68 5.64
N LEU A 807 11.78 -9.25 6.61
CA LEU A 807 11.51 -9.42 8.04
C LEU A 807 10.13 -8.86 8.44
N HIS A 808 9.78 -7.67 7.93
CA HIS A 808 8.46 -7.08 8.18
C HIS A 808 7.31 -7.88 7.56
N GLN A 809 7.47 -8.40 6.33
CA GLN A 809 6.44 -9.25 5.72
C GLN A 809 6.31 -10.61 6.40
N LEU A 810 7.42 -11.21 6.84
CA LEU A 810 7.41 -12.44 7.64
C LEU A 810 6.64 -12.23 8.94
N ALA A 811 6.96 -11.18 9.68
CA ALA A 811 6.23 -10.81 10.90
C ALA A 811 4.72 -10.69 10.66
N LYS A 812 4.34 -9.97 9.60
CA LYS A 812 2.93 -9.83 9.22
C LYS A 812 2.30 -11.17 8.87
N TRP A 813 3.00 -12.01 8.11
CA TRP A 813 2.52 -13.31 7.71
C TRP A 813 2.27 -14.20 8.93
N THR A 814 3.21 -14.30 9.86
CA THR A 814 3.11 -15.09 11.10
C THR A 814 1.88 -14.74 11.91
N VAL A 815 1.69 -13.44 12.24
CA VAL A 815 0.56 -12.96 13.03
C VAL A 815 -0.77 -13.33 12.36
N THR A 816 -0.85 -13.16 11.05
CA THR A 816 -2.09 -13.41 10.32
C THR A 816 -2.38 -14.89 10.00
N SER A 817 -1.36 -15.74 10.03
CA SER A 817 -1.50 -17.19 9.82
C SER A 817 -1.92 -17.88 11.11
N ARG A 818 -1.29 -17.57 12.25
CA ARG A 818 -1.67 -18.10 13.58
C ARG A 818 -3.16 -17.88 13.88
N LEU A 819 -3.64 -16.65 13.72
CA LEU A 819 -5.06 -16.34 13.92
C LEU A 819 -6.00 -17.15 12.99
N ALA A 820 -5.56 -17.48 11.78
CA ALA A 820 -6.37 -18.29 10.88
C ALA A 820 -6.39 -19.77 11.30
N ASP A 821 -5.27 -20.27 11.81
CA ASP A 821 -5.11 -21.64 12.28
C ASP A 821 -5.85 -21.85 13.61
N ASP A 822 -5.80 -20.89 14.53
CA ASP A 822 -6.53 -20.92 15.81
C ASP A 822 -8.05 -20.91 15.58
N LEU A 823 -8.52 -20.15 14.59
CA LEU A 823 -9.95 -20.08 14.22
C LEU A 823 -10.46 -21.32 13.47
N LEU A 824 -9.58 -22.11 12.84
CA LEU A 824 -9.94 -23.35 12.15
C LEU A 824 -9.91 -24.56 13.10
N ASN A 825 -9.08 -24.52 14.15
CA ASN A 825 -8.78 -25.68 14.99
C ASN A 825 -9.36 -25.62 16.41
N ALA A 826 -10.19 -24.63 16.73
CA ALA A 826 -10.78 -24.44 18.06
C ALA A 826 -11.58 -25.64 18.62
N ASN A 827 -11.82 -26.70 17.84
CA ASN A 827 -12.60 -27.88 18.21
C ASN A 827 -11.80 -29.21 18.20
N VAL A 828 -10.48 -29.20 18.04
CA VAL A 828 -9.68 -30.45 17.96
C VAL A 828 -8.58 -30.41 19.03
N THR A 829 -8.78 -31.11 20.15
CA THR A 829 -7.94 -30.97 21.36
C THR A 829 -6.77 -31.97 21.44
N ASP A 830 -6.74 -33.04 20.64
CA ASP A 830 -5.70 -34.08 20.69
C ASP A 830 -5.17 -34.42 19.29
N ASP A 831 -4.35 -33.54 18.71
CA ASP A 831 -3.90 -33.64 17.31
C ASP A 831 -2.36 -33.73 17.19
N PRO A 832 -1.79 -34.79 16.57
CA PRO A 832 -0.36 -34.90 16.25
C PRO A 832 0.19 -33.74 15.38
N SER A 833 -0.67 -32.98 14.69
CA SER A 833 -0.29 -31.75 13.97
C SER A 833 0.28 -30.66 14.89
N LYS A 834 0.09 -30.77 16.22
CA LYS A 834 0.66 -29.84 17.21
C LYS A 834 2.19 -29.92 17.27
N ALA A 835 2.78 -31.10 17.11
CA ALA A 835 4.23 -31.31 17.16
C ALA A 835 4.96 -30.72 15.93
N GLU A 836 4.40 -30.93 14.74
CA GLU A 836 4.91 -30.36 13.49
C GLU A 836 4.78 -28.83 13.47
N ARG A 837 3.64 -28.30 13.98
CA ARG A 837 3.46 -26.84 14.18
C ARG A 837 4.56 -26.24 15.07
N THR A 838 4.99 -26.93 16.11
CA THR A 838 6.10 -26.47 16.97
C THR A 838 7.44 -26.40 16.25
N ALA A 839 7.78 -27.39 15.41
CA ALA A 839 9.04 -27.40 14.65
C ALA A 839 9.09 -26.27 13.61
N ASP A 840 8.00 -26.12 12.85
CA ASP A 840 7.82 -25.09 11.81
C ASP A 840 7.85 -23.67 12.40
N GLU A 841 7.35 -23.52 13.64
CA GLU A 841 7.49 -22.29 14.42
C GLU A 841 8.90 -22.04 14.95
N GLU A 842 9.63 -23.08 15.32
CA GLU A 842 11.02 -22.97 15.74
C GLU A 842 11.92 -22.53 14.58
N ASP A 843 11.75 -23.12 13.40
CA ASP A 843 12.48 -22.74 12.20
C ASP A 843 12.17 -21.30 11.76
N LEU A 844 10.92 -20.86 11.92
CA LEU A 844 10.55 -19.48 11.67
C LEU A 844 11.23 -18.51 12.66
N LYS A 845 11.34 -18.89 13.94
CA LYS A 845 12.10 -18.11 14.94
C LYS A 845 13.57 -18.03 14.55
N ARG A 846 14.16 -19.15 14.13
CA ARG A 846 15.55 -19.22 13.64
C ARG A 846 15.77 -18.32 12.42
N LEU A 847 14.84 -18.30 11.46
CA LEU A 847 14.90 -17.40 10.31
C LEU A 847 14.82 -15.92 10.71
N VAL A 848 13.89 -15.57 11.60
CA VAL A 848 13.77 -14.20 12.13
C VAL A 848 15.06 -13.78 12.82
N HIS A 849 15.65 -14.68 13.61
CA HIS A 849 16.94 -14.45 14.25
C HIS A 849 18.06 -14.21 13.23
N THR A 850 18.17 -15.04 12.18
CA THR A 850 19.12 -14.86 11.06
C THR A 850 18.99 -13.49 10.40
N LEU A 851 17.76 -13.04 10.13
CA LEU A 851 17.53 -11.71 9.53
C LEU A 851 17.90 -10.56 10.48
N ILE A 852 17.56 -10.68 11.77
CA ILE A 852 17.92 -9.65 12.77
C ILE A 852 19.44 -9.58 12.94
N GLN A 853 20.10 -10.73 13.06
CA GLN A 853 21.55 -10.84 13.16
C GLN A 853 22.23 -10.14 11.97
N HIS A 854 21.72 -10.37 10.75
CA HIS A 854 22.23 -9.71 9.55
C HIS A 854 21.99 -8.20 9.57
N LEU A 855 20.77 -7.75 9.90
CA LEU A 855 20.44 -6.32 9.96
C LEU A 855 21.25 -5.58 11.03
N ASP A 856 21.55 -6.25 12.14
CA ASP A 856 22.43 -5.74 13.18
C ASP A 856 23.86 -5.67 12.63
N MET A 857 24.45 -6.79 12.21
CA MET A 857 25.90 -6.85 11.98
C MET A 857 26.38 -6.39 10.61
N HIS A 858 25.48 -6.26 9.62
CA HIS A 858 25.86 -5.94 8.23
C HIS A 858 26.79 -4.74 8.09
N ASP A 859 26.54 -3.64 8.81
CA ASP A 859 27.38 -2.43 8.70
C ASP A 859 28.61 -2.45 9.62
N ALA A 860 28.61 -3.27 10.68
CA ALA A 860 29.66 -3.27 11.71
C ALA A 860 31.00 -3.79 11.20
N LYS A 861 30.98 -4.58 10.12
CA LYS A 861 32.19 -5.09 9.45
C LYS A 861 32.83 -4.09 8.48
N PHE A 862 32.28 -2.88 8.36
CA PHE A 862 32.73 -1.81 7.48
C PHE A 862 33.03 -0.52 8.27
N GLU A 863 33.88 -0.61 9.29
CA GLU A 863 34.30 0.54 10.11
C GLU A 863 35.56 1.22 9.53
N GLY A 864 35.74 2.51 9.79
CA GLY A 864 36.89 3.30 9.32
C GLY A 864 36.97 3.49 7.79
N GLY A 865 38.20 3.52 7.26
CA GLY A 865 38.51 3.71 5.84
C GLY A 865 38.00 2.59 4.92
N ASP A 866 37.81 1.37 5.46
CA ASP A 866 37.30 0.21 4.71
C ASP A 866 35.87 0.40 4.20
N ALA A 867 35.12 1.34 4.79
CA ALA A 867 33.75 1.64 4.40
C ALA A 867 33.62 2.31 3.02
N LEU A 868 34.72 2.88 2.50
CA LEU A 868 34.79 3.61 1.23
C LEU A 868 35.80 3.00 0.25
N THR A 869 36.40 1.85 0.56
CA THR A 869 37.30 1.14 -0.35
C THR A 869 36.61 0.89 -1.69
N GLY A 870 37.20 1.38 -2.78
CA GLY A 870 36.65 1.25 -4.12
C GLY A 870 35.75 2.41 -4.56
N CYS A 871 35.66 3.51 -3.81
CA CYS A 871 34.84 4.69 -4.15
C CYS A 871 35.46 5.59 -5.24
N GLU A 872 36.69 5.32 -5.67
CA GLU A 872 37.43 6.07 -6.68
C GLU A 872 36.65 6.27 -8.00
N PRO A 873 35.81 5.32 -8.48
CA PRO A 873 35.01 5.55 -9.67
C PRO A 873 34.02 6.72 -9.57
N PHE A 874 33.62 7.12 -8.36
CA PHE A 874 32.77 8.30 -8.16
C PHE A 874 33.50 9.63 -8.41
N ALA A 875 34.84 9.63 -8.50
CA ALA A 875 35.60 10.83 -8.87
C ALA A 875 35.19 11.38 -10.24
N ALA A 876 34.65 10.55 -11.14
CA ALA A 876 34.12 10.97 -12.44
C ALA A 876 32.92 11.94 -12.33
N LEU A 877 32.23 11.97 -11.19
CA LEU A 877 31.12 12.90 -10.92
C LEU A 877 31.61 14.32 -10.57
N PHE A 878 32.90 14.50 -10.32
CA PHE A 878 33.52 15.77 -9.96
C PHE A 878 34.27 16.35 -11.16
N ALA A 879 34.32 17.69 -11.23
CA ALA A 879 35.08 18.40 -12.25
C ALA A 879 36.59 18.18 -12.11
N SER A 880 37.08 17.97 -10.88
CA SER A 880 38.48 17.74 -10.57
C SER A 880 38.66 16.63 -9.52
N ARG A 881 39.75 15.85 -9.64
CA ARG A 881 40.15 14.89 -8.59
C ARG A 881 40.45 15.56 -7.25
N PRO A 882 41.11 16.74 -7.17
CA PRO A 882 41.26 17.47 -5.92
C PRO A 882 39.93 17.83 -5.25
N GLY A 883 38.91 18.22 -6.02
CA GLY A 883 37.57 18.48 -5.51
C GLY A 883 36.93 17.26 -4.86
N PHE A 884 37.08 16.08 -5.48
CA PHE A 884 36.66 14.79 -4.91
C PHE A 884 37.41 14.48 -3.61
N ALA A 885 38.74 14.59 -3.61
CA ALA A 885 39.58 14.27 -2.46
C ALA A 885 39.30 15.16 -1.22
N ARG A 886 38.78 16.38 -1.42
CA ARG A 886 38.35 17.26 -0.31
C ARG A 886 37.09 16.79 0.40
N ILE A 887 36.27 15.96 -0.24
CA ILE A 887 35.03 15.41 0.32
C ILE A 887 35.22 13.95 0.74
N PHE A 888 36.04 13.22 -0.01
CA PHE A 888 36.40 11.82 0.20
C PHE A 888 37.92 11.70 0.40
N PRO A 889 38.47 12.19 1.54
CA PRO A 889 39.89 12.06 1.82
C PRO A 889 40.27 10.60 2.08
N ALA A 890 41.55 10.26 1.86
CA ALA A 890 42.07 8.92 2.13
C ALA A 890 42.00 8.57 3.63
N GLU A 891 42.22 9.56 4.50
CA GLU A 891 42.02 9.48 5.94
C GLU A 891 40.86 10.41 6.31
N ALA A 892 39.67 9.84 6.53
CA ALA A 892 38.50 10.60 6.93
C ALA A 892 38.43 10.73 8.45
N ASP A 893 38.17 11.95 8.94
CA ASP A 893 37.81 12.14 10.34
C ASP A 893 36.38 11.64 10.62
N GLU A 894 36.05 11.42 11.89
CA GLU A 894 34.73 10.92 12.30
C GLU A 894 33.57 11.86 11.90
N ARG A 895 33.84 13.16 11.67
CA ARG A 895 32.83 14.16 11.31
C ARG A 895 32.47 14.10 9.82
N LEU A 896 33.45 13.96 8.94
CA LEU A 896 33.30 13.73 7.49
C LEU A 896 32.61 12.38 7.23
N ASP A 897 32.99 11.37 8.00
CA ASP A 897 32.40 10.03 7.95
C ASP A 897 30.90 10.00 8.18
N ARG A 898 30.39 10.86 9.07
CA ARG A 898 28.94 10.97 9.37
C ARG A 898 28.13 11.66 8.27
N ARG A 899 28.78 12.38 7.35
CA ARG A 899 28.11 13.23 6.34
C ARG A 899 27.93 12.51 5.02
N VAL A 900 28.88 11.64 4.66
CA VAL A 900 28.84 10.86 3.43
C VAL A 900 27.87 9.69 3.58
N PRO A 901 26.99 9.42 2.58
CA PRO A 901 26.08 8.29 2.60
C PRO A 901 26.79 6.96 2.28
N LYS A 902 27.82 6.58 3.07
CA LYS A 902 28.71 5.43 2.87
C LYS A 902 27.97 4.16 2.45
N ARG A 903 26.92 3.79 3.20
CA ARG A 903 26.08 2.62 2.89
C ARG A 903 25.47 2.73 1.49
N GLY A 904 24.92 3.88 1.13
CA GLY A 904 24.29 4.08 -0.18
C GLY A 904 25.30 3.95 -1.32
N LEU A 905 26.49 4.51 -1.17
CA LEU A 905 27.57 4.41 -2.16
C LEU A 905 28.05 2.97 -2.30
N ARG A 906 28.21 2.26 -1.18
CA ARG A 906 28.55 0.84 -1.16
C ARG A 906 27.51 -0.02 -1.88
N GLU A 907 26.21 0.28 -1.71
CA GLU A 907 25.14 -0.42 -2.43
C GLU A 907 25.18 -0.15 -3.94
N ILE A 908 25.51 1.08 -4.39
CA ILE A 908 25.70 1.36 -5.82
C ILE A 908 26.84 0.50 -6.37
N MET A 909 27.97 0.44 -5.66
CA MET A 909 29.11 -0.39 -6.05
C MET A 909 28.81 -1.89 -5.97
N ARG A 910 28.00 -2.32 -5.01
CA ARG A 910 27.54 -3.71 -4.88
C ARG A 910 26.85 -4.20 -6.15
N PHE A 911 26.14 -3.32 -6.84
CA PHE A 911 25.50 -3.67 -8.11
C PHE A 911 26.36 -3.39 -9.35
N GLY A 912 27.55 -2.83 -9.19
CA GLY A 912 28.35 -2.36 -10.33
C GLY A 912 27.80 -1.10 -11.01
N HIS A 913 26.75 -0.48 -10.48
CA HIS A 913 26.00 0.61 -11.14
C HIS A 913 26.69 1.99 -11.11
N HIS A 914 27.99 2.07 -10.83
CA HIS A 914 28.70 3.35 -10.76
C HIS A 914 28.76 4.04 -12.14
N GLY A 915 29.02 3.29 -13.22
CA GLY A 915 28.98 3.80 -14.59
C GLY A 915 27.58 4.29 -15.00
N LEU A 916 26.55 3.52 -14.61
CA LEU A 916 25.15 3.90 -14.79
C LEU A 916 24.80 5.21 -14.06
N VAL A 917 25.25 5.38 -12.82
CA VAL A 917 25.01 6.63 -12.08
C VAL A 917 25.78 7.81 -12.69
N ALA A 918 26.98 7.56 -13.22
CA ALA A 918 27.80 8.57 -13.88
C ALA A 918 27.15 9.09 -15.18
N SER A 919 26.53 8.23 -15.98
CA SER A 919 25.89 8.64 -17.24
C SER A 919 24.73 9.63 -17.02
N PHE A 920 24.04 9.60 -15.89
CA PHE A 920 22.99 10.59 -15.56
C PHE A 920 23.54 11.96 -15.14
N ALA A 921 24.83 12.05 -14.85
CA ALA A 921 25.49 13.23 -14.28
C ALA A 921 26.50 13.88 -15.24
N GLU A 922 26.71 13.34 -16.45
CA GLU A 922 27.78 13.72 -17.37
C GLU A 922 27.81 15.22 -17.68
N ASP A 923 26.64 15.82 -17.94
CA ASP A 923 26.49 17.27 -18.22
C ASP A 923 26.52 18.17 -16.98
N THR A 924 26.58 17.58 -15.78
CA THR A 924 26.34 18.29 -14.51
C THR A 924 27.34 17.90 -13.42
N ARG A 925 28.62 17.77 -13.79
CA ARG A 925 29.70 17.47 -12.82
C ARG A 925 29.75 18.48 -11.68
N ILE A 926 30.16 18.01 -10.51
CA ILE A 926 30.28 18.82 -9.29
C ILE A 926 31.54 19.69 -9.40
N THR A 927 31.36 21.00 -9.35
CA THR A 927 32.44 21.98 -9.52
C THR A 927 33.21 22.22 -8.22
N ASP A 928 34.47 22.64 -8.33
CA ASP A 928 35.29 23.00 -7.16
C ASP A 928 34.71 24.18 -6.38
N LYS A 929 33.95 25.06 -7.06
CA LYS A 929 33.20 26.16 -6.43
C LYS A 929 32.09 25.63 -5.52
N GLU A 930 31.28 24.68 -5.98
CA GLU A 930 30.22 24.07 -5.16
C GLU A 930 30.80 23.36 -3.93
N VAL A 931 31.92 22.65 -4.10
CA VAL A 931 32.68 22.04 -2.99
C VAL A 931 33.14 23.11 -2.00
N GLY A 932 33.71 24.21 -2.49
CA GLY A 932 34.15 25.34 -1.67
C GLY A 932 33.00 26.03 -0.91
N ASP A 933 31.87 26.28 -1.59
CA ASP A 933 30.69 26.90 -1.00
C ASP A 933 30.06 26.01 0.08
N TYR A 934 29.98 24.70 -0.16
CA TYR A 934 29.53 23.72 0.84
C TYR A 934 30.44 23.74 2.08
N LEU A 935 31.75 23.60 1.90
CA LEU A 935 32.70 23.58 3.02
C LEU A 935 32.71 24.90 3.80
N ARG A 936 32.52 26.05 3.13
CA ARG A 936 32.41 27.36 3.79
C ARG A 936 31.20 27.43 4.74
N LEU A 937 30.06 26.86 4.35
CA LEU A 937 28.82 26.86 5.15
C LEU A 937 28.87 25.89 6.35
N GLU A 938 29.86 25.01 6.38
CA GLU A 938 30.10 24.03 7.45
C GLU A 938 31.02 24.56 8.56
N ILE A 939 31.66 25.73 8.39
CA ILE A 939 32.56 26.31 9.38
C ILE A 939 31.75 26.89 10.56
N GLU A 940 31.97 26.35 11.76
CA GLU A 940 31.19 26.65 12.98
C GLU A 940 31.29 28.12 13.43
N GLU A 941 32.40 28.80 13.15
CA GLU A 941 32.68 30.18 13.59
C GLU A 941 31.94 31.25 12.77
N ARG A 942 31.24 30.87 11.69
CA ARG A 942 30.55 31.83 10.82
C ARG A 942 29.10 32.06 11.21
N PRO A 943 28.60 33.32 11.22
CA PRO A 943 27.22 33.63 11.55
C PRO A 943 26.21 33.13 10.49
N ASP A 944 26.67 32.86 9.26
CA ASP A 944 25.87 32.32 8.15
C ASP A 944 25.98 30.80 8.00
N ASN A 945 26.62 30.11 8.95
CA ASN A 945 26.70 28.65 8.92
C ASN A 945 25.33 27.98 9.10
N VAL A 946 25.25 26.70 8.74
CA VAL A 946 23.99 25.96 8.79
C VAL A 946 23.40 25.87 10.22
N ALA A 947 24.24 25.76 11.26
CA ALA A 947 23.79 25.61 12.64
C ALA A 947 23.12 26.90 13.17
N ALA A 948 23.74 28.05 12.93
CA ALA A 948 23.22 29.37 13.28
C ALA A 948 21.93 29.68 12.51
N LEU A 949 21.86 29.35 11.21
CA LEU A 949 20.64 29.50 10.42
C LEU A 949 19.51 28.61 10.97
N GLN A 950 19.79 27.35 11.33
CA GLN A 950 18.81 26.46 11.96
C GLN A 950 18.29 27.04 13.28
N ALA A 951 19.18 27.54 14.13
CA ALA A 951 18.81 28.19 15.39
C ALA A 951 17.88 29.38 15.17
N ARG A 952 18.22 30.28 14.24
CA ARG A 952 17.40 31.45 13.90
C ARG A 952 16.02 31.05 13.36
N LYS A 953 15.94 30.02 12.52
CA LYS A 953 14.67 29.49 12.01
C LYS A 953 13.78 28.94 13.14
N GLU A 954 14.36 28.16 14.06
CA GLU A 954 13.63 27.54 15.18
C GLU A 954 13.06 28.61 16.12
N GLU A 955 13.88 29.59 16.51
CA GLU A 955 13.45 30.69 17.37
C GLU A 955 12.33 31.51 16.72
N ALA A 956 12.47 31.86 15.44
CA ALA A 956 11.44 32.58 14.70
C ALA A 956 10.14 31.77 14.58
N HIS A 957 10.24 30.45 14.42
CA HIS A 957 9.06 29.56 14.38
C HIS A 957 8.33 29.49 15.71
N GLU A 958 9.06 29.32 16.83
CA GLU A 958 8.48 29.26 18.16
C GLU A 958 7.75 30.56 18.50
N ARG A 959 8.37 31.70 18.17
CA ARG A 959 7.76 33.02 18.33
C ARG A 959 6.50 33.17 17.47
N TRP A 960 6.48 32.65 16.24
CA TRP A 960 5.30 32.60 15.39
C TRP A 960 4.17 31.74 15.98
N VAL A 961 4.48 30.56 16.52
CA VAL A 961 3.50 29.68 17.18
C VAL A 961 2.88 30.39 18.39
N LYS A 962 3.72 30.97 19.27
CA LYS A 962 3.27 31.74 20.44
C LYS A 962 2.39 32.93 20.05
N ALA A 963 2.75 33.67 19.00
CA ALA A 963 1.94 34.78 18.49
C ALA A 963 0.59 34.30 17.96
N LYS A 964 0.56 33.19 17.21
CA LYS A 964 -0.66 32.59 16.67
C LYS A 964 -1.59 32.08 17.77
N GLU A 965 -1.06 31.40 18.79
CA GLU A 965 -1.84 30.93 19.95
C GLU A 965 -2.47 32.10 20.71
N LYS A 966 -1.70 33.18 20.90
CA LYS A 966 -2.16 34.42 21.54
C LYS A 966 -2.99 35.31 20.60
N ARG A 967 -3.28 34.89 19.36
CA ARG A 967 -3.97 35.65 18.30
C ARG A 967 -3.41 37.06 18.08
N LYS A 968 -2.09 37.22 18.24
CA LYS A 968 -1.37 38.48 18.01
C LYS A 968 -0.85 38.57 16.57
N THR A 969 -0.72 39.78 16.06
CA THR A 969 -0.02 40.10 14.82
C THR A 969 1.43 39.65 14.94
N VAL A 970 1.93 38.94 13.93
CA VAL A 970 3.31 38.47 13.90
C VAL A 970 4.20 39.59 13.38
N ASP A 971 5.23 39.94 14.14
CA ASP A 971 6.25 40.92 13.76
C ASP A 971 6.83 40.62 12.36
N PRO A 972 6.80 41.58 11.42
CA PRO A 972 7.47 41.51 10.12
C PRO A 972 8.91 40.99 10.19
N LYS A 973 9.69 41.43 11.19
CA LYS A 973 11.10 41.05 11.34
C LYS A 973 11.26 39.55 11.59
N HIS A 974 10.34 38.95 12.35
CA HIS A 974 10.38 37.51 12.63
C HIS A 974 10.03 36.69 11.38
N LEU A 975 9.15 37.22 10.51
CA LEU A 975 8.82 36.59 9.24
C LEU A 975 10.02 36.65 8.28
N GLU A 976 10.68 37.80 8.20
CA GLU A 976 11.91 38.00 7.43
C GLU A 976 13.04 37.10 7.91
N ASP A 977 13.28 37.06 9.23
CA ASP A 977 14.27 36.18 9.86
C ASP A 977 14.02 34.71 9.51
N TYR A 978 12.76 34.27 9.61
CA TYR A 978 12.38 32.90 9.29
C TYR A 978 12.62 32.56 7.83
N VAL A 979 12.17 33.41 6.89
CA VAL A 979 12.30 33.16 5.44
C VAL A 979 13.76 33.22 4.99
N THR A 980 14.54 34.18 5.52
CA THR A 980 15.97 34.30 5.23
C THR A 980 16.74 33.08 5.73
N ALA A 981 16.50 32.67 6.98
CA ALA A 981 17.11 31.46 7.53
C ALA A 981 16.71 30.20 6.76
N LEU A 982 15.43 30.08 6.38
CA LEU A 982 14.93 28.97 5.56
C LEU A 982 15.62 28.91 4.19
N CYS A 983 15.80 30.04 3.52
CA CYS A 983 16.50 30.12 2.23
C CYS A 983 17.95 29.64 2.33
N GLY A 984 18.69 30.11 3.35
CA GLY A 984 20.07 29.67 3.61
C GLY A 984 20.17 28.17 3.91
N ILE A 985 19.28 27.64 4.75
CA ILE A 985 19.22 26.20 5.07
C ILE A 985 18.89 25.37 3.83
N ALA A 986 17.93 25.82 3.00
CA ALA A 986 17.55 25.10 1.79
C ALA A 986 18.71 25.06 0.77
N ARG A 987 19.45 26.18 0.60
CA ARG A 987 20.66 26.23 -0.24
C ARG A 987 21.75 25.28 0.26
N HIS A 988 22.04 25.33 1.57
CA HIS A 988 23.01 24.42 2.20
C HIS A 988 22.63 22.95 1.97
N ARG A 989 21.38 22.56 2.25
CA ARG A 989 20.93 21.17 2.07
C ARG A 989 21.11 20.68 0.64
N ARG A 990 20.79 21.51 -0.35
CA ARG A 990 20.97 21.16 -1.77
C ARG A 990 22.44 20.95 -2.12
N LEU A 991 23.31 21.86 -1.69
CA LEU A 991 24.76 21.74 -1.88
C LEU A 991 25.30 20.49 -1.18
N ALA A 992 24.93 20.28 0.08
CA ALA A 992 25.33 19.11 0.85
C ALA A 992 24.88 17.82 0.17
N SER A 993 23.62 17.72 -0.25
CA SER A 993 23.08 16.52 -0.90
C SER A 993 23.75 16.21 -2.24
N ARG A 994 24.12 17.24 -3.00
CA ARG A 994 24.85 17.11 -4.26
C ARG A 994 26.31 16.73 -4.06
N VAL A 995 27.04 17.49 -3.25
CA VAL A 995 28.50 17.32 -3.03
C VAL A 995 28.81 16.01 -2.30
N THR A 996 27.98 15.58 -1.36
CA THR A 996 28.15 14.29 -0.66
C THR A 996 27.59 13.09 -1.44
N LEU A 997 27.10 13.30 -2.68
CA LEU A 997 26.49 12.26 -3.51
C LEU A 997 25.20 11.63 -2.92
N THR A 998 24.54 12.33 -1.99
CA THR A 998 23.25 11.89 -1.44
C THR A 998 22.17 11.88 -2.52
N ASP A 999 22.16 12.85 -3.43
CA ASP A 999 21.19 12.90 -4.55
C ASP A 999 21.29 11.64 -5.42
N GLN A 1000 22.52 11.20 -5.72
CA GLN A 1000 22.84 10.04 -6.55
C GLN A 1000 22.41 8.74 -5.87
N VAL A 1001 22.65 8.63 -4.56
CA VAL A 1001 22.14 7.51 -3.74
C VAL A 1001 20.61 7.47 -3.75
N GLN A 1002 19.94 8.63 -3.67
CA GLN A 1002 18.47 8.68 -3.71
C GLN A 1002 17.92 8.31 -5.09
N VAL A 1003 18.52 8.81 -6.16
CA VAL A 1003 18.15 8.49 -7.55
C VAL A 1003 18.32 6.99 -7.81
N HIS A 1004 19.45 6.41 -7.42
CA HIS A 1004 19.70 4.96 -7.54
C HIS A 1004 18.70 4.14 -6.73
N ARG A 1005 18.41 4.52 -5.48
CA ARG A 1005 17.38 3.83 -4.67
C ARG A 1005 15.99 3.91 -5.29
N LEU A 1006 15.63 5.06 -5.87
CA LEU A 1006 14.36 5.23 -6.57
C LEU A 1006 14.31 4.32 -7.81
N LEU A 1007 15.38 4.30 -8.61
CA LEU A 1007 15.53 3.41 -9.76
C LEU A 1007 15.31 1.95 -9.34
N MET A 1008 16.06 1.46 -8.34
CA MET A 1008 15.93 0.09 -7.86
C MET A 1008 14.53 -0.22 -7.33
N THR A 1009 13.88 0.73 -6.66
CA THR A 1009 12.50 0.57 -6.17
C THR A 1009 11.50 0.49 -7.31
N VAL A 1010 11.68 1.29 -8.37
CA VAL A 1010 10.83 1.24 -9.57
C VAL A 1010 11.03 -0.07 -10.30
N LEU A 1011 12.27 -0.47 -10.59
CA LEU A 1011 12.57 -1.71 -11.29
C LEU A 1011 12.05 -2.93 -10.54
N GLY A 1012 12.30 -3.01 -9.23
CA GLY A 1012 11.72 -4.05 -8.37
C GLY A 1012 10.21 -4.12 -8.47
N ARG A 1013 9.54 -2.96 -8.54
CA ARG A 1013 8.10 -2.91 -8.72
C ARG A 1013 7.64 -3.38 -10.11
N LEU A 1014 8.46 -3.22 -11.15
CA LEU A 1014 8.16 -3.75 -12.49
C LEU A 1014 8.38 -5.27 -12.55
N VAL A 1015 9.41 -5.79 -11.87
CA VAL A 1015 9.65 -7.24 -11.67
C VAL A 1015 8.45 -7.91 -11.01
N ASP A 1016 7.85 -7.28 -10.00
CA ASP A 1016 6.61 -7.77 -9.37
C ASP A 1016 5.51 -8.05 -10.40
N PHE A 1017 5.37 -7.21 -11.43
CA PHE A 1017 4.36 -7.40 -12.47
C PHE A 1017 4.69 -8.57 -13.38
N SER A 1018 5.97 -8.73 -13.76
CA SER A 1018 6.45 -9.92 -14.47
C SER A 1018 6.07 -11.21 -13.72
N GLY A 1019 6.35 -11.26 -12.41
CA GLY A 1019 5.95 -12.39 -11.56
C GLY A 1019 4.44 -12.57 -11.36
N MET A 1020 3.62 -11.51 -11.54
CA MET A 1020 2.15 -11.62 -11.57
C MET A 1020 1.64 -12.19 -12.88
N PHE A 1021 2.24 -11.81 -14.01
CA PHE A 1021 1.90 -12.36 -15.31
C PHE A 1021 2.16 -13.85 -15.37
N GLU A 1022 3.32 -14.33 -14.92
CA GLU A 1022 3.63 -15.77 -14.93
C GLU A 1022 2.66 -16.58 -14.06
N ARG A 1023 2.30 -16.03 -12.89
CA ARG A 1023 1.29 -16.64 -12.01
C ARG A 1023 -0.07 -16.72 -12.70
N ASP A 1024 -0.50 -15.64 -13.35
CA ASP A 1024 -1.80 -15.60 -14.03
C ASP A 1024 -1.82 -16.53 -15.25
N LEU A 1025 -0.71 -16.63 -15.98
CA LEU A 1025 -0.53 -17.59 -17.07
C LEU A 1025 -0.65 -19.04 -16.57
N TYR A 1026 0.06 -19.37 -15.50
CA TYR A 1026 -0.01 -20.69 -14.85
C TYR A 1026 -1.43 -21.04 -14.42
N PHE A 1027 -2.13 -20.14 -13.72
CA PHE A 1027 -3.49 -20.41 -13.30
C PHE A 1027 -4.49 -20.45 -14.46
N ALA A 1028 -4.31 -19.65 -15.50
CA ALA A 1028 -5.15 -19.76 -16.69
C ALA A 1028 -4.97 -21.12 -17.38
N MET A 1029 -3.73 -21.61 -17.48
CA MET A 1029 -3.41 -22.93 -18.02
C MET A 1029 -4.10 -24.05 -17.21
N LEU A 1030 -3.98 -24.05 -15.89
CA LEU A 1030 -4.68 -25.03 -15.04
C LEU A 1030 -6.20 -24.97 -15.20
N GLY A 1031 -6.77 -23.76 -15.27
CA GLY A 1031 -8.21 -23.58 -15.48
C GLY A 1031 -8.68 -24.12 -16.83
N LEU A 1032 -7.87 -23.96 -17.90
CA LEU A 1032 -8.19 -24.48 -19.23
C LEU A 1032 -8.10 -26.01 -19.30
N LEU A 1033 -7.09 -26.60 -18.67
CA LEU A 1033 -6.97 -28.06 -18.57
C LEU A 1033 -8.22 -28.66 -17.93
N ASP A 1034 -8.67 -28.07 -16.82
CA ASP A 1034 -9.86 -28.51 -16.10
C ASP A 1034 -11.16 -28.29 -16.90
N GLU A 1035 -11.30 -27.17 -17.62
CA GLU A 1035 -12.44 -26.96 -18.53
C GLU A 1035 -12.48 -27.98 -19.68
N LYS A 1036 -11.32 -28.49 -20.10
CA LYS A 1036 -11.18 -29.53 -21.13
C LYS A 1036 -11.22 -30.95 -20.53
N GLY A 1037 -11.37 -31.09 -19.21
CA GLY A 1037 -11.41 -32.39 -18.53
C GLY A 1037 -10.09 -33.15 -18.59
N ALA A 1038 -8.96 -32.45 -18.64
CA ALA A 1038 -7.62 -33.01 -18.78
C ALA A 1038 -6.70 -32.63 -17.61
N ARG A 1039 -5.65 -33.42 -17.40
CA ARG A 1039 -4.62 -33.22 -16.37
C ARG A 1039 -3.26 -32.85 -16.99
N PRO A 1040 -2.33 -32.24 -16.24
CA PRO A 1040 -1.08 -31.77 -16.84
C PRO A 1040 -0.18 -32.92 -17.33
N ASP A 1041 -0.16 -34.06 -16.65
CA ASP A 1041 0.58 -35.28 -17.05
C ASP A 1041 0.05 -35.92 -18.34
N GLU A 1042 -1.22 -35.67 -18.69
CA GLU A 1042 -1.82 -36.10 -19.96
C GLU A 1042 -1.42 -35.20 -21.15
N VAL A 1043 -0.93 -33.98 -20.87
CA VAL A 1043 -0.66 -32.93 -21.86
C VAL A 1043 0.84 -32.65 -22.02
N PHE A 1044 1.62 -32.72 -20.93
CA PHE A 1044 3.07 -32.46 -20.93
C PHE A 1044 3.86 -33.77 -20.86
N SER A 1045 4.78 -33.98 -21.81
CA SER A 1045 5.53 -35.22 -21.97
C SER A 1045 6.82 -35.32 -21.13
N GLY A 1046 7.19 -36.55 -20.80
CA GLY A 1046 8.48 -36.95 -20.20
C GLY A 1046 8.42 -37.13 -18.68
N PRO A 1047 9.30 -37.98 -18.09
CA PRO A 1047 9.30 -38.29 -16.66
C PRO A 1047 9.67 -37.07 -15.82
N ILE A 1048 9.07 -36.93 -14.63
CA ILE A 1048 9.33 -35.80 -13.73
C ILE A 1048 10.78 -35.74 -13.22
N ASP A 1049 11.44 -36.90 -13.15
CA ASP A 1049 12.82 -37.04 -12.66
C ASP A 1049 13.86 -36.60 -13.70
N GLU A 1050 13.46 -36.36 -14.95
CA GLU A 1050 14.35 -35.84 -16.00
C GLU A 1050 14.28 -34.28 -16.04
N PRO A 1051 15.36 -33.54 -15.69
CA PRO A 1051 15.30 -32.09 -15.46
C PRO A 1051 14.86 -31.23 -16.66
N LYS A 1052 14.93 -31.79 -17.87
CA LYS A 1052 14.56 -31.13 -19.12
C LYS A 1052 13.20 -31.56 -19.65
N SER A 1053 12.54 -32.55 -19.03
CA SER A 1053 11.20 -32.96 -19.45
C SER A 1053 10.21 -31.81 -19.25
N ARG A 1054 9.12 -31.81 -20.03
CA ARG A 1054 8.13 -30.72 -19.95
C ARG A 1054 7.39 -30.75 -18.63
N LEU A 1055 7.14 -31.94 -18.11
CA LEU A 1055 6.53 -32.15 -16.81
C LEU A 1055 7.46 -31.64 -15.69
N ALA A 1056 8.76 -31.90 -15.76
CA ALA A 1056 9.75 -31.36 -14.82
C ALA A 1056 9.89 -29.84 -14.94
N LEU A 1057 9.87 -29.27 -16.14
CA LEU A 1057 9.90 -27.81 -16.33
C LEU A 1057 8.66 -27.14 -15.73
N LEU A 1058 7.48 -27.74 -15.88
CA LEU A 1058 6.26 -27.27 -15.24
C LEU A 1058 6.37 -27.39 -13.71
N ALA A 1059 6.80 -28.55 -13.20
CA ALA A 1059 7.04 -28.82 -11.78
C ALA A 1059 8.04 -27.82 -11.18
N ASN A 1060 9.04 -27.40 -11.95
CA ASN A 1060 10.06 -26.41 -11.56
C ASN A 1060 9.65 -24.95 -11.81
N GLY A 1061 8.39 -24.68 -12.15
CA GLY A 1061 7.85 -23.31 -12.25
C GLY A 1061 8.25 -22.58 -13.52
N ARG A 1062 8.88 -23.28 -14.46
CA ARG A 1062 9.29 -22.78 -15.77
C ARG A 1062 8.18 -22.96 -16.79
N VAL A 1063 7.01 -22.41 -16.49
CA VAL A 1063 5.76 -22.57 -17.28
C VAL A 1063 5.95 -22.21 -18.76
N LEU A 1064 6.59 -21.07 -19.04
CA LEU A 1064 6.88 -20.66 -20.42
C LEU A 1064 7.87 -21.59 -21.13
N ALA A 1065 8.76 -22.29 -20.41
CA ALA A 1065 9.66 -23.26 -21.01
C ALA A 1065 8.95 -24.59 -21.28
N ALA A 1066 8.06 -25.03 -20.37
CA ALA A 1066 7.22 -26.21 -20.56
C ALA A 1066 6.28 -26.09 -21.78
N LEU A 1067 5.90 -24.85 -22.13
CA LEU A 1067 5.08 -24.53 -23.29
C LEU A 1067 5.87 -24.40 -24.62
N ARG A 1068 7.20 -24.57 -24.64
CA ARG A 1068 8.05 -24.40 -25.85
C ARG A 1068 8.26 -25.70 -26.64
N GLU A 1069 8.52 -25.50 -27.94
CA GLU A 1069 8.90 -26.47 -29.00
C GLU A 1069 7.78 -27.39 -29.52
N GLN A 1070 7.86 -27.74 -30.82
CA GLN A 1070 6.89 -28.57 -31.52
C GLN A 1070 6.61 -29.83 -30.71
N ILE A 1071 5.34 -30.09 -30.43
CA ILE A 1071 4.86 -31.34 -29.86
C ILE A 1071 5.10 -32.42 -30.93
N PRO A 1072 6.09 -33.32 -30.80
CA PRO A 1072 6.25 -34.40 -31.74
C PRO A 1072 5.15 -35.42 -31.42
N HIS A 1073 4.06 -35.34 -32.18
CA HIS A 1073 3.01 -36.37 -32.29
C HIS A 1073 2.28 -36.84 -31.01
N SER A 1074 2.02 -35.95 -30.04
CA SER A 1074 0.96 -36.19 -29.05
C SER A 1074 -0.17 -35.16 -29.11
N LYS A 1075 -1.34 -35.63 -29.58
CA LYS A 1075 -2.74 -35.20 -29.34
C LYS A 1075 -3.10 -33.70 -29.46
N ASP A 1076 -4.12 -33.43 -30.27
CA ASP A 1076 -4.73 -32.11 -30.57
C ASP A 1076 -4.91 -31.14 -29.38
N LEU A 1077 -5.04 -31.67 -28.16
CA LEU A 1077 -5.30 -30.95 -26.92
C LEU A 1077 -4.19 -29.97 -26.49
N ALA A 1078 -2.91 -30.33 -26.63
CA ALA A 1078 -1.80 -29.46 -26.22
C ALA A 1078 -1.67 -28.24 -27.14
N GLU A 1079 -1.92 -28.43 -28.43
CA GLU A 1079 -1.95 -27.37 -29.43
C GLU A 1079 -3.20 -26.48 -29.27
N GLU A 1080 -4.36 -27.06 -28.92
CA GLU A 1080 -5.54 -26.28 -28.54
C GLU A 1080 -5.31 -25.43 -27.29
N LEU A 1081 -4.72 -25.99 -26.23
CA LEU A 1081 -4.39 -25.28 -25.01
C LEU A 1081 -3.48 -24.08 -25.31
N ARG A 1082 -2.46 -24.29 -26.16
CA ARG A 1082 -1.58 -23.24 -26.64
C ARG A 1082 -2.35 -22.13 -27.34
N LYS A 1083 -3.17 -22.46 -28.36
CA LYS A 1083 -3.98 -21.49 -29.10
C LYS A 1083 -4.96 -20.71 -28.20
N ASP A 1084 -5.54 -21.37 -27.20
CA ASP A 1084 -6.44 -20.74 -26.24
C ASP A 1084 -5.70 -19.73 -25.36
N LEU A 1085 -4.51 -20.07 -24.85
CA LEU A 1085 -3.66 -19.16 -24.09
C LEU A 1085 -3.20 -17.97 -24.95
N GLU A 1086 -2.77 -18.22 -26.18
CA GLU A 1086 -2.39 -17.18 -27.15
C GLU A 1086 -3.50 -16.17 -27.37
N ARG A 1087 -4.72 -16.66 -27.60
CA ARG A 1087 -5.92 -15.83 -27.80
C ARG A 1087 -6.30 -15.03 -26.55
N LEU A 1088 -6.15 -15.61 -25.36
CA LEU A 1088 -6.55 -14.99 -24.09
C LEU A 1088 -5.57 -13.90 -23.64
N PHE A 1089 -4.27 -14.14 -23.80
CA PHE A 1089 -3.21 -13.21 -23.42
C PHE A 1089 -2.79 -12.27 -24.56
N GLY A 1090 -3.22 -12.54 -25.79
CA GLY A 1090 -2.84 -11.76 -26.97
C GLY A 1090 -1.36 -11.94 -27.34
N MET A 1091 -0.84 -13.15 -27.18
CA MET A 1091 0.58 -13.50 -27.37
C MET A 1091 0.71 -14.70 -28.31
N ASP A 1092 1.87 -14.90 -28.92
CA ASP A 1092 2.24 -16.16 -29.60
C ASP A 1092 3.04 -17.04 -28.61
N CYS A 1093 2.61 -18.26 -28.30
CA CYS A 1093 3.30 -19.15 -27.37
C CYS A 1093 4.44 -19.94 -28.02
N SER A 1094 4.52 -19.98 -29.36
CA SER A 1094 5.61 -20.62 -30.12
C SER A 1094 6.84 -19.72 -30.34
N GLY A 1095 6.66 -18.40 -30.23
CA GLY A 1095 7.71 -17.41 -30.50
C GLY A 1095 7.32 -15.97 -30.19
N ILE A 1096 6.42 -15.73 -29.23
CA ILE A 1096 6.01 -14.47 -28.59
C ILE A 1096 6.19 -13.17 -29.43
N ARG A 1097 5.57 -13.05 -30.60
CA ARG A 1097 5.26 -11.74 -31.22
C ARG A 1097 3.88 -11.24 -30.76
N LEU A 1098 3.72 -9.91 -30.62
CA LEU A 1098 2.40 -9.29 -30.50
C LEU A 1098 1.65 -9.48 -31.84
N LEU A 1099 0.37 -9.89 -31.80
CA LEU A 1099 -0.46 -10.11 -32.99
C LEU A 1099 -0.85 -8.83 -33.76
N GLU A 1100 -0.20 -7.69 -33.49
CA GLU A 1100 -0.28 -6.47 -34.29
C GLU A 1100 1.15 -5.95 -34.50
N ALA A 1101 1.80 -6.43 -35.56
CA ALA A 1101 3.09 -5.92 -35.99
C ALA A 1101 2.92 -4.51 -36.60
N ASP A 1102 3.55 -3.51 -36.02
CA ASP A 1102 3.86 -2.26 -36.70
C ASP A 1102 5.35 -2.22 -37.09
N GLU A 1103 5.66 -1.41 -38.10
CA GLU A 1103 6.93 -1.35 -38.84
C GLU A 1103 8.15 -0.89 -38.01
N ARG A 1104 8.09 -0.89 -36.66
CA ARG A 1104 9.15 -0.33 -35.79
C ARG A 1104 9.96 -1.36 -35.00
N GLY A 1105 9.77 -2.66 -35.21
CA GLY A 1105 10.65 -3.68 -34.64
C GLY A 1105 10.58 -3.81 -33.10
N ASP A 1106 9.38 -3.83 -32.54
CA ASP A 1106 9.21 -3.90 -31.08
C ASP A 1106 9.46 -5.31 -30.50
N THR A 1107 10.00 -5.34 -29.28
CA THR A 1107 10.50 -6.55 -28.60
C THR A 1107 9.35 -7.47 -28.14
N CYS A 1108 9.59 -8.77 -28.24
CA CYS A 1108 8.66 -9.84 -27.87
C CYS A 1108 8.26 -9.76 -26.37
N LEU A 1109 7.01 -10.09 -25.97
CA LEU A 1109 6.57 -10.06 -24.54
C LEU A 1109 7.46 -10.90 -23.60
N ARG A 1110 8.08 -11.95 -24.15
CA ARG A 1110 9.08 -12.77 -23.47
C ARG A 1110 10.33 -11.98 -23.14
N ASP A 1111 10.78 -11.19 -24.09
CA ASP A 1111 11.98 -10.38 -23.98
C ASP A 1111 11.67 -9.26 -22.98
N ILE A 1112 10.48 -8.65 -23.02
CA ILE A 1112 10.01 -7.75 -21.95
C ILE A 1112 10.00 -8.44 -20.57
N ARG A 1113 9.43 -9.65 -20.47
CA ARG A 1113 9.38 -10.41 -19.21
C ARG A 1113 10.79 -10.68 -18.69
N ASN A 1114 11.67 -11.15 -19.56
CA ASN A 1114 13.05 -11.55 -19.25
C ASN A 1114 13.90 -10.33 -18.90
N ASP A 1115 13.78 -9.25 -19.67
CA ASP A 1115 14.46 -7.98 -19.42
C ASP A 1115 14.07 -7.41 -18.07
N LEU A 1116 12.80 -7.54 -17.69
CA LEU A 1116 12.36 -7.20 -16.34
C LEU A 1116 12.93 -8.17 -15.29
N SER A 1117 12.68 -9.47 -15.42
CA SER A 1117 13.06 -10.46 -14.38
C SER A 1117 14.56 -10.61 -14.16
N HIS A 1118 15.37 -10.30 -15.17
CA HIS A 1118 16.83 -10.40 -15.15
C HIS A 1118 17.53 -9.04 -15.16
N PHE A 1119 16.76 -7.95 -15.19
CA PHE A 1119 17.24 -6.58 -15.31
C PHE A 1119 18.22 -6.39 -16.49
N ASN A 1120 18.00 -7.08 -17.62
CA ASN A 1120 18.91 -7.00 -18.78
C ASN A 1120 19.12 -5.55 -19.26
N LEU A 1121 18.08 -4.71 -19.10
CA LEU A 1121 18.08 -3.27 -19.39
C LEU A 1121 19.16 -2.44 -18.67
N LEU A 1122 19.74 -2.94 -17.57
CA LEU A 1122 20.81 -2.24 -16.85
C LEU A 1122 22.20 -2.49 -17.44
N HIS A 1123 22.30 -3.41 -18.40
CA HIS A 1123 23.56 -3.95 -18.90
C HIS A 1123 23.63 -3.94 -20.44
N ASP A 1124 22.61 -3.38 -21.10
CA ASP A 1124 22.61 -3.16 -22.54
C ASP A 1124 23.17 -1.77 -22.83
N ASP A 1125 24.45 -1.70 -23.24
CA ASP A 1125 25.14 -0.46 -23.59
C ASP A 1125 24.48 0.31 -24.74
N SER A 1126 23.61 -0.36 -25.53
CA SER A 1126 22.83 0.28 -26.60
C SER A 1126 21.53 0.92 -26.11
N PHE A 1127 21.10 0.63 -24.88
CA PHE A 1127 19.83 1.08 -24.33
C PHE A 1127 20.01 2.26 -23.37
N ALA A 1128 19.70 3.48 -23.83
CA ALA A 1128 19.54 4.62 -22.94
C ALA A 1128 18.36 4.33 -21.98
N LEU A 1129 18.66 4.14 -20.69
CA LEU A 1129 17.68 3.75 -19.69
C LEU A 1129 16.52 4.77 -19.61
N ASP A 1130 15.36 4.39 -20.13
CA ASP A 1130 14.11 5.15 -19.99
C ASP A 1130 13.03 4.31 -19.27
N LEU A 1131 12.74 4.69 -18.02
CA LEU A 1131 11.69 4.09 -17.21
C LEU A 1131 10.29 4.30 -17.78
N THR A 1132 10.02 5.35 -18.57
CA THR A 1132 8.72 5.53 -19.22
C THR A 1132 8.50 4.45 -20.27
N THR A 1133 9.50 4.17 -21.10
CA THR A 1133 9.49 3.05 -22.05
C THR A 1133 9.28 1.72 -21.33
N LEU A 1134 9.98 1.47 -20.23
CA LEU A 1134 9.79 0.23 -19.44
C LEU A 1134 8.41 0.12 -18.79
N VAL A 1135 7.84 1.23 -18.34
CA VAL A 1135 6.46 1.28 -17.84
C VAL A 1135 5.48 0.95 -18.97
N ASN A 1136 5.70 1.44 -20.19
CA ASN A 1136 4.88 1.09 -21.36
C ASN A 1136 5.01 -0.39 -21.72
N ARG A 1137 6.24 -0.93 -21.79
CA ARG A 1137 6.49 -2.37 -22.00
C ARG A 1137 5.77 -3.23 -20.94
N THR A 1138 5.87 -2.85 -19.67
CA THR A 1138 5.16 -3.55 -18.57
C THR A 1138 3.64 -3.41 -18.69
N ARG A 1139 3.12 -2.27 -19.15
CA ARG A 1139 1.68 -2.10 -19.45
C ARG A 1139 1.24 -2.97 -20.63
N GLY A 1140 2.12 -3.20 -21.61
CA GLY A 1140 1.94 -4.16 -22.69
C GLY A 1140 1.84 -5.59 -22.15
N LEU A 1141 2.78 -6.00 -21.31
CA LEU A 1141 2.77 -7.31 -20.63
C LEU A 1141 1.50 -7.54 -19.81
N MET A 1142 0.99 -6.50 -19.13
CA MET A 1142 -0.25 -6.58 -18.33
C MET A 1142 -1.53 -6.33 -19.14
N SER A 1143 -1.48 -6.25 -20.47
CA SER A 1143 -2.61 -5.80 -21.29
C SER A 1143 -3.82 -6.74 -21.25
N TYR A 1144 -3.59 -8.04 -21.01
CA TYR A 1144 -4.62 -9.06 -20.81
C TYR A 1144 -5.59 -8.71 -19.66
N ASP A 1145 -5.14 -8.01 -18.61
CA ASP A 1145 -5.99 -7.49 -17.54
C ASP A 1145 -5.90 -5.96 -17.44
N ARG A 1146 -6.98 -5.27 -17.88
CA ARG A 1146 -7.13 -3.82 -17.76
C ARG A 1146 -6.86 -3.28 -16.35
N LYS A 1147 -7.21 -4.02 -15.30
CA LYS A 1147 -6.96 -3.61 -13.91
C LYS A 1147 -5.45 -3.58 -13.63
N LEU A 1148 -4.72 -4.61 -14.07
CA LEU A 1148 -3.27 -4.69 -13.91
C LEU A 1148 -2.55 -3.67 -14.81
N LYS A 1149 -2.91 -3.55 -16.10
CA LYS A 1149 -2.37 -2.51 -17.02
C LYS A 1149 -2.45 -1.10 -16.42
N ASN A 1150 -3.60 -0.75 -15.82
CA ASN A 1150 -3.75 0.55 -15.17
C ASN A 1150 -3.02 0.66 -13.82
N ALA A 1151 -2.88 -0.47 -13.11
CA ALA A 1151 -2.16 -0.52 -11.83
C ALA A 1151 -0.67 -0.25 -11.99
N VAL A 1152 -0.04 -0.60 -13.13
CA VAL A 1152 1.39 -0.33 -13.41
C VAL A 1152 1.70 1.16 -13.24
N SER A 1153 1.17 2.01 -14.13
CA SER A 1153 1.40 3.47 -14.11
C SER A 1153 1.00 4.12 -12.78
N LYS A 1154 -0.10 3.66 -12.17
CA LYS A 1154 -0.57 4.18 -10.89
C LYS A 1154 0.40 3.85 -9.75
N SER A 1155 0.95 2.63 -9.74
CA SER A 1155 1.87 2.21 -8.70
C SER A 1155 3.18 3.00 -8.74
N ILE A 1156 3.69 3.31 -9.93
CA ILE A 1156 4.90 4.14 -10.09
C ILE A 1156 4.64 5.58 -9.61
N LYS A 1157 3.50 6.19 -9.98
CA LYS A 1157 3.12 7.52 -9.44
C LYS A 1157 3.00 7.53 -7.92
N GLU A 1158 2.44 6.47 -7.33
CA GLU A 1158 2.31 6.34 -5.88
C GLU A 1158 3.65 6.11 -5.19
N LEU A 1159 4.61 5.44 -5.83
CA LEU A 1159 5.98 5.27 -5.31
C LEU A 1159 6.70 6.61 -5.25
N LEU A 1160 6.75 7.36 -6.36
CA LEU A 1160 7.37 8.69 -6.38
C LEU A 1160 6.71 9.65 -5.39
N ALA A 1161 5.39 9.61 -5.26
CA ALA A 1161 4.66 10.43 -4.30
C ALA A 1161 5.02 10.15 -2.82
N ARG A 1162 5.46 8.93 -2.49
CA ARG A 1162 5.94 8.58 -1.13
C ARG A 1162 7.31 9.19 -0.85
N GLU A 1163 8.14 9.28 -1.88
CA GLU A 1163 9.45 9.96 -1.81
C GLU A 1163 9.30 11.49 -1.91
N GLY A 1164 8.08 12.03 -2.04
CA GLY A 1164 7.87 13.48 -2.14
C GLY A 1164 8.05 14.05 -3.55
N LEU A 1165 7.96 13.21 -4.59
CA LEU A 1165 8.01 13.60 -6.00
C LEU A 1165 6.62 13.53 -6.64
N THR A 1166 6.37 14.34 -7.66
CA THR A 1166 5.16 14.27 -8.48
C THR A 1166 5.50 13.84 -9.89
N LEU A 1167 4.76 12.86 -10.42
CA LEU A 1167 4.92 12.37 -11.79
C LEU A 1167 3.60 12.46 -12.55
N SER A 1168 3.65 13.10 -13.71
CA SER A 1168 2.57 13.12 -14.68
C SER A 1168 3.07 12.68 -16.06
N TRP A 1169 2.17 12.09 -16.84
CA TRP A 1169 2.41 11.66 -18.21
C TRP A 1169 1.24 12.15 -19.04
N ASP A 1170 1.53 12.46 -20.29
CA ASP A 1170 0.51 12.52 -21.33
C ASP A 1170 0.22 11.10 -21.83
N MET A 1171 -0.97 10.89 -22.38
CA MET A 1171 -1.38 9.60 -22.94
C MET A 1171 -1.63 9.80 -24.44
N THR A 1172 -0.96 9.01 -25.26
CA THR A 1172 -1.15 9.02 -26.72
C THR A 1172 -2.46 8.35 -27.13
N ASP A 1173 -2.84 8.50 -28.39
CA ASP A 1173 -3.98 7.80 -28.99
C ASP A 1173 -3.80 6.27 -28.98
N ARG A 1174 -2.55 5.79 -28.98
CA ARG A 1174 -2.18 4.37 -28.85
C ARG A 1174 -2.20 3.86 -27.39
N HIS A 1175 -2.55 4.72 -26.43
CA HIS A 1175 -2.54 4.44 -24.99
C HIS A 1175 -1.15 4.20 -24.36
N ASP A 1176 -0.12 4.78 -24.98
CA ASP A 1176 1.22 4.84 -24.43
C ASP A 1176 1.42 6.12 -23.63
N LEU A 1177 2.28 6.02 -22.63
CA LEU A 1177 2.67 7.14 -21.78
C LEU A 1177 3.84 7.87 -22.43
N GLU A 1178 3.74 9.19 -22.54
CA GLU A 1178 4.79 10.06 -23.08
C GLU A 1178 4.92 11.34 -22.25
N ASN A 1179 5.96 12.12 -22.53
CA ASN A 1179 6.20 13.43 -21.93
C ASN A 1179 6.15 13.38 -20.40
N ALA A 1180 6.97 12.52 -19.79
CA ALA A 1180 7.07 12.43 -18.34
C ALA A 1180 7.46 13.79 -17.75
N ARG A 1181 6.70 14.24 -16.76
CA ARG A 1181 6.89 15.53 -16.07
C ARG A 1181 7.08 15.27 -14.58
N ILE A 1182 8.29 15.59 -14.09
CA ILE A 1182 8.72 15.37 -12.71
C ILE A 1182 8.73 16.69 -11.94
N GLY A 1183 8.14 16.71 -10.75
CA GLY A 1183 8.16 17.87 -9.85
C GLY A 1183 8.43 17.45 -8.40
N ALA A 1184 8.74 18.42 -7.53
CA ALA A 1184 8.90 18.20 -6.10
C ALA A 1184 7.61 18.56 -5.36
N LYS A 1185 7.18 17.73 -4.42
CA LYS A 1185 6.11 18.13 -3.51
C LYS A 1185 6.65 19.19 -2.53
N PRO A 1186 6.04 20.37 -2.42
CA PRO A 1186 6.54 21.41 -1.54
C PRO A 1186 6.12 21.17 -0.08
N ALA A 1187 7.01 21.49 0.86
CA ALA A 1187 6.69 21.73 2.25
C ALA A 1187 6.09 23.14 2.39
N VAL A 1188 4.92 23.24 3.01
CA VAL A 1188 4.25 24.53 3.25
C VAL A 1188 4.55 24.98 4.67
N HIS A 1189 5.19 26.14 4.82
CA HIS A 1189 5.61 26.65 6.12
C HIS A 1189 4.60 27.61 6.74
N LEU A 1190 4.73 27.86 8.05
CA LEU A 1190 3.96 28.85 8.81
C LEU A 1190 2.44 28.75 8.59
N GLY A 1191 1.91 27.52 8.52
CA GLY A 1191 0.48 27.27 8.33
C GLY A 1191 -0.08 27.77 6.99
N GLY A 1192 0.77 27.98 5.98
CA GLY A 1192 0.37 28.53 4.68
C GLY A 1192 0.22 30.05 4.66
N ARG A 1193 0.86 30.76 5.59
CA ARG A 1193 0.96 32.23 5.55
C ARG A 1193 1.53 32.66 4.19
N LYS A 1194 0.87 33.66 3.59
CA LYS A 1194 1.25 34.23 2.30
C LYS A 1194 2.18 35.42 2.47
N LEU A 1195 3.13 35.56 1.58
CA LEU A 1195 4.01 36.72 1.44
C LEU A 1195 3.35 37.70 0.46
N ALA A 1196 3.43 38.99 0.76
CA ALA A 1196 3.04 40.07 -0.15
C ALA A 1196 4.29 40.60 -0.87
N PHE A 1197 4.14 41.03 -2.11
CA PHE A 1197 5.23 41.54 -2.95
C PHE A 1197 5.00 43.03 -3.24
N ARG A 1198 6.10 43.80 -3.23
CA ARG A 1198 6.10 45.22 -3.58
C ARG A 1198 5.66 45.38 -5.04
N GLY A 1199 4.85 46.39 -5.33
CA GLY A 1199 4.42 46.72 -6.71
C GLY A 1199 3.09 46.09 -7.17
N GLY A 1200 2.45 45.20 -6.39
CA GLY A 1200 1.07 44.74 -6.64
C GLY A 1200 0.84 43.79 -7.83
N ASP A 1201 1.80 43.64 -8.74
CA ASP A 1201 1.68 42.78 -9.94
C ASP A 1201 1.73 41.28 -9.62
N ARG A 1202 2.41 40.89 -8.54
CA ARG A 1202 2.52 39.49 -8.10
C ARG A 1202 1.49 39.17 -7.01
N ARG A 1203 0.74 38.08 -7.19
CA ARG A 1203 -0.27 37.64 -6.21
C ARG A 1203 0.40 37.14 -4.93
N PRO A 1204 -0.22 37.32 -3.74
CA PRO A 1204 0.33 36.77 -2.51
C PRO A 1204 0.45 35.24 -2.53
N GLU A 1205 1.65 34.74 -2.24
CA GLU A 1205 2.03 33.33 -2.37
C GLU A 1205 2.47 32.75 -1.01
N PRO A 1206 2.14 31.49 -0.69
CA PRO A 1206 2.58 30.86 0.55
C PRO A 1206 4.10 30.57 0.53
N VAL A 1207 4.74 30.58 1.70
CA VAL A 1207 6.13 30.14 1.84
C VAL A 1207 6.24 28.63 1.58
N ARG A 1208 6.98 28.25 0.53
CA ARG A 1208 7.16 26.86 0.09
C ARG A 1208 8.65 26.51 -0.03
N GLU A 1209 9.02 25.34 0.47
CA GLU A 1209 10.35 24.71 0.28
C GLU A 1209 10.14 23.41 -0.49
N ASN A 1210 10.77 23.24 -1.64
CA ASN A 1210 10.81 21.99 -2.36
C ASN A 1210 11.64 20.98 -1.56
N LEU A 1211 11.10 19.77 -1.40
CA LEU A 1211 11.76 18.71 -0.65
C LEU A 1211 13.02 18.16 -1.33
N HIS A 1212 13.20 18.44 -2.62
CA HIS A 1212 14.27 17.91 -3.47
C HIS A 1212 14.99 19.03 -4.21
N SER A 1213 16.28 18.83 -4.49
CA SER A 1213 17.10 19.75 -5.27
C SER A 1213 16.70 19.74 -6.76
N PRO A 1214 16.90 20.85 -7.50
CA PRO A 1214 16.70 20.85 -8.95
C PRO A 1214 17.52 19.77 -9.66
N THR A 1215 18.75 19.53 -9.21
CA THR A 1215 19.66 18.54 -9.77
C THR A 1215 19.18 17.10 -9.54
N HIS A 1216 18.57 16.83 -8.39
CA HIS A 1216 17.88 15.56 -8.14
C HIS A 1216 16.67 15.40 -9.09
N LEU A 1217 15.85 16.45 -9.25
CA LEU A 1217 14.70 16.42 -10.16
C LEU A 1217 15.11 16.19 -11.61
N GLU A 1218 16.19 16.81 -12.07
CA GLU A 1218 16.75 16.62 -13.41
C GLU A 1218 17.23 15.19 -13.61
N ALA A 1219 17.97 14.62 -12.65
CA ALA A 1219 18.40 13.23 -12.71
C ALA A 1219 17.21 12.26 -12.77
N VAL A 1220 16.17 12.48 -11.96
CA VAL A 1220 14.93 11.70 -12.03
C VAL A 1220 14.19 11.92 -13.34
N ALA A 1221 14.17 13.14 -13.89
CA ALA A 1221 13.56 13.41 -15.20
C ALA A 1221 14.29 12.65 -16.31
N ARG A 1222 15.62 12.63 -16.31
CA ARG A 1222 16.43 11.84 -17.26
C ARG A 1222 16.11 10.34 -17.17
N LEU A 1223 15.99 9.79 -15.97
CA LEU A 1223 15.59 8.38 -15.76
C LEU A 1223 14.24 8.02 -16.43
N PHE A 1224 13.35 8.99 -16.62
CA PHE A 1224 12.04 8.79 -17.23
C PHE A 1224 11.95 9.34 -18.67
N GLY A 1225 13.07 9.71 -19.29
CA GLY A 1225 13.07 10.36 -20.62
C GLY A 1225 12.25 11.66 -20.64
N GLY A 1226 12.15 12.33 -19.50
CA GLY A 1226 11.19 13.39 -19.22
C GLY A 1226 11.82 14.75 -18.96
N LYS A 1227 11.00 15.68 -18.45
CA LYS A 1227 11.40 17.05 -18.09
C LYS A 1227 10.96 17.41 -16.67
N VAL A 1228 11.68 18.35 -16.07
CA VAL A 1228 11.32 18.92 -14.76
C VAL A 1228 10.19 19.94 -14.94
N VAL A 1229 9.26 19.95 -14.00
CA VAL A 1229 8.25 21.00 -13.82
C VAL A 1229 8.81 21.97 -12.80
N GLU A 1230 9.06 23.21 -13.22
CA GLU A 1230 9.44 24.27 -12.29
C GLU A 1230 8.28 24.57 -11.33
N GLU A 1231 8.58 24.54 -10.03
CA GLU A 1231 7.64 24.87 -8.96
C GLU A 1231 8.22 26.00 -8.09
N ASP A 1232 7.33 26.83 -7.55
CA ASP A 1232 7.69 27.94 -6.66
C ASP A 1232 8.44 27.45 -5.42
N ASP A 1233 9.64 27.98 -5.22
CA ASP A 1233 10.53 27.62 -4.13
C ASP A 1233 11.11 28.85 -3.43
N VAL A 1234 11.26 28.78 -2.11
CA VAL A 1234 11.80 29.84 -1.26
C VAL A 1234 13.20 30.32 -1.70
N THR A 1235 14.04 29.45 -2.27
CA THR A 1235 15.38 29.83 -2.74
C THR A 1235 15.37 30.71 -3.98
N ASN A 1236 14.26 30.67 -4.73
CA ASN A 1236 14.06 31.43 -5.97
C ASN A 1236 13.35 32.77 -5.70
N LEU A 1237 12.98 33.05 -4.45
CA LEU A 1237 12.39 34.32 -4.05
C LEU A 1237 13.47 35.41 -4.01
N ASP A 1238 13.21 36.51 -4.70
CA ASP A 1238 13.92 37.76 -4.46
C ASP A 1238 13.41 38.35 -3.14
N LEU A 1239 14.17 38.17 -2.07
CA LEU A 1239 13.82 38.64 -0.73
C LEU A 1239 13.65 40.17 -0.67
N SER A 1240 14.29 40.93 -1.58
CA SER A 1240 14.20 42.39 -1.62
C SER A 1240 12.84 42.89 -2.17
N SER A 1241 12.17 42.04 -2.96
CA SER A 1241 10.84 42.32 -3.54
C SER A 1241 9.68 42.10 -2.56
N ILE A 1242 9.95 41.54 -1.38
CA ILE A 1242 8.91 41.19 -0.39
C ILE A 1242 8.54 42.43 0.44
N ASP A 1243 7.23 42.63 0.63
CA ASP A 1243 6.71 43.57 1.60
C ASP A 1243 6.42 42.84 2.91
N TRP A 1244 7.37 42.91 3.84
CA TRP A 1244 7.28 42.24 5.15
C TRP A 1244 6.21 42.86 6.05
N ALA A 1245 5.85 44.13 5.83
CA ALA A 1245 4.89 44.87 6.64
C ALA A 1245 3.44 44.69 6.16
N ALA A 1246 3.24 44.37 4.88
CA ALA A 1246 1.91 44.15 4.33
C ALA A 1246 1.27 42.86 4.86
N GLU A 1247 0.12 43.00 5.53
CA GLU A 1247 -0.75 41.86 5.81
C GLU A 1247 -1.53 41.48 4.54
N PRO A 1248 -1.37 40.26 4.01
CA PRO A 1248 -2.20 39.82 2.90
C PRO A 1248 -3.65 39.78 3.40
N HIS A 1249 -4.53 40.58 2.79
CA HIS A 1249 -5.97 40.58 3.11
C HIS A 1249 -6.53 39.15 3.09
N ASN A 1250 -6.69 38.59 4.28
CA ASN A 1250 -7.19 37.25 4.47
C ASN A 1250 -8.72 37.31 4.29
N SER A 1251 -9.18 37.18 3.04
CA SER A 1251 -10.60 37.27 2.65
C SER A 1251 -11.54 36.26 3.34
N LYS A 1252 -11.04 35.47 4.29
CA LYS A 1252 -11.82 34.53 5.11
C LYS A 1252 -12.19 35.03 6.51
N GLU A 1253 -11.62 36.14 7.01
CA GLU A 1253 -11.91 36.62 8.38
C GLU A 1253 -12.73 37.91 8.48
N THR A 1254 -12.82 38.72 7.43
CA THR A 1254 -13.59 39.98 7.45
C THR A 1254 -14.97 39.86 6.77
N HIS A 1255 -15.82 38.99 7.31
CA HIS A 1255 -17.28 39.17 7.20
C HIS A 1255 -17.89 39.13 8.60
N ARG A 1256 -17.46 40.06 9.45
CA ARG A 1256 -18.19 40.50 10.63
C ARG A 1256 -18.32 42.02 10.56
N HIS A 1257 -19.58 42.45 10.54
CA HIS A 1257 -20.12 43.80 10.69
C HIS A 1257 -19.31 44.99 10.14
N ARG A 1258 -19.75 45.51 9.00
CA ARG A 1258 -19.77 46.96 8.74
C ARG A 1258 -21.21 47.38 8.41
N PRO A 1259 -21.76 48.42 9.04
CA PRO A 1259 -23.06 48.97 8.66
C PRO A 1259 -22.96 49.65 7.29
N ALA A 1260 -24.04 49.58 6.53
CA ALA A 1260 -24.14 50.13 5.19
C ALA A 1260 -24.13 51.67 5.21
N GLY A 1261 -23.11 52.28 4.62
CA GLY A 1261 -23.12 53.69 4.18
C GLY A 1261 -23.44 53.78 2.68
N PRO A 1262 -23.98 54.91 2.19
CA PRO A 1262 -24.65 54.99 0.89
C PRO A 1262 -23.68 54.91 -0.28
N ARG A 1263 -24.07 54.13 -1.29
CA ARG A 1263 -23.38 53.97 -2.57
C ARG A 1263 -23.33 55.30 -3.33
N LYS A 1264 -22.13 55.78 -3.66
CA LYS A 1264 -21.93 56.69 -4.80
C LYS A 1264 -21.69 55.88 -6.06
N SER A 1265 -22.40 56.26 -7.12
CA SER A 1265 -22.44 55.67 -8.46
C SER A 1265 -21.07 55.69 -9.17
N PRO A 1266 -20.76 54.73 -10.06
CA PRO A 1266 -19.53 54.74 -10.86
C PRO A 1266 -19.73 55.51 -12.19
N PRO A 1267 -18.71 56.21 -12.73
CA PRO A 1267 -18.74 56.66 -14.10
C PRO A 1267 -18.26 55.56 -15.06
N LYS A 1268 -19.18 55.22 -15.96
CA LYS A 1268 -19.07 54.86 -17.39
C LYS A 1268 -17.73 54.36 -17.97
N ARG A 1269 -17.86 53.15 -18.54
CA ARG A 1269 -17.18 52.52 -19.71
C ARG A 1269 -16.44 53.45 -20.70
N ARG A 1270 -15.25 52.99 -21.13
CA ARG A 1270 -14.71 52.99 -22.52
C ARG A 1270 -13.88 51.69 -22.66
N ALA A 1271 -14.30 50.69 -23.43
CA ALA A 1271 -14.30 50.53 -24.90
C ALA A 1271 -12.92 50.13 -25.49
N TYR A 1272 -12.85 48.87 -25.94
CA TYR A 1272 -12.13 48.28 -27.08
C TYR A 1272 -10.78 48.86 -27.55
N HIS A 1273 -9.74 48.01 -27.62
CA HIS A 1273 -9.25 47.42 -28.89
C HIS A 1273 -7.99 46.54 -28.66
N ALA A 1274 -7.98 45.34 -29.26
CA ALA A 1274 -6.77 44.66 -29.71
C ALA A 1274 -6.41 45.22 -31.11
N PRO A 1275 -5.16 45.14 -31.62
CA PRO A 1275 -4.60 43.87 -32.10
C PRO A 1275 -3.06 43.70 -32.09
N ARG A 1276 -2.56 42.49 -31.80
CA ARG A 1276 -1.90 41.56 -32.74
C ARG A 1276 -1.57 40.25 -32.03
#